data_AF-A0A1A3NI20-F1
#
_entry.id   AF-A0A1A3NI20-F1
#
_cell.length_a   1.000
_cell.length_b   1.000
_cell.length_c   1.000
_cell.angle_alpha   90.00
_cell.angle_beta   90.00
_cell.angle_gamma   90.00
#
_symmetry.space_group_name_H-M   'P 1'
#
loop_
_entity.id
_entity.type
_entity.pdbx_description
1 polymer ?
#
loop_
_entity_poly.entity_id
_entity_poly.type
_entity_poly.pdbx_seq_one_letter_code
_entity_poly.pdbx_strand_id
1 'polypeptide(L)'
;MSLVVVPEWLAAAAADVADVGSALGAANAAAAAPTTTLLAAAGDEVSAAIAALFSTHGQAYQELSSQAALFHQRFAQALNSGGSAYGAAEAINATAQSLEQDILGLINAPAYALFNRPFIGDGANGAAGTGQAGGAGGILFGNGGRGGSGAAGAAGGAGGDAGLFGRGGAGGAGGTGVTGSTGTAGSSLIAPGTGGQGGVGGTGGAGGRGGLLWGDGGTGGVGGAGGIGGTGGGGANGALGAATLSGAQGGTGGVGGVGGVGGQGGAGGQASGVLGGVSGADGAGGPGGTGGTGGTGGTGGSSGMYGGTGGTGGAPGQGGAGATGELNGNLGAGGTGGAGGAAQFGGTGGTGGAVEAFGTDNAVGGQGGQGGLGTAGVGGGGGKGGAATAHGSGDAFGGSGGIGGTGASGGGFGGSGGWAYNYGTGNATGGSGVDGVAGGTTGTGGAGGGGGLAIIGDPASPATAGNGTATGGAAGNGASGTTGGRGGDGGGAITFGTGDVIARAGGAGGAGGSGVGGSGGMGGGEAAGGSGATRHVAGADGGAGGSSVGGVGGAGGTGGGAVNNGSGDATGGAGGTGGLGAAGGGAGGNGGQASNLGSGNATGGTGADGTGGGPAGIGGAGGNGGDAIIGDPQSPGTASGGTATGGLAGRGGDGTTGGQGGNGGGVITSGAGDIVAAAGGVGGNGTTGPGGDGGIGGSAESYGSANATGGVGGTGGTGAGAGSGGQGGGAVSYGTGNAVGGVGGIGGIAATGGGAGGAGGNASSHGSGNATGGAGANGTDGGATGAGGAGGDGGAGYTTGAGSATGGGAGSGASGTTGGQGGGGGTAHTDGSGAAVAGAGGSGGTGTNGEGGSGGRGGDAFVLDTASDKDAVAGSGGAGGTGATSGGSGGSGGDAVNFGSGDAAGGMSGPGGAGITGTGGGTLNGGNATAYGAGNATGGDGAAGGTGAAGGGAGGSGGSAINYGSGNATGGTGANGAHGGFAGAGGNGGSGGSATIETTSPGTGGGTATGGAAGRGGDGTVGGVGGDGGSAVTDGTGTVVAAAGGDGGAGTAGAGGAGGAGGDAAIHGDASGTAVGGAGGRGGASTGGIGGDGGVGGDSSTGTTANATGGHGGDGGDGTAGGGAGGAGGKAGADENGTSNIGTGSATGGDGGKGGDGGPTGKGGTGGNGGDTNNYGDGATNGGDGGDGGDGGAGGGNGGHGGQAAKWGLTGALPIGGDGGDGGNGLGLTSNGGDGGYGGSGHRFFITGGIGGSGGQGGLGGPSGNPGSPGAHG
;
A
#
# COMPACT_ATOMS: atom_id res chain seq x y z
N MET A 1 -9.49 52.56 20.14
CA MET A 1 -9.77 52.19 18.75
C MET A 1 -11.01 51.35 18.78
N SER A 2 -12.18 51.96 18.59
CA SER A 2 -13.43 51.21 18.39
C SER A 2 -13.25 50.46 17.09
N LEU A 3 -13.16 49.13 17.16
CA LEU A 3 -13.14 48.29 15.97
C LEU A 3 -14.58 48.31 15.42
N VAL A 4 -14.87 49.26 14.55
CA VAL A 4 -16.05 49.22 13.70
C VAL A 4 -15.68 48.31 12.55
N VAL A 5 -16.23 47.10 12.53
CA VAL A 5 -16.13 46.25 11.34
C VAL A 5 -17.05 46.85 10.31
N VAL A 6 -16.47 47.38 9.23
CA VAL A 6 -17.21 48.11 8.19
C VAL A 6 -18.04 47.11 7.37
N PRO A 7 -19.39 47.10 7.49
CA PRO A 7 -20.26 46.08 6.88
C PRO A 7 -20.17 46.01 5.35
N GLU A 8 -19.70 47.09 4.74
CA GLU A 8 -19.49 47.26 3.29
C GLU A 8 -18.51 46.23 2.71
N TRP A 9 -17.46 45.85 3.47
CA TRP A 9 -16.44 44.89 3.01
C TRP A 9 -16.93 43.45 3.03
N LEU A 10 -17.83 43.12 3.97
CA LEU A 10 -18.45 41.80 4.04
C LEU A 10 -19.54 41.65 2.97
N ALA A 11 -20.26 42.73 2.66
CA ALA A 11 -21.19 42.78 1.53
C ALA A 11 -20.47 42.66 0.17
N ALA A 12 -19.30 43.29 0.02
CA ALA A 12 -18.46 43.15 -1.17
C ALA A 12 -17.92 41.72 -1.34
N ALA A 13 -17.39 41.12 -0.26
CA ALA A 13 -16.93 39.73 -0.29
C ALA A 13 -18.07 38.73 -0.58
N ALA A 14 -19.28 38.97 -0.06
CA ALA A 14 -20.45 38.15 -0.38
C ALA A 14 -20.89 38.29 -1.84
N ALA A 15 -20.76 39.49 -2.43
CA ALA A 15 -21.02 39.74 -3.85
C ALA A 15 -19.97 39.05 -4.74
N ASP A 16 -18.67 39.15 -4.41
CA ASP A 16 -17.58 38.47 -5.13
C ASP A 16 -17.76 36.95 -5.13
N VAL A 17 -18.15 36.38 -3.98
CA VAL A 17 -18.43 34.94 -3.86
C VAL A 17 -19.66 34.54 -4.69
N ALA A 18 -20.69 35.38 -4.78
CA ALA A 18 -21.85 35.13 -5.64
C ALA A 18 -21.49 35.23 -7.14
N ASP A 19 -20.64 36.18 -7.52
CA ASP A 19 -20.16 36.36 -8.90
C ASP A 19 -19.28 35.19 -9.37
N VAL A 20 -18.39 34.68 -8.50
CA VAL A 20 -17.62 33.44 -8.77
C VAL A 20 -18.54 32.23 -8.94
N GLY A 21 -19.58 32.11 -8.11
CA GLY A 21 -20.58 31.05 -8.23
C GLY A 21 -21.38 31.12 -9.53
N SER A 22 -21.73 32.33 -9.97
CA SER A 22 -22.41 32.58 -11.25
C SER A 22 -21.52 32.24 -12.45
N ALA A 23 -20.23 32.63 -12.41
CA ALA A 23 -19.26 32.30 -13.45
C ALA A 23 -19.01 30.79 -13.58
N LEU A 24 -18.89 30.07 -12.45
CA LEU A 24 -18.76 28.61 -12.44
C LEU A 24 -20.02 27.91 -12.94
N GLY A 25 -21.21 28.40 -12.57
CA GLY A 25 -22.48 27.88 -13.08
C GLY A 25 -22.64 28.06 -14.59
N ALA A 26 -22.23 29.22 -15.12
CA ALA A 26 -22.24 29.50 -16.55
C ALA A 26 -21.23 28.62 -17.32
N ALA A 27 -20.03 28.40 -16.76
CA ALA A 27 -19.03 27.51 -17.35
C ALA A 27 -19.48 26.04 -17.38
N ASN A 28 -20.07 25.53 -16.30
CA ASN A 28 -20.58 24.15 -16.24
C ASN A 28 -21.82 23.95 -17.13
N ALA A 29 -22.68 24.96 -17.28
CA ALA A 29 -23.80 24.92 -18.22
C ALA A 29 -23.33 24.94 -19.69
N ALA A 30 -22.28 25.70 -20.01
CA ALA A 30 -21.69 25.72 -21.35
C ALA A 30 -21.01 24.38 -21.72
N ALA A 31 -20.45 23.69 -20.72
CA ALA A 31 -19.83 22.38 -20.90
C ALA A 31 -20.84 21.21 -20.94
N ALA A 32 -22.11 21.43 -20.58
CA ALA A 32 -23.10 20.37 -20.45
C ALA A 32 -23.47 19.70 -21.79
N ALA A 33 -23.77 20.49 -22.82
CA ALA A 33 -24.14 19.97 -24.13
C ALA A 33 -23.03 19.11 -24.78
N PRO A 34 -21.78 19.59 -24.94
CA PRO A 34 -20.73 18.83 -25.63
C PRO A 34 -20.28 17.55 -24.91
N THR A 35 -20.60 17.38 -23.61
CA THR A 35 -20.15 16.23 -22.80
C THR A 35 -21.26 15.21 -22.50
N THR A 36 -22.53 15.58 -22.68
CA THR A 36 -23.69 14.70 -22.41
C THR A 36 -24.41 14.22 -23.67
N THR A 37 -24.11 14.81 -24.83
CA THR A 37 -24.70 14.43 -26.12
C THR A 37 -23.62 13.99 -27.12
N LEU A 38 -22.66 13.17 -26.69
CA LEU A 38 -21.66 12.61 -27.61
C LEU A 38 -22.35 11.70 -28.62
N LEU A 39 -22.25 12.00 -29.91
CA LEU A 39 -22.62 11.08 -30.98
C LEU A 39 -21.50 10.07 -31.21
N ALA A 40 -21.86 8.83 -31.50
CA ALA A 40 -20.91 7.80 -31.92
C ALA A 40 -20.15 8.26 -33.18
N ALA A 41 -18.81 8.14 -33.16
CA ALA A 41 -17.96 8.58 -34.26
C ALA A 41 -18.12 7.71 -35.53
N ALA A 42 -18.61 6.48 -35.38
CA ALA A 42 -18.98 5.55 -36.44
C ALA A 42 -20.21 4.71 -36.01
N GLY A 43 -20.83 4.00 -36.97
CA GLY A 43 -22.08 3.24 -36.76
C GLY A 43 -21.93 1.89 -36.06
N ASP A 44 -20.73 1.57 -35.56
CA ASP A 44 -20.42 0.32 -34.89
C ASP A 44 -20.81 0.35 -33.40
N GLU A 45 -21.03 -0.83 -32.82
CA GLU A 45 -21.44 -0.99 -31.43
C GLU A 45 -20.40 -0.47 -30.44
N VAL A 46 -19.10 -0.44 -30.80
CA VAL A 46 -18.02 0.03 -29.93
C VAL A 46 -18.02 1.55 -29.84
N SER A 47 -18.15 2.26 -30.97
CA SER A 47 -18.32 3.72 -31.00
C SER A 47 -19.60 4.16 -30.29
N ALA A 48 -20.68 3.38 -30.39
CA ALA A 48 -21.91 3.61 -29.66
C ALA A 48 -21.76 3.40 -28.15
N ALA A 49 -21.06 2.33 -27.73
CA ALA A 49 -20.80 2.04 -26.32
C ALA A 49 -19.86 3.09 -25.69
N ILE A 50 -18.84 3.55 -26.43
CA ILE A 50 -17.91 4.59 -25.99
C ILE A 50 -18.63 5.94 -25.86
N ALA A 51 -19.43 6.32 -26.86
CA ALA A 51 -20.24 7.55 -26.79
C ALA A 51 -21.27 7.51 -25.64
N ALA A 52 -21.84 6.33 -25.37
CA ALA A 52 -22.74 6.12 -24.22
C ALA A 52 -21.99 6.25 -22.88
N LEU A 53 -20.82 5.63 -22.75
CA LEU A 53 -19.99 5.70 -21.53
C LEU A 53 -19.60 7.15 -21.21
N PHE A 54 -19.12 7.90 -22.21
CA PHE A 54 -18.75 9.30 -22.02
C PHE A 54 -19.97 10.19 -21.75
N SER A 55 -21.12 9.93 -22.40
CA SER A 55 -22.36 10.67 -22.12
C SER A 55 -22.89 10.40 -20.70
N THR A 56 -22.81 9.16 -20.20
CA THR A 56 -23.16 8.81 -18.82
C THR A 56 -22.21 9.47 -17.81
N HIS A 57 -20.91 9.53 -18.11
CA HIS A 57 -19.95 10.23 -17.26
C HIS A 57 -20.21 11.74 -17.22
N GLY A 58 -20.54 12.35 -18.37
CA GLY A 58 -20.97 13.75 -18.45
C GLY A 58 -22.22 14.04 -17.62
N GLN A 59 -23.19 13.13 -17.60
CA GLN A 59 -24.41 13.27 -16.79
C GLN A 59 -24.11 13.20 -15.28
N ALA A 60 -23.25 12.28 -14.85
CA ALA A 60 -22.82 12.17 -13.46
C ALA A 60 -22.07 13.43 -12.97
N TYR A 61 -21.24 14.03 -13.84
CA TYR A 61 -20.57 15.29 -13.54
C TYR A 61 -21.56 16.46 -13.38
N GLN A 62 -22.59 16.54 -14.22
CA GLN A 62 -23.63 17.59 -14.11
C GLN A 62 -24.45 17.48 -12.82
N GLU A 63 -24.73 16.26 -12.36
CA GLU A 63 -25.43 16.03 -11.10
C GLU A 63 -24.59 16.49 -9.90
N LEU A 64 -23.29 16.15 -9.87
CA LEU A 64 -22.37 16.59 -8.83
C LEU A 64 -22.17 18.12 -8.82
N SER A 65 -22.11 18.74 -10.01
CA SER A 65 -22.02 20.20 -10.15
C SER A 65 -23.26 20.92 -9.58
N SER A 66 -24.46 20.33 -9.70
CA SER A 66 -25.67 20.90 -9.12
C SER A 66 -25.65 20.88 -7.57
N GLN A 67 -25.09 19.82 -6.98
CA GLN A 67 -24.94 19.69 -5.54
C GLN A 67 -23.93 20.70 -4.98
N ALA A 68 -22.83 20.94 -5.71
CA ALA A 68 -21.84 21.96 -5.37
C ALA A 68 -22.41 23.39 -5.46
N ALA A 69 -23.22 23.69 -6.48
CA ALA A 69 -23.88 25.00 -6.62
C ALA A 69 -24.86 25.29 -5.46
N LEU A 70 -25.60 24.27 -5.01
CA LEU A 70 -26.50 24.36 -3.85
C LEU A 70 -25.74 24.59 -2.53
N PHE A 71 -24.61 23.93 -2.35
CA PHE A 71 -23.72 24.18 -1.21
C PHE A 71 -23.21 25.64 -1.21
N HIS A 72 -22.76 26.11 -2.38
CA HIS A 72 -22.25 27.47 -2.54
C HIS A 72 -23.32 28.54 -2.26
N GLN A 73 -24.56 28.33 -2.73
CA GLN A 73 -25.68 29.23 -2.41
C GLN A 73 -25.97 29.30 -0.90
N ARG A 74 -25.97 28.15 -0.21
CA ARG A 74 -26.19 28.10 1.24
C ARG A 74 -25.06 28.80 2.00
N PHE A 75 -23.83 28.64 1.53
CA PHE A 75 -22.66 29.33 2.09
C PHE A 75 -22.78 30.85 1.96
N ALA A 76 -23.13 31.37 0.78
CA ALA A 76 -23.33 32.81 0.55
C ALA A 76 -24.51 33.37 1.38
N GLN A 77 -25.62 32.63 1.49
CA GLN A 77 -26.75 33.01 2.34
C GLN A 77 -26.38 33.07 3.82
N ALA A 78 -25.62 32.07 4.31
CA ALA A 78 -25.16 32.05 5.69
C ALA A 78 -24.25 33.25 5.98
N LEU A 79 -23.36 33.61 5.06
CA LEU A 79 -22.46 34.75 5.19
C LEU A 79 -23.22 36.09 5.26
N ASN A 80 -24.23 36.29 4.40
CA ASN A 80 -25.06 37.51 4.41
C ASN A 80 -25.92 37.62 5.68
N SER A 81 -26.41 36.48 6.20
CA SER A 81 -27.14 36.45 7.47
C SER A 81 -26.25 36.79 8.67
N GLY A 82 -25.00 36.31 8.66
CA GLY A 82 -23.99 36.62 9.66
C GLY A 82 -23.64 38.10 9.67
N GLY A 83 -23.43 38.70 8.49
CA GLY A 83 -23.17 40.14 8.36
C GLY A 83 -24.30 41.02 8.90
N SER A 84 -25.55 40.65 8.63
CA SER A 84 -26.73 41.38 9.14
C SER A 84 -26.91 41.25 10.66
N ALA A 85 -26.61 40.07 11.22
CA ALA A 85 -26.66 39.83 12.66
C ALA A 85 -25.57 40.64 13.42
N TYR A 86 -24.38 40.78 12.84
CA TYR A 86 -23.31 41.63 13.39
C TYR A 86 -23.65 43.13 13.30
N GLY A 87 -24.22 43.59 12.18
CA GLY A 87 -24.66 44.98 12.04
C GLY A 87 -25.80 45.37 12.99
N ALA A 88 -26.78 44.48 13.19
CA ALA A 88 -27.85 44.69 14.16
C ALA A 88 -27.35 44.69 15.61
N ALA A 89 -26.34 43.86 15.92
CA ALA A 89 -25.70 43.83 17.24
C ALA A 89 -24.90 45.11 17.55
N GLU A 90 -24.25 45.75 16.56
CA GLU A 90 -23.56 47.03 16.76
C GLU A 90 -24.54 48.21 16.96
N ALA A 91 -25.62 48.29 16.18
CA ALA A 91 -26.65 49.33 16.35
C ALA A 91 -27.41 49.18 17.69
N ILE A 92 -27.65 47.91 18.05
CA ILE A 92 -27.81 47.34 19.40
C ILE A 92 -27.07 48.07 20.52
N ASN A 93 -25.77 47.79 20.54
CA ASN A 93 -24.83 48.20 21.56
C ASN A 93 -24.67 49.72 21.64
N ALA A 94 -24.55 50.42 20.51
CA ALA A 94 -24.25 51.85 20.46
C ALA A 94 -25.32 52.74 21.14
N THR A 95 -26.58 52.30 21.17
CA THR A 95 -27.69 53.03 21.80
C THR A 95 -27.87 52.70 23.29
N ALA A 96 -27.43 51.52 23.74
CA ALA A 96 -27.45 51.14 25.15
C ALA A 96 -26.31 51.82 25.95
N GLN A 97 -25.14 51.98 25.33
CA GLN A 97 -23.93 52.51 25.98
C GLN A 97 -24.00 54.02 26.28
N SER A 98 -24.78 54.80 25.53
CA SER A 98 -24.95 56.24 25.77
C SER A 98 -25.96 56.55 26.89
N LEU A 99 -27.03 55.76 27.00
CA LEU A 99 -28.03 55.89 28.08
C LEU A 99 -27.48 55.43 29.44
N GLU A 100 -26.62 54.41 29.44
CA GLU A 100 -26.00 53.87 30.66
C GLU A 100 -24.99 54.86 31.28
N GLN A 101 -24.19 55.55 30.45
CA GLN A 101 -23.20 56.54 30.92
C GLN A 101 -23.87 57.77 31.60
N ASP A 102 -25.00 58.23 31.06
CA ASP A 102 -25.74 59.36 31.63
C ASP A 102 -26.41 59.02 32.98
N ILE A 103 -26.99 57.81 33.09
CA ILE A 103 -27.61 57.32 34.33
C ILE A 103 -26.55 57.03 35.41
N LEU A 104 -25.42 56.41 35.02
CA LEU A 104 -24.30 56.16 35.94
C LEU A 104 -23.67 57.47 36.44
N GLY A 105 -23.54 58.48 35.58
CA GLY A 105 -23.06 59.80 35.98
C GLY A 105 -23.93 60.44 37.08
N LEU A 106 -25.26 60.32 36.96
CA LEU A 106 -26.22 60.87 37.93
C LEU A 106 -26.23 60.09 39.26
N ILE A 107 -26.15 58.77 39.21
CA ILE A 107 -26.10 57.90 40.40
C ILE A 107 -24.76 58.05 41.15
N ASN A 108 -23.67 58.28 40.43
CA ASN A 108 -22.33 58.40 41.02
C ASN A 108 -22.01 59.79 41.57
N ALA A 109 -22.69 60.85 41.13
CA ALA A 109 -22.40 62.22 41.53
C ALA A 109 -22.39 62.44 43.07
N PRO A 110 -23.34 61.89 43.85
CA PRO A 110 -23.33 62.03 45.31
C PRO A 110 -22.17 61.27 45.99
N ALA A 111 -21.83 60.08 45.49
CA ALA A 111 -20.76 59.27 46.05
C ALA A 111 -19.37 59.83 45.71
N TYR A 112 -19.17 60.34 44.48
CA TYR A 112 -17.95 61.05 44.11
C TYR A 112 -17.74 62.30 44.96
N ALA A 113 -18.81 63.05 45.29
CA ALA A 113 -18.69 64.21 46.16
C ALA A 113 -18.35 63.85 47.62
N LEU A 114 -18.81 62.70 48.12
CA LEU A 114 -18.70 62.33 49.54
C LEU A 114 -17.50 61.44 49.87
N PHE A 115 -17.15 60.53 48.96
CA PHE A 115 -16.10 59.51 49.16
C PHE A 115 -14.98 59.62 48.13
N ASN A 116 -15.04 60.60 47.23
CA ASN A 116 -14.14 60.75 46.09
C ASN A 116 -14.03 59.45 45.26
N ARG A 117 -15.12 58.67 45.23
CA ARG A 117 -15.19 57.37 44.59
C ARG A 117 -16.62 57.09 44.10
N PRO A 118 -16.81 56.47 42.93
CA PRO A 118 -18.15 56.18 42.42
C PRO A 118 -18.91 55.21 43.34
N PHE A 119 -20.23 55.23 43.26
CA PHE A 119 -21.09 54.25 43.93
C PHE A 119 -21.20 52.96 43.11
N ILE A 120 -21.34 53.11 41.79
CA ILE A 120 -21.39 52.06 40.77
C ILE A 120 -20.46 52.46 39.62
N GLY A 121 -19.37 51.74 39.38
CA GLY A 121 -18.47 52.00 38.26
C GLY A 121 -17.06 51.46 38.49
N ASP A 122 -16.34 51.17 37.43
CA ASP A 122 -15.01 50.60 37.52
C ASP A 122 -13.95 51.63 37.95
N GLY A 123 -12.90 51.16 38.62
CA GLY A 123 -11.79 51.99 39.05
C GLY A 123 -10.96 52.50 37.88
N ALA A 124 -10.40 53.70 38.00
CA ALA A 124 -9.55 54.29 36.96
C ALA A 124 -8.27 53.47 36.78
N ASN A 125 -7.90 53.16 35.55
CA ASN A 125 -6.63 52.47 35.27
C ASN A 125 -5.45 53.39 35.58
N GLY A 126 -4.38 52.85 36.17
CA GLY A 126 -3.12 53.58 36.37
C GLY A 126 -2.48 53.94 35.04
N ALA A 127 -1.77 55.08 34.98
CA ALA A 127 -1.13 55.54 33.76
C ALA A 127 0.02 54.59 33.34
N ALA A 128 0.03 54.16 32.08
CA ALA A 128 1.09 53.30 31.55
C ALA A 128 2.48 53.97 31.61
N GLY A 129 3.51 53.18 31.89
CA GLY A 129 4.90 53.64 32.02
C GLY A 129 5.21 54.42 33.30
N THR A 130 4.31 54.48 34.27
CA THR A 130 4.49 55.23 35.53
C THR A 130 4.54 54.35 36.78
N GLY A 131 4.09 53.10 36.69
CA GLY A 131 3.90 52.21 37.83
C GLY A 131 2.74 52.63 38.76
N GLN A 132 1.86 53.53 38.32
CA GLN A 132 0.73 53.98 39.13
C GLN A 132 -0.27 52.85 39.39
N ALA A 133 -0.73 52.70 40.63
CA ALA A 133 -1.77 51.75 40.98
C ALA A 133 -3.11 52.10 40.31
N GLY A 134 -3.89 51.07 39.98
CA GLY A 134 -5.27 51.23 39.55
C GLY A 134 -6.13 51.75 40.70
N GLY A 135 -7.06 52.64 40.40
CA GLY A 135 -8.05 53.13 41.35
C GLY A 135 -8.99 52.00 41.78
N ALA A 136 -9.50 52.07 43.00
CA ALA A 136 -10.50 51.12 43.47
C ALA A 136 -11.83 51.31 42.72
N GLY A 137 -12.56 50.20 42.52
CA GLY A 137 -13.90 50.19 41.97
C GLY A 137 -14.91 50.92 42.86
N GLY A 138 -16.08 51.17 42.29
CA GLY A 138 -17.21 51.80 42.97
C GLY A 138 -17.65 51.00 44.20
N ILE A 139 -18.21 51.68 45.20
CA ILE A 139 -18.43 51.10 46.54
C ILE A 139 -19.33 49.84 46.52
N LEU A 140 -20.40 49.83 45.71
CA LEU A 140 -21.32 48.69 45.62
C LEU A 140 -21.01 47.77 44.44
N PHE A 141 -20.96 48.30 43.22
CA PHE A 141 -20.72 47.54 42.00
C PHE A 141 -19.61 48.20 41.20
N GLY A 142 -18.49 47.53 41.02
CA GLY A 142 -17.39 48.10 40.27
C GLY A 142 -16.14 47.24 40.36
N ASN A 143 -15.57 46.93 39.21
CA ASN A 143 -14.28 46.27 39.13
C ASN A 143 -13.18 47.25 39.54
N GLY A 144 -12.09 46.73 40.07
CA GLY A 144 -10.91 47.54 40.31
C GLY A 144 -10.22 47.95 39.01
N GLY A 145 -9.63 49.15 38.98
CA GLY A 145 -8.86 49.61 37.83
C GLY A 145 -7.58 48.80 37.64
N ARG A 146 -7.13 48.62 36.40
CA ARG A 146 -5.84 47.97 36.13
C ARG A 146 -4.68 48.86 36.58
N GLY A 147 -3.64 48.26 37.14
CA GLY A 147 -2.40 48.97 37.44
C GLY A 147 -1.68 49.42 36.16
N GLY A 148 -1.07 50.60 36.21
CA GLY A 148 -0.23 51.11 35.13
C GLY A 148 1.10 50.36 35.04
N SER A 149 1.62 50.13 33.84
CA SER A 149 2.94 49.54 33.69
C SER A 149 4.05 50.42 34.26
N GLY A 150 5.14 49.85 34.75
CA GLY A 150 6.30 50.57 35.29
C GLY A 150 7.11 51.29 34.21
N ALA A 151 7.76 52.40 34.58
CA ALA A 151 8.85 52.98 33.78
C ALA A 151 10.05 52.02 33.73
N ALA A 152 11.02 52.25 32.84
CA ALA A 152 12.20 51.37 32.73
C ALA A 152 12.84 51.05 34.10
N GLY A 153 12.93 49.77 34.47
CA GLY A 153 13.44 49.25 35.75
C GLY A 153 12.52 49.41 36.97
N ALA A 154 11.40 50.12 36.84
CA ALA A 154 10.44 50.36 37.93
C ALA A 154 9.32 49.32 37.95
N ALA A 155 8.79 49.03 39.14
CA ALA A 155 7.68 48.07 39.29
C ALA A 155 6.39 48.56 38.61
N GLY A 156 5.56 47.61 38.19
CA GLY A 156 4.20 47.87 37.75
C GLY A 156 3.30 48.26 38.92
N GLY A 157 2.29 49.08 38.66
CA GLY A 157 1.33 49.49 39.68
C GLY A 157 0.41 48.35 40.08
N ALA A 158 0.00 48.27 41.35
CA ALA A 158 -0.99 47.29 41.77
C ALA A 158 -2.34 47.53 41.07
N GLY A 159 -3.10 46.48 40.80
CA GLY A 159 -4.50 46.59 40.40
C GLY A 159 -5.32 47.14 41.56
N GLY A 160 -6.33 47.94 41.26
CA GLY A 160 -7.26 48.46 42.25
C GLY A 160 -8.16 47.36 42.80
N ASP A 161 -8.59 47.48 44.04
CA ASP A 161 -9.57 46.56 44.62
C ASP A 161 -10.97 46.84 44.04
N ALA A 162 -11.80 45.80 43.96
CA ALA A 162 -13.21 45.95 43.60
C ALA A 162 -14.07 46.48 44.77
N GLY A 163 -15.33 46.82 44.47
CA GLY A 163 -16.36 47.18 45.44
C GLY A 163 -16.93 46.01 46.26
N LEU A 164 -18.17 46.13 46.72
CA LEU A 164 -18.89 45.01 47.36
C LEU A 164 -19.10 43.84 46.38
N PHE A 165 -19.40 44.18 45.12
CA PHE A 165 -19.51 43.28 43.97
C PHE A 165 -18.59 43.77 42.84
N GLY A 166 -17.78 42.88 42.27
CA GLY A 166 -16.88 43.22 41.15
C GLY A 166 -15.55 42.47 41.22
N ARG A 167 -14.85 42.36 40.08
CA ARG A 167 -13.54 41.70 40.01
C ARG A 167 -12.43 42.68 40.34
N GLY A 168 -11.41 42.20 41.03
CA GLY A 168 -10.23 43.02 41.30
C GLY A 168 -9.49 43.38 40.02
N GLY A 169 -8.88 44.56 40.00
CA GLY A 169 -8.12 45.03 38.85
C GLY A 169 -6.86 44.19 38.62
N ALA A 170 -6.46 44.00 37.36
CA ALA A 170 -5.18 43.35 37.07
C ALA A 170 -4.01 44.27 37.47
N GLY A 171 -2.94 43.70 38.01
CA GLY A 171 -1.70 44.42 38.25
C GLY A 171 -1.01 44.86 36.96
N GLY A 172 -0.33 46.00 37.01
CA GLY A 172 0.45 46.55 35.90
C GLY A 172 1.74 45.76 35.66
N ALA A 173 2.21 45.72 34.42
CA ALA A 173 3.48 45.08 34.11
C ALA A 173 4.67 45.87 34.68
N GLY A 174 5.72 45.19 35.14
CA GLY A 174 6.98 45.84 35.48
C GLY A 174 7.63 46.47 34.25
N GLY A 175 8.39 47.55 34.44
CA GLY A 175 9.08 48.21 33.34
C GLY A 175 10.41 47.57 32.99
N THR A 176 10.83 47.71 31.74
CA THR A 176 12.04 47.07 31.20
C THR A 176 13.31 47.65 31.83
N GLY A 177 14.23 46.82 32.33
CA GLY A 177 15.51 47.23 32.89
C GLY A 177 16.35 48.01 31.86
N VAL A 178 17.14 48.96 32.35
CA VAL A 178 18.01 49.80 31.52
C VAL A 178 19.14 48.98 30.90
N THR A 179 19.36 49.10 29.60
CA THR A 179 20.46 48.41 28.90
C THR A 179 21.83 48.83 29.45
N GLY A 180 22.70 47.86 29.75
CA GLY A 180 24.07 48.13 30.19
C GLY A 180 24.93 48.75 29.08
N SER A 181 26.02 49.44 29.44
CA SER A 181 26.94 50.02 28.46
C SER A 181 27.66 48.93 27.67
N THR A 182 27.64 49.02 26.34
CA THR A 182 28.44 48.17 25.45
C THR A 182 29.92 48.32 25.79
N GLY A 183 30.64 47.21 26.01
CA GLY A 183 32.08 47.25 26.22
C GLY A 183 32.78 47.74 24.94
N THR A 184 33.84 48.54 25.09
CA THR A 184 34.71 48.89 23.96
C THR A 184 35.51 47.66 23.52
N ALA A 185 35.55 47.39 22.21
CA ALA A 185 36.43 46.35 21.65
C ALA A 185 37.88 46.63 22.08
N GLY A 186 38.46 45.74 22.88
CA GLY A 186 39.82 45.90 23.41
C GLY A 186 40.87 45.71 22.31
N SER A 187 41.63 46.76 21.99
CA SER A 187 42.84 46.70 21.14
C SER A 187 44.11 46.43 21.98
N SER A 188 44.05 45.60 23.01
CA SER A 188 45.23 45.31 23.82
C SER A 188 45.26 43.91 24.43
N LEU A 189 46.38 43.23 24.21
CA LEU A 189 46.68 41.82 24.50
C LEU A 189 46.70 41.43 26.00
N ILE A 190 46.16 42.24 26.93
CA ILE A 190 46.27 41.97 28.39
C ILE A 190 44.94 42.10 29.18
N ALA A 191 43.81 42.53 28.60
CA ALA A 191 42.51 42.43 29.28
C ALA A 191 41.31 42.42 28.32
N PRO A 192 40.43 41.41 28.35
CA PRO A 192 39.16 41.47 27.63
C PRO A 192 38.27 42.55 28.26
N GLY A 193 37.74 43.47 27.44
CA GLY A 193 36.79 44.47 27.88
C GLY A 193 35.45 43.80 28.23
N THR A 194 35.09 43.79 29.51
CA THR A 194 33.77 43.31 29.96
C THR A 194 32.76 44.46 29.85
N GLY A 195 31.70 44.30 29.05
CA GLY A 195 30.56 45.23 29.05
C GLY A 195 29.89 45.34 30.42
N GLY A 196 29.19 46.45 30.69
CA GLY A 196 28.48 46.67 31.95
C GLY A 196 27.21 45.81 32.04
N GLN A 197 26.91 45.25 33.23
CA GLN A 197 25.66 44.52 33.47
C GLN A 197 24.44 45.45 33.27
N GLY A 198 23.44 45.02 32.49
CA GLY A 198 22.17 45.72 32.37
C GLY A 198 21.39 45.75 33.68
N GLY A 199 20.49 46.73 33.81
CA GLY A 199 19.62 46.90 34.98
C GLY A 199 18.55 45.82 35.09
N VAL A 200 18.13 45.53 36.33
CA VAL A 200 17.05 44.59 36.64
C VAL A 200 15.72 45.11 36.10
N GLY A 201 14.90 44.22 35.52
CA GLY A 201 13.53 44.53 35.13
C GLY A 201 12.66 44.79 36.36
N GLY A 202 11.74 45.74 36.29
CA GLY A 202 10.83 46.03 37.40
C GLY A 202 9.91 44.84 37.70
N THR A 203 9.50 44.62 38.95
CA THR A 203 8.51 43.57 39.25
C THR A 203 7.14 43.93 38.69
N GLY A 204 6.28 42.96 38.41
CA GLY A 204 4.87 43.24 38.17
C GLY A 204 4.21 43.91 39.38
N GLY A 205 3.07 44.53 39.18
CA GLY A 205 2.20 45.01 40.25
C GLY A 205 1.25 43.91 40.71
N ALA A 206 0.90 43.83 42.00
CA ALA A 206 -0.04 42.83 42.48
C ALA A 206 -1.44 43.00 41.84
N GLY A 207 -2.21 41.93 41.73
CA GLY A 207 -3.64 42.06 41.42
C GLY A 207 -4.40 42.78 42.54
N GLY A 208 -5.55 43.36 42.22
CA GLY A 208 -6.48 43.91 43.20
C GLY A 208 -7.44 42.84 43.73
N ARG A 209 -7.99 43.01 44.93
CA ARG A 209 -8.91 42.03 45.53
C ARG A 209 -10.26 42.04 44.81
N GLY A 210 -10.87 40.86 44.69
CA GLY A 210 -12.25 40.70 44.27
C GLY A 210 -13.23 41.26 45.31
N GLY A 211 -14.47 41.49 44.90
CA GLY A 211 -15.47 42.15 45.74
C GLY A 211 -15.82 41.33 46.98
N LEU A 212 -16.20 42.00 48.07
CA LEU A 212 -16.37 41.36 49.38
C LEU A 212 -17.43 40.24 49.39
N LEU A 213 -18.49 40.36 48.59
CA LEU A 213 -19.57 39.37 48.50
C LEU A 213 -19.50 38.49 47.24
N TRP A 214 -19.04 39.07 46.11
CA TRP A 214 -18.84 38.34 44.86
C TRP A 214 -17.84 39.07 43.94
N GLY A 215 -16.86 38.32 43.44
CA GLY A 215 -15.93 38.74 42.41
C GLY A 215 -14.58 38.06 42.54
N ASP A 216 -13.99 37.72 41.40
CA ASP A 216 -12.68 37.09 41.34
C ASP A 216 -11.58 38.10 41.72
N GLY A 217 -10.49 37.58 42.29
CA GLY A 217 -9.29 38.35 42.50
C GLY A 217 -8.66 38.78 41.17
N GLY A 218 -8.06 39.96 41.15
CA GLY A 218 -7.28 40.47 40.03
C GLY A 218 -6.01 39.65 39.84
N THR A 219 -5.63 39.46 38.58
CA THR A 219 -4.37 38.79 38.22
C THR A 219 -3.18 39.65 38.60
N GLY A 220 -2.09 39.03 39.03
CA GLY A 220 -0.80 39.71 39.20
C GLY A 220 -0.24 40.19 37.87
N GLY A 221 0.47 41.31 37.91
CA GLY A 221 1.16 41.90 36.78
C GLY A 221 2.40 41.09 36.39
N VAL A 222 2.71 41.07 35.10
CA VAL A 222 3.91 40.43 34.54
C VAL A 222 5.15 41.23 34.96
N GLY A 223 6.25 40.56 35.29
CA GLY A 223 7.53 41.19 35.53
C GLY A 223 8.12 41.86 34.28
N GLY A 224 8.79 42.98 34.45
CA GLY A 224 9.48 43.70 33.37
C GLY A 224 10.71 42.94 32.90
N ALA A 225 11.03 43.04 31.61
CA ALA A 225 12.26 42.44 31.08
C ALA A 225 13.50 43.09 31.71
N GLY A 226 14.58 42.36 31.99
CA GLY A 226 15.87 42.94 32.37
C GLY A 226 16.55 43.62 31.18
N GLY A 227 17.46 44.57 31.45
CA GLY A 227 18.37 45.08 30.42
C GLY A 227 19.32 43.98 29.94
N ILE A 228 20.03 44.17 28.83
CA ILE A 228 21.00 43.18 28.32
C ILE A 228 22.01 42.82 29.45
N GLY A 229 22.03 41.56 29.87
CA GLY A 229 22.84 41.06 31.00
C GLY A 229 22.23 41.26 32.41
N GLY A 230 21.07 41.90 32.55
CA GLY A 230 20.35 42.12 33.82
C GLY A 230 19.20 41.13 34.04
N THR A 231 18.83 40.86 35.29
CA THR A 231 17.77 39.89 35.62
C THR A 231 16.37 40.40 35.25
N GLY A 232 15.48 39.51 34.81
CA GLY A 232 14.07 39.83 34.63
C GLY A 232 13.39 40.13 35.97
N GLY A 233 12.41 41.03 35.97
CA GLY A 233 11.62 41.34 37.16
C GLY A 233 10.68 40.19 37.54
N GLY A 234 10.42 39.99 38.82
CA GLY A 234 9.44 38.99 39.26
C GLY A 234 8.01 39.34 38.84
N GLY A 235 7.21 38.35 38.45
CA GLY A 235 5.77 38.49 38.35
C GLY A 235 5.15 38.67 39.73
N ALA A 236 4.06 39.43 39.81
CA ALA A 236 3.43 39.71 41.10
C ALA A 236 2.35 38.70 41.45
N ASN A 237 1.96 38.64 42.72
CA ASN A 237 0.91 37.74 43.15
C ASN A 237 -0.46 38.15 42.58
N GLY A 238 -1.27 37.15 42.25
CA GLY A 238 -2.70 37.33 42.10
C GLY A 238 -3.34 37.61 43.45
N ALA A 239 -4.46 38.31 43.45
CA ALA A 239 -5.14 38.72 44.67
C ALA A 239 -6.30 37.81 45.06
N LEU A 240 -6.79 37.98 46.29
CA LEU A 240 -7.86 37.18 46.87
C LEU A 240 -9.18 37.36 46.11
N GLY A 241 -9.92 36.27 45.89
CA GLY A 241 -11.34 36.30 45.53
C GLY A 241 -12.24 36.62 46.73
N ALA A 242 -13.53 36.89 46.48
CA ALA A 242 -14.55 37.20 47.49
C ALA A 242 -14.57 36.24 48.70
N ALA A 243 -14.74 36.79 49.92
CA ALA A 243 -14.46 36.07 51.17
C ALA A 243 -15.65 35.33 51.82
N THR A 244 -16.90 35.49 51.33
CA THR A 244 -18.07 35.24 52.20
C THR A 244 -19.18 34.32 51.68
N LEU A 245 -19.55 34.29 50.38
CA LEU A 245 -20.78 33.55 50.00
C LEU A 245 -20.80 32.79 48.65
N SER A 246 -19.92 33.03 47.67
CA SER A 246 -19.86 32.22 46.44
C SER A 246 -18.43 31.96 45.99
N GLY A 247 -18.20 30.83 45.28
CA GLY A 247 -16.89 30.27 44.90
C GLY A 247 -16.04 31.12 43.94
N ALA A 248 -15.75 32.36 44.33
CA ALA A 248 -14.88 33.27 43.61
C ALA A 248 -13.46 32.70 43.50
N GLN A 249 -12.86 32.88 42.33
CA GLN A 249 -11.49 32.44 42.07
C GLN A 249 -10.50 33.46 42.62
N GLY A 250 -9.39 32.98 43.17
CA GLY A 250 -8.24 33.85 43.37
C GLY A 250 -7.66 34.25 42.01
N GLY A 251 -7.09 35.46 41.92
CA GLY A 251 -6.45 35.91 40.68
C GLY A 251 -5.21 35.08 40.36
N THR A 252 -4.86 34.90 39.10
CA THR A 252 -3.62 34.18 38.75
C THR A 252 -2.39 35.02 39.11
N GLY A 253 -1.27 34.36 39.44
CA GLY A 253 0.02 35.02 39.56
C GLY A 253 0.52 35.59 38.22
N GLY A 254 1.30 36.65 38.26
CA GLY A 254 1.93 37.27 37.10
C GLY A 254 3.13 36.46 36.62
N VAL A 255 3.38 36.46 35.31
CA VAL A 255 4.56 35.79 34.73
C VAL A 255 5.82 36.59 35.04
N GLY A 256 6.96 35.95 35.28
CA GLY A 256 8.24 36.63 35.43
C GLY A 256 8.74 37.29 34.14
N GLY A 257 9.55 38.34 34.27
CA GLY A 257 10.11 39.07 33.14
C GLY A 257 11.28 38.34 32.48
N VAL A 258 11.49 38.62 31.18
CA VAL A 258 12.62 38.09 30.39
C VAL A 258 13.91 38.79 30.81
N GLY A 259 15.02 38.11 31.11
CA GLY A 259 16.30 38.79 31.39
C GLY A 259 17.43 37.82 31.62
N GLY A 260 18.69 38.27 31.67
CA GLY A 260 19.91 37.45 31.82
C GLY A 260 19.68 36.20 32.67
N VAL A 261 19.21 36.37 33.90
CA VAL A 261 18.43 35.34 34.62
C VAL A 261 16.95 35.73 34.56
N GLY A 262 16.08 34.79 34.18
CA GLY A 262 14.65 35.05 34.06
C GLY A 262 13.99 35.38 35.40
N GLY A 263 12.99 36.26 35.40
CA GLY A 263 12.28 36.67 36.62
C GLY A 263 11.42 35.54 37.20
N GLN A 264 11.22 35.48 38.52
CA GLN A 264 10.33 34.47 39.12
C GLN A 264 8.87 34.74 38.76
N GLY A 265 8.04 33.71 38.66
CA GLY A 265 6.58 33.87 38.56
C GLY A 265 5.95 34.25 39.90
N GLY A 266 4.87 35.03 39.87
CA GLY A 266 4.09 35.38 41.06
C GLY A 266 3.19 34.25 41.53
N ALA A 267 2.84 34.20 42.82
CA ALA A 267 1.90 33.20 43.33
C ALA A 267 0.45 33.51 42.91
N GLY A 268 -0.37 32.47 42.75
CA GLY A 268 -1.80 32.60 42.59
C GLY A 268 -2.45 33.16 43.87
N GLY A 269 -3.54 33.89 43.68
CA GLY A 269 -4.38 34.41 44.75
C GLY A 269 -5.14 33.28 45.44
N GLN A 270 -5.32 33.39 46.76
CA GLN A 270 -6.11 32.41 47.51
C GLN A 270 -7.61 32.61 47.24
N ALA A 271 -8.37 31.52 47.24
CA ALA A 271 -9.83 31.57 47.31
C ALA A 271 -10.29 31.29 48.75
N SER A 272 -11.23 32.07 49.28
CA SER A 272 -11.79 31.88 50.61
C SER A 272 -13.32 31.95 50.54
N GLY A 273 -14.00 30.79 50.46
CA GLY A 273 -15.46 30.74 50.39
C GLY A 273 -16.05 29.57 51.16
N VAL A 274 -17.21 29.78 51.79
CA VAL A 274 -17.98 28.79 52.58
C VAL A 274 -18.55 27.64 51.70
N LEU A 275 -18.62 27.81 50.38
CA LEU A 275 -19.15 26.82 49.42
C LEU A 275 -18.11 26.25 48.41
N GLY A 276 -16.81 26.39 48.69
CA GLY A 276 -15.74 25.87 47.83
C GLY A 276 -15.36 26.82 46.68
N GLY A 277 -14.17 27.40 46.73
CA GLY A 277 -13.58 28.24 45.67
C GLY A 277 -12.25 27.68 45.20
N VAL A 278 -11.85 28.00 43.96
CA VAL A 278 -10.60 27.54 43.35
C VAL A 278 -9.54 28.63 43.50
N SER A 279 -8.40 28.33 44.14
CA SER A 279 -7.26 29.25 44.19
C SER A 279 -6.74 29.53 42.78
N GLY A 280 -6.29 30.76 42.53
CA GLY A 280 -5.73 31.15 41.24
C GLY A 280 -4.50 30.32 40.89
N ALA A 281 -4.28 30.10 39.59
CA ALA A 281 -3.06 29.46 39.10
C ALA A 281 -1.84 30.36 39.38
N ASP A 282 -0.69 29.74 39.67
CA ASP A 282 0.56 30.48 39.84
C ASP A 282 1.08 31.01 38.50
N GLY A 283 1.78 32.12 38.55
CA GLY A 283 2.48 32.71 37.42
C GLY A 283 3.68 31.87 37.01
N ALA A 284 3.91 31.76 35.70
CA ALA A 284 5.11 31.12 35.16
C ALA A 284 6.38 31.96 35.43
N GLY A 285 7.53 31.32 35.56
CA GLY A 285 8.82 32.00 35.55
C GLY A 285 9.09 32.63 34.18
N GLY A 286 9.79 33.75 34.18
CA GLY A 286 10.26 34.43 32.97
C GLY A 286 11.42 33.68 32.33
N PRO A 287 11.55 33.69 30.99
CA PRO A 287 12.67 33.05 30.31
C PRO A 287 13.99 33.79 30.58
N GLY A 288 15.09 33.03 30.64
CA GLY A 288 16.45 33.56 30.76
C GLY A 288 16.91 34.29 29.49
N GLY A 289 17.81 35.24 29.67
CA GLY A 289 18.49 36.00 28.62
C GLY A 289 19.77 35.29 28.22
N THR A 290 20.53 35.84 27.28
CA THR A 290 21.65 35.11 26.67
C THR A 290 22.63 34.58 27.73
N GLY A 291 22.81 33.24 27.77
CA GLY A 291 23.69 32.55 28.72
C GLY A 291 23.21 32.41 30.17
N GLY A 292 21.96 32.73 30.52
CA GLY A 292 21.47 32.58 31.91
C GLY A 292 20.21 31.75 32.09
N THR A 293 19.92 31.40 33.35
CA THR A 293 18.90 30.42 33.74
C THR A 293 17.50 30.99 33.64
N GLY A 294 16.51 30.16 33.32
CA GLY A 294 15.10 30.54 33.40
C GLY A 294 14.67 30.84 34.84
N GLY A 295 13.65 31.68 35.01
CA GLY A 295 13.07 31.98 36.32
C GLY A 295 12.29 30.81 36.89
N THR A 296 12.24 30.68 38.21
CA THR A 296 11.41 29.65 38.88
C THR A 296 9.93 30.02 38.76
N GLY A 297 9.04 29.03 38.59
CA GLY A 297 7.59 29.24 38.68
C GLY A 297 7.14 29.68 40.08
N GLY A 298 5.93 30.23 40.19
CA GLY A 298 5.33 30.58 41.50
C GLY A 298 5.14 29.35 42.39
N THR A 299 5.23 29.54 43.71
CA THR A 299 5.01 28.48 44.72
C THR A 299 3.53 28.42 45.11
N GLY A 300 2.97 27.20 45.10
CA GLY A 300 1.53 26.92 45.21
C GLY A 300 0.78 27.63 46.33
N GLY A 301 -0.37 28.21 46.01
CA GLY A 301 -1.36 28.67 46.99
C GLY A 301 -1.97 27.49 47.77
N SER A 302 -1.95 27.56 49.10
CA SER A 302 -2.53 26.54 49.98
C SER A 302 -4.06 26.56 49.96
N SER A 303 -4.70 25.38 49.95
CA SER A 303 -6.15 25.26 50.07
C SER A 303 -6.65 25.86 51.39
N GLY A 304 -7.74 26.65 51.34
CA GLY A 304 -8.40 27.19 52.52
C GLY A 304 -9.01 26.10 53.41
N MET A 305 -9.36 26.50 54.65
CA MET A 305 -9.72 25.68 55.83
C MET A 305 -10.82 24.60 55.66
N TYR A 306 -11.43 24.44 54.47
CA TYR A 306 -12.54 23.50 54.21
C TYR A 306 -12.46 22.70 52.89
N GLY A 307 -11.28 22.59 52.23
CA GLY A 307 -11.04 21.55 51.21
C GLY A 307 -11.26 21.92 49.72
N GLY A 308 -10.81 23.09 49.27
CA GLY A 308 -10.71 23.41 47.83
C GLY A 308 -9.51 22.74 47.14
N THR A 309 -9.51 22.62 45.82
CA THR A 309 -8.33 22.17 45.05
C THR A 309 -7.26 23.27 45.07
N GLY A 310 -6.05 22.96 45.55
CA GLY A 310 -4.91 23.90 45.54
C GLY A 310 -4.52 24.30 44.12
N GLY A 311 -3.89 25.47 43.97
CA GLY A 311 -3.51 26.03 42.66
C GLY A 311 -2.45 25.18 41.96
N THR A 312 -2.50 25.12 40.63
CA THR A 312 -1.44 24.49 39.84
C THR A 312 -0.18 25.34 39.90
N GLY A 313 0.96 24.73 40.25
CA GLY A 313 2.27 25.39 40.28
C GLY A 313 2.65 26.00 38.92
N GLY A 314 3.29 27.17 38.94
CA GLY A 314 3.64 27.88 37.71
C GLY A 314 4.74 27.16 36.94
N ALA A 315 4.67 27.14 35.60
CA ALA A 315 5.75 26.59 34.78
C ALA A 315 7.04 27.42 34.96
N PRO A 316 8.23 26.80 35.01
CA PRO A 316 9.48 27.53 35.08
C PRO A 316 9.82 28.15 33.72
N GLY A 317 10.62 29.21 33.73
CA GLY A 317 11.11 29.85 32.51
C GLY A 317 12.10 28.96 31.75
N GLN A 318 12.13 29.12 30.43
CA GLN A 318 13.14 28.51 29.56
C GLN A 318 14.52 29.12 29.85
N GLY A 319 15.61 28.34 29.76
CA GLY A 319 16.96 28.90 29.79
C GLY A 319 17.24 29.75 28.55
N GLY A 320 18.07 30.78 28.66
CA GLY A 320 18.38 31.66 27.52
C GLY A 320 19.38 31.07 26.52
N ALA A 321 19.37 31.57 25.28
CA ALA A 321 20.28 31.13 24.23
C ALA A 321 21.75 31.50 24.55
N GLY A 322 22.74 30.71 24.16
CA GLY A 322 24.15 31.10 24.30
C GLY A 322 24.49 32.37 23.49
N ALA A 323 25.49 33.16 23.94
CA ALA A 323 25.98 34.30 23.16
C ALA A 323 26.60 33.84 21.81
N THR A 324 26.39 34.63 20.75
CA THR A 324 27.07 34.44 19.45
C THR A 324 28.51 34.93 19.55
N GLY A 325 29.46 34.17 18.99
CA GLY A 325 30.84 34.62 18.86
C GLY A 325 31.04 35.25 17.48
N GLU A 326 31.22 36.57 17.40
CA GLU A 326 31.60 37.23 16.15
C GLU A 326 32.81 38.17 16.31
N LEU A 327 33.76 37.96 15.37
CA LEU A 327 34.82 38.81 14.84
C LEU A 327 36.03 39.26 15.71
N ASN A 328 37.21 38.82 15.24
CA ASN A 328 38.57 39.31 15.52
C ASN A 328 39.11 39.15 16.96
N GLY A 329 39.58 37.93 17.26
CA GLY A 329 40.48 37.66 18.38
C GLY A 329 40.14 36.34 19.06
N ASN A 330 41.06 35.38 18.99
CA ASN A 330 41.07 34.06 19.63
C ASN A 330 39.87 33.75 20.54
N LEU A 331 39.00 32.82 20.10
CA LEU A 331 38.03 31.95 20.84
C LEU A 331 36.66 31.92 20.13
N GLY A 332 36.57 31.22 18.99
CA GLY A 332 35.32 30.98 18.23
C GLY A 332 34.38 29.94 18.84
N ALA A 333 34.09 30.01 20.15
CA ALA A 333 33.16 29.10 20.83
C ALA A 333 31.84 29.81 21.19
N GLY A 334 30.71 29.19 20.85
CA GLY A 334 29.37 29.69 21.16
C GLY A 334 29.04 29.49 22.64
N GLY A 335 28.26 30.39 23.22
CA GLY A 335 27.86 30.26 24.61
C GLY A 335 27.03 28.99 24.87
N THR A 336 27.13 28.38 26.06
CA THR A 336 26.21 27.29 26.42
C THR A 336 24.80 27.83 26.66
N GLY A 337 23.77 27.08 26.28
CA GLY A 337 22.39 27.40 26.60
C GLY A 337 22.11 27.36 28.11
N GLY A 338 21.21 28.20 28.59
CA GLY A 338 20.83 28.26 30.00
C GLY A 338 20.10 26.99 30.46
N ALA A 339 20.24 26.60 31.72
CA ALA A 339 19.46 25.49 32.26
C ALA A 339 17.96 25.86 32.41
N GLY A 340 17.07 24.90 32.16
CA GLY A 340 15.64 25.01 32.43
C GLY A 340 15.36 24.97 33.93
N GLY A 341 14.35 25.72 34.39
CA GLY A 341 14.00 25.74 35.82
C GLY A 341 13.29 24.48 36.32
N ALA A 342 13.38 24.21 37.62
CA ALA A 342 12.67 23.11 38.27
C ALA A 342 11.22 23.51 38.63
N ALA A 343 10.25 22.63 38.41
CA ALA A 343 8.84 22.82 38.79
C ALA A 343 8.06 21.50 38.75
N GLN A 344 6.72 21.57 38.79
CA GLN A 344 5.85 20.40 38.68
C GLN A 344 6.19 19.59 37.40
N PHE A 345 6.29 20.27 36.27
CA PHE A 345 6.95 19.79 35.04
C PHE A 345 8.26 20.54 34.86
N GLY A 346 9.34 19.86 34.53
CA GLY A 346 10.64 20.52 34.35
C GLY A 346 10.67 21.44 33.12
N GLY A 347 11.34 22.60 33.23
CA GLY A 347 11.53 23.53 32.11
C GLY A 347 12.55 23.01 31.10
N THR A 348 12.42 23.37 29.82
CA THR A 348 13.40 22.94 28.81
C THR A 348 14.68 23.76 28.90
N GLY A 349 15.83 23.13 28.62
CA GLY A 349 17.11 23.81 28.49
C GLY A 349 17.15 24.75 27.29
N GLY A 350 17.88 25.86 27.42
CA GLY A 350 18.10 26.83 26.35
C GLY A 350 18.99 26.28 25.23
N THR A 351 18.89 26.83 24.03
CA THR A 351 19.74 26.45 22.91
C THR A 351 21.18 26.97 23.09
N GLY A 352 22.17 26.18 22.67
CA GLY A 352 23.55 26.65 22.56
C GLY A 352 23.69 27.78 21.54
N GLY A 353 24.68 28.65 21.74
CA GLY A 353 24.96 29.79 20.87
C GLY A 353 25.53 29.33 19.54
N ALA A 354 25.05 29.93 18.45
CA ALA A 354 25.61 29.70 17.12
C ALA A 354 26.94 30.48 16.93
N VAL A 355 27.81 29.96 16.08
CA VAL A 355 29.10 30.60 15.75
C VAL A 355 29.30 30.65 14.25
N GLU A 356 29.83 31.79 13.79
CA GLU A 356 30.41 31.94 12.45
C GLU A 356 31.89 32.32 12.56
N ALA A 357 32.77 31.57 11.90
CA ALA A 357 34.22 31.81 11.89
C ALA A 357 34.75 31.97 10.46
N PHE A 358 35.77 32.81 10.29
CA PHE A 358 36.45 33.07 9.02
C PHE A 358 37.95 32.78 9.14
N GLY A 359 38.58 32.31 8.05
CA GLY A 359 40.02 32.07 7.99
C GLY A 359 40.45 30.69 8.50
N THR A 360 41.49 30.63 9.34
CA THR A 360 42.06 29.37 9.87
C THR A 360 41.42 28.91 11.18
N ASP A 361 40.54 29.73 11.76
CA ASP A 361 39.98 29.49 13.09
C ASP A 361 38.79 28.53 13.03
N ASN A 362 38.67 27.69 14.05
CA ASN A 362 37.56 26.75 14.17
C ASN A 362 36.29 27.45 14.68
N ALA A 363 35.14 27.14 14.08
CA ALA A 363 33.83 27.48 14.61
C ALA A 363 33.35 26.36 15.52
N VAL A 364 33.07 26.64 16.79
CA VAL A 364 32.55 25.65 17.76
C VAL A 364 31.21 26.13 18.31
N GLY A 365 30.13 25.49 17.92
CA GLY A 365 28.79 25.77 18.43
C GLY A 365 28.69 25.51 19.95
N GLY A 366 27.91 26.32 20.64
CA GLY A 366 27.73 26.18 22.09
C GLY A 366 26.92 24.95 22.48
N GLN A 367 27.14 24.40 23.68
CA GLN A 367 26.35 23.27 24.17
C GLN A 367 24.91 23.69 24.49
N GLY A 368 23.94 22.80 24.28
CA GLY A 368 22.59 22.98 24.77
C GLY A 368 22.50 23.00 26.30
N GLY A 369 21.57 23.75 26.84
CA GLY A 369 21.33 23.85 28.28
C GLY A 369 20.67 22.61 28.86
N GLN A 370 20.89 22.35 30.15
CA GLN A 370 20.27 21.22 30.85
C GLN A 370 18.76 21.43 31.02
N GLY A 371 17.96 20.37 30.91
CA GLY A 371 16.55 20.38 31.29
C GLY A 371 16.35 20.47 32.80
N GLY A 372 15.23 21.06 33.23
CA GLY A 372 14.90 21.26 34.64
C GLY A 372 14.27 20.02 35.29
N LEU A 373 14.38 19.93 36.62
CA LEU A 373 13.76 18.86 37.43
C LEU A 373 12.23 18.97 37.44
N GLY A 374 11.53 17.87 37.15
CA GLY A 374 10.08 17.70 37.35
C GLY A 374 9.77 17.10 38.72
N THR A 375 9.26 17.87 39.66
CA THR A 375 9.07 17.42 41.05
C THR A 375 7.86 16.50 41.25
N ALA A 376 6.88 16.55 40.35
CA ALA A 376 5.72 15.64 40.35
C ALA A 376 5.33 15.14 38.94
N GLY A 377 5.80 15.80 37.89
CA GLY A 377 5.58 15.49 36.48
C GLY A 377 6.87 15.06 35.77
N VAL A 378 6.89 15.16 34.44
CA VAL A 378 8.05 14.79 33.63
C VAL A 378 9.19 15.80 33.77
N GLY A 379 10.43 15.33 33.67
CA GLY A 379 11.61 16.18 33.60
C GLY A 379 11.63 17.01 32.31
N GLY A 380 12.24 18.20 32.36
CA GLY A 380 12.33 19.09 31.21
C GLY A 380 13.26 18.57 30.12
N GLY A 381 12.98 18.87 28.86
CA GLY A 381 13.87 18.47 27.76
C GLY A 381 15.21 19.22 27.80
N GLY A 382 16.28 18.56 27.37
CA GLY A 382 17.58 19.20 27.15
C GLY A 382 17.53 20.17 25.96
N GLY A 383 18.32 21.24 26.06
CA GLY A 383 18.44 22.26 25.02
C GLY A 383 19.17 21.75 23.79
N LYS A 384 18.92 22.38 22.64
CA LYS A 384 19.60 22.06 21.37
C LYS A 384 21.03 22.60 21.39
N GLY A 385 21.98 21.90 20.78
CA GLY A 385 23.31 22.43 20.54
C GLY A 385 23.31 23.57 19.52
N GLY A 386 24.27 24.48 19.64
CA GLY A 386 24.45 25.62 18.75
C GLY A 386 25.04 25.21 17.40
N ALA A 387 24.64 25.90 16.32
CA ALA A 387 25.21 25.67 15.00
C ALA A 387 26.62 26.27 14.87
N ALA A 388 27.44 25.70 14.00
CA ALA A 388 28.76 26.21 13.66
C ALA A 388 28.91 26.38 12.15
N THR A 389 29.34 27.55 11.71
CA THR A 389 29.64 27.85 10.31
C THR A 389 31.09 28.31 10.18
N ALA A 390 31.88 27.65 9.33
CA ALA A 390 33.26 28.04 9.05
C ALA A 390 33.43 28.44 7.58
N HIS A 391 34.14 29.54 7.35
CA HIS A 391 34.54 30.06 6.04
C HIS A 391 36.06 30.10 5.94
N GLY A 392 36.69 29.10 5.34
CA GLY A 392 38.15 29.04 5.21
C GLY A 392 38.72 27.66 5.51
N SER A 393 39.94 27.59 6.05
CA SER A 393 40.59 26.31 6.36
C SER A 393 40.34 25.79 7.79
N GLY A 394 39.69 26.59 8.64
CA GLY A 394 39.25 26.15 9.97
C GLY A 394 38.09 25.17 9.93
N ASP A 395 37.95 24.37 10.98
CA ASP A 395 36.92 23.33 11.12
C ASP A 395 35.62 23.89 11.74
N ALA A 396 34.47 23.32 11.38
CA ALA A 396 33.17 23.59 11.99
C ALA A 396 32.75 22.43 12.91
N PHE A 397 32.48 22.71 14.19
CA PHE A 397 32.01 21.74 15.18
C PHE A 397 30.67 22.20 15.74
N GLY A 398 29.58 21.51 15.42
CA GLY A 398 28.28 21.78 16.04
C GLY A 398 28.31 21.50 17.54
N GLY A 399 27.56 22.27 18.32
CA GLY A 399 27.45 22.05 19.76
C GLY A 399 26.67 20.77 20.07
N SER A 400 27.01 20.05 21.13
CA SER A 400 26.19 18.96 21.67
C SER A 400 24.86 19.48 22.21
N GLY A 401 23.85 18.61 22.25
CA GLY A 401 22.63 18.87 23.02
C GLY A 401 22.91 18.99 24.52
N GLY A 402 21.91 19.45 25.27
CA GLY A 402 21.87 19.39 26.73
C GLY A 402 21.24 18.09 27.23
N ILE A 403 21.54 17.69 28.47
CA ILE A 403 20.90 16.55 29.12
C ILE A 403 19.47 16.95 29.50
N GLY A 404 18.53 16.00 29.41
CA GLY A 404 17.19 16.19 29.97
C GLY A 404 17.22 16.35 31.50
N GLY A 405 16.11 16.81 32.07
CA GLY A 405 15.87 16.81 33.50
C GLY A 405 15.31 15.48 33.99
N THR A 406 15.48 15.18 35.27
CA THR A 406 14.80 14.04 35.92
C THR A 406 13.36 14.42 36.27
N GLY A 407 12.45 13.44 36.35
CA GLY A 407 11.06 13.68 36.74
C GLY A 407 10.40 12.47 37.39
N ALA A 408 9.49 12.70 38.34
CA ALA A 408 8.82 11.64 39.10
C ALA A 408 7.86 10.79 38.25
N SER A 409 7.26 11.38 37.20
CA SER A 409 6.36 10.69 36.27
C SER A 409 7.02 10.32 34.93
N GLY A 410 8.30 10.64 34.75
CA GLY A 410 9.07 10.35 33.54
C GLY A 410 10.29 11.23 33.37
N GLY A 411 11.30 10.73 32.67
CA GLY A 411 12.54 11.47 32.42
C GLY A 411 12.43 12.41 31.21
N GLY A 412 13.19 13.49 31.25
CA GLY A 412 13.25 14.48 30.17
C GLY A 412 13.98 13.96 28.94
N PHE A 413 13.61 14.52 27.79
CA PHE A 413 14.26 14.24 26.51
C PHE A 413 15.70 14.75 26.48
N GLY A 414 16.59 14.04 25.81
CA GLY A 414 17.92 14.53 25.48
C GLY A 414 17.86 15.63 24.42
N GLY A 415 18.73 16.62 24.55
CA GLY A 415 18.91 17.68 23.55
C GLY A 415 19.55 17.12 22.28
N SER A 416 19.15 17.64 21.11
CA SER A 416 19.83 17.27 19.86
C SER A 416 21.07 18.13 19.63
N GLY A 417 22.04 17.58 18.91
CA GLY A 417 23.23 18.32 18.50
C GLY A 417 22.94 19.41 17.47
N GLY A 418 23.83 20.40 17.42
CA GLY A 418 23.82 21.52 16.50
C GLY A 418 24.46 21.15 15.16
N TRP A 419 24.10 21.89 14.12
CA TRP A 419 24.59 21.65 12.76
C TRP A 419 26.00 22.22 12.57
N ALA A 420 26.74 21.66 11.62
CA ALA A 420 28.05 22.14 11.22
C ALA A 420 28.10 22.38 9.70
N TYR A 421 28.45 23.59 9.31
CA TYR A 421 28.62 24.01 7.92
C TYR A 421 30.06 24.47 7.70
N ASN A 422 30.73 23.91 6.70
CA ASN A 422 32.03 24.41 6.26
C ASN A 422 31.96 24.77 4.77
N TYR A 423 32.07 26.07 4.47
CA TYR A 423 32.08 26.55 3.09
C TYR A 423 33.49 26.66 2.49
N GLY A 424 34.53 26.21 3.21
CA GLY A 424 35.93 26.23 2.78
C GLY A 424 36.56 24.84 2.69
N THR A 425 37.80 24.70 3.19
CA THR A 425 38.60 23.47 3.10
C THR A 425 38.71 22.68 4.39
N GLY A 426 38.20 23.20 5.51
CA GLY A 426 38.21 22.50 6.80
C GLY A 426 37.15 21.42 6.88
N ASN A 427 37.15 20.68 8.01
CA ASN A 427 36.18 19.64 8.31
C ASN A 427 34.87 20.24 8.84
N ALA A 428 33.79 19.45 8.81
CA ALA A 428 32.52 19.76 9.46
C ALA A 428 32.09 18.57 10.32
N THR A 429 31.90 18.77 11.62
CA THR A 429 31.43 17.74 12.54
C THR A 429 30.16 18.20 13.23
N GLY A 430 29.03 17.55 12.96
CA GLY A 430 27.77 17.81 13.62
C GLY A 430 27.86 17.52 15.13
N GLY A 431 27.15 18.30 15.94
CA GLY A 431 27.14 18.11 17.38
C GLY A 431 26.46 16.81 17.79
N SER A 432 26.84 16.22 18.93
CA SER A 432 26.19 15.01 19.41
C SER A 432 24.83 15.31 20.04
N GLY A 433 23.85 14.47 19.75
CA GLY A 433 22.68 14.32 20.59
C GLY A 433 23.05 13.72 21.95
N VAL A 434 22.17 13.89 22.92
CA VAL A 434 22.36 13.40 24.30
C VAL A 434 21.32 12.35 24.62
N ASP A 435 21.69 11.36 25.43
CA ASP A 435 20.76 10.34 25.90
C ASP A 435 19.58 10.98 26.65
N GLY A 436 18.42 10.34 26.54
CA GLY A 436 17.27 10.68 27.37
C GLY A 436 17.54 10.36 28.84
N VAL A 437 16.67 10.85 29.72
CA VAL A 437 16.76 10.57 31.16
C VAL A 437 15.80 9.45 31.55
N ALA A 438 16.22 8.58 32.46
CA ALA A 438 15.39 7.47 32.92
C ALA A 438 14.14 7.94 33.65
N GLY A 439 13.01 7.28 33.38
CA GLY A 439 11.73 7.53 34.05
C GLY A 439 11.54 6.78 35.38
N GLY A 440 12.52 5.95 35.78
CA GLY A 440 12.40 5.07 36.94
C GLY A 440 11.36 3.95 36.72
N THR A 441 10.91 3.32 37.81
CA THR A 441 9.95 2.19 37.75
C THR A 441 8.50 2.61 37.56
N THR A 442 8.19 3.91 37.63
CA THR A 442 6.83 4.47 37.59
C THR A 442 6.59 5.43 36.44
N GLY A 443 7.64 5.98 35.83
CA GLY A 443 7.55 6.98 34.76
C GLY A 443 8.08 6.49 33.42
N THR A 444 7.74 7.20 32.35
CA THR A 444 8.23 6.91 30.98
C THR A 444 9.69 7.33 30.82
N GLY A 445 10.46 6.57 30.03
CA GLY A 445 11.82 6.94 29.68
C GLY A 445 11.85 8.13 28.71
N GLY A 446 12.78 9.06 28.93
CA GLY A 446 13.02 10.16 27.99
C GLY A 446 13.61 9.65 26.67
N ALA A 447 13.18 10.22 25.55
CA ALA A 447 13.80 9.97 24.25
C ALA A 447 15.20 10.59 24.15
N GLY A 448 16.08 9.97 23.38
CA GLY A 448 17.40 10.49 23.04
C GLY A 448 17.33 11.65 22.05
N GLY A 449 18.30 12.55 22.11
CA GLY A 449 18.45 13.65 21.17
C GLY A 449 19.10 13.20 19.86
N GLY A 450 18.66 13.76 18.74
CA GLY A 450 19.30 13.49 17.44
C GLY A 450 20.70 14.09 17.31
N GLY A 451 21.53 13.51 16.44
CA GLY A 451 22.81 14.07 16.03
C GLY A 451 22.65 15.27 15.09
N GLY A 452 23.62 16.17 15.10
CA GLY A 452 23.69 17.31 14.19
C GLY A 452 24.11 16.91 12.78
N LEU A 453 23.60 17.63 11.77
CA LEU A 453 24.01 17.49 10.37
C LEU A 453 25.37 18.14 10.13
N ALA A 454 26.21 17.53 9.28
CA ALA A 454 27.45 18.12 8.79
C ALA A 454 27.39 18.35 7.27
N ILE A 455 27.74 19.55 6.82
CA ILE A 455 27.77 19.91 5.39
C ILE A 455 29.10 20.59 5.05
N ILE A 456 29.73 20.15 3.96
CA ILE A 456 30.91 20.79 3.37
C ILE A 456 30.60 21.24 1.94
N GLY A 457 30.78 22.52 1.66
CA GLY A 457 30.64 23.14 0.33
C GLY A 457 29.33 23.90 0.11
N ASP A 458 29.36 24.83 -0.84
CA ASP A 458 28.18 25.59 -1.31
C ASP A 458 27.57 24.88 -2.54
N PRO A 459 26.27 24.50 -2.52
CA PRO A 459 25.60 23.94 -3.68
C PRO A 459 25.62 24.86 -4.91
N ALA A 460 25.73 26.19 -4.73
CA ALA A 460 25.82 27.16 -5.82
C ALA A 460 27.26 27.37 -6.34
N SER A 461 28.29 26.88 -5.64
CA SER A 461 29.69 26.93 -6.07
C SER A 461 30.49 25.71 -5.60
N PRO A 462 30.30 24.54 -6.25
CA PRO A 462 30.96 23.29 -5.85
C PRO A 462 32.49 23.32 -5.99
N ALA A 463 33.01 24.18 -6.88
CA ALA A 463 34.45 24.27 -7.19
C ALA A 463 35.32 24.80 -6.05
N THR A 464 34.72 25.37 -4.99
CA THR A 464 35.43 25.87 -3.80
C THR A 464 35.43 24.89 -2.64
N ALA A 465 34.74 23.75 -2.74
CA ALA A 465 34.72 22.74 -1.69
C ALA A 465 36.07 22.01 -1.59
N GLY A 466 36.71 22.05 -0.42
CA GLY A 466 37.98 21.38 -0.18
C GLY A 466 37.87 19.87 0.06
N ASN A 467 38.97 19.27 0.53
CA ASN A 467 39.08 17.83 0.85
C ASN A 467 38.70 17.50 2.32
N GLY A 468 38.00 18.41 3.02
CA GLY A 468 37.61 18.25 4.41
C GLY A 468 36.58 17.14 4.64
N THR A 469 36.58 16.55 5.83
CA THR A 469 35.69 15.45 6.23
C THR A 469 34.39 15.97 6.85
N ALA A 470 33.25 15.56 6.31
CA ALA A 470 31.93 15.80 6.88
C ALA A 470 31.54 14.62 7.78
N THR A 471 31.40 14.85 9.09
CA THR A 471 31.01 13.84 10.06
C THR A 471 29.72 14.25 10.77
N GLY A 472 28.65 13.48 10.61
CA GLY A 472 27.42 13.69 11.35
C GLY A 472 27.63 13.54 12.86
N GLY A 473 26.73 14.14 13.63
CA GLY A 473 26.70 14.03 15.08
C GLY A 473 26.19 12.67 15.56
N ALA A 474 26.75 12.15 16.65
CA ALA A 474 26.25 10.92 17.27
C ALA A 474 24.84 11.13 17.83
N ALA A 475 23.96 10.14 17.68
CA ALA A 475 22.65 10.15 18.33
C ALA A 475 22.75 9.81 19.82
N GLY A 476 21.80 10.33 20.61
CA GLY A 476 21.58 9.89 21.98
C GLY A 476 20.64 8.69 22.05
N ASN A 477 20.85 7.79 23.02
CA ASN A 477 19.97 6.67 23.31
C ASN A 477 18.69 7.12 24.03
N GLY A 478 17.62 6.39 23.82
CA GLY A 478 16.41 6.48 24.63
C GLY A 478 16.65 5.86 26.01
N ALA A 479 16.01 6.43 27.03
CA ALA A 479 16.18 5.97 28.40
C ALA A 479 15.14 4.94 28.80
N SER A 480 15.46 4.16 29.84
CA SER A 480 14.55 3.15 30.37
C SER A 480 13.42 3.77 31.21
N GLY A 481 12.27 3.11 31.25
CA GLY A 481 11.11 3.50 32.05
C GLY A 481 10.00 2.44 32.02
N THR A 482 8.80 2.77 32.48
CA THR A 482 7.62 1.91 32.31
C THR A 482 7.36 1.63 30.83
N THR A 483 7.39 2.66 30.01
CA THR A 483 7.62 2.60 28.55
C THR A 483 9.00 3.17 28.27
N GLY A 484 9.78 2.50 27.42
CA GLY A 484 11.10 2.95 27.02
C GLY A 484 11.06 4.19 26.13
N GLY A 485 12.03 5.09 26.27
CA GLY A 485 12.19 6.25 25.41
C GLY A 485 12.72 5.87 24.03
N ARG A 486 12.33 6.59 22.99
CA ARG A 486 12.87 6.38 21.63
C ARG A 486 14.35 6.82 21.54
N GLY A 487 15.17 6.12 20.77
CA GLY A 487 16.52 6.57 20.42
C GLY A 487 16.52 7.75 19.46
N GLY A 488 17.49 8.66 19.58
CA GLY A 488 17.62 9.81 18.69
C GLY A 488 18.08 9.41 17.29
N ASP A 489 17.76 10.21 16.29
CA ASP A 489 18.24 9.97 14.92
C ASP A 489 19.72 10.33 14.77
N GLY A 490 20.46 9.57 13.99
CA GLY A 490 21.86 9.81 13.67
C GLY A 490 22.04 11.07 12.83
N GLY A 491 23.15 11.79 13.06
CA GLY A 491 23.49 12.96 12.24
C GLY A 491 23.88 12.54 10.84
N GLY A 492 23.31 13.20 9.83
CA GLY A 492 23.70 13.03 8.44
C GLY A 492 25.00 13.77 8.10
N ALA A 493 25.56 13.44 6.94
CA ALA A 493 26.77 14.08 6.42
C ALA A 493 26.67 14.31 4.91
N ILE A 494 27.05 15.50 4.45
CA ILE A 494 27.04 15.88 3.03
C ILE A 494 28.36 16.57 2.68
N THR A 495 28.96 16.19 1.55
CA THR A 495 30.07 16.94 0.95
C THR A 495 29.81 17.18 -0.53
N PHE A 496 30.10 18.39 -1.02
CA PHE A 496 30.15 18.69 -2.46
C PHE A 496 31.58 18.60 -3.01
N GLY A 497 32.57 18.35 -2.15
CA GLY A 497 34.00 18.19 -2.49
C GLY A 497 34.46 16.74 -2.59
N THR A 498 35.76 16.49 -2.43
CA THR A 498 36.39 15.15 -2.49
C THR A 498 36.70 14.53 -1.14
N GLY A 499 36.31 15.19 -0.04
CA GLY A 499 36.56 14.79 1.34
C GLY A 499 35.64 13.68 1.89
N ASP A 500 35.93 13.17 3.10
CA ASP A 500 35.24 11.99 3.66
C ASP A 500 33.80 12.35 4.08
N VAL A 501 32.89 11.39 4.01
CA VAL A 501 31.51 11.52 4.49
C VAL A 501 31.28 10.40 5.50
N ILE A 502 30.85 10.76 6.71
CA ILE A 502 30.64 9.83 7.82
C ILE A 502 29.36 10.23 8.55
N ALA A 503 28.22 9.64 8.21
CA ALA A 503 27.02 9.71 9.01
C ALA A 503 27.15 8.84 10.26
N ARG A 504 26.25 9.05 11.21
CA ARG A 504 26.23 8.33 12.48
C ARG A 504 25.00 7.49 12.62
N ALA A 505 25.13 6.38 13.33
CA ALA A 505 24.03 5.49 13.62
C ALA A 505 22.97 6.17 14.48
N GLY A 506 21.74 5.67 14.37
CA GLY A 506 20.66 6.03 15.28
C GLY A 506 20.91 5.51 16.70
N GLY A 507 20.37 6.21 17.68
CA GLY A 507 20.44 5.83 19.09
C GLY A 507 19.58 4.60 19.37
N ALA A 508 19.98 3.78 20.34
CA ALA A 508 19.16 2.65 20.78
C ALA A 508 17.91 3.14 21.52
N GLY A 509 16.82 2.40 21.41
CA GLY A 509 15.63 2.60 22.22
C GLY A 509 15.86 2.17 23.68
N GLY A 510 15.24 2.87 24.61
CA GLY A 510 15.31 2.56 26.03
C GLY A 510 14.48 1.35 26.43
N ALA A 511 14.83 0.68 27.53
CA ALA A 511 14.08 -0.50 27.97
C ALA A 511 12.71 -0.13 28.56
N GLY A 512 11.70 -0.93 28.24
CA GLY A 512 10.37 -0.88 28.84
C GLY A 512 10.25 -1.83 30.04
N GLY A 513 9.69 -1.37 31.14
CA GLY A 513 9.34 -2.20 32.28
C GLY A 513 8.08 -3.02 31.98
N SER A 514 6.93 -2.54 32.45
CA SER A 514 5.61 -3.13 32.19
C SER A 514 4.99 -2.73 30.84
N GLY A 515 5.48 -1.66 30.21
CA GLY A 515 5.04 -1.14 28.91
C GLY A 515 5.99 -1.53 27.77
N VAL A 516 5.84 -0.85 26.65
CA VAL A 516 6.59 -1.14 25.41
C VAL A 516 8.04 -0.68 25.53
N GLY A 517 8.97 -1.42 24.92
CA GLY A 517 10.34 -0.94 24.71
C GLY A 517 10.36 0.27 23.77
N GLY A 518 11.31 1.18 23.97
CA GLY A 518 11.45 2.35 23.10
C GLY A 518 11.91 1.94 21.70
N SER A 519 11.47 2.64 20.64
CA SER A 519 11.98 2.35 19.30
C SER A 519 13.42 2.85 19.14
N GLY A 520 14.22 2.20 18.31
CA GLY A 520 15.51 2.74 17.86
C GLY A 520 15.33 4.00 17.01
N GLY A 521 16.36 4.85 16.98
CA GLY A 521 16.41 6.03 16.12
C GLY A 521 16.88 5.68 14.70
N MET A 522 16.57 6.54 13.73
CA MET A 522 17.02 6.33 12.34
C MET A 522 18.53 6.56 12.22
N GLY A 523 19.18 5.84 11.32
CA GLY A 523 20.56 6.12 10.93
C GLY A 523 20.66 7.42 10.13
N GLY A 524 21.76 8.15 10.29
CA GLY A 524 22.03 9.36 9.52
C GLY A 524 22.25 9.04 8.03
N GLY A 525 21.71 9.88 7.16
CA GLY A 525 21.94 9.79 5.71
C GLY A 525 23.30 10.37 5.30
N GLU A 526 23.90 9.80 4.26
CA GLU A 526 25.14 10.28 3.65
C GLU A 526 24.93 10.70 2.19
N ALA A 527 25.56 11.80 1.79
CA ALA A 527 25.60 12.22 0.39
C ALA A 527 26.97 12.80 -0.02
N ALA A 528 27.48 12.37 -1.17
CA ALA A 528 28.65 12.95 -1.82
C ALA A 528 28.29 13.51 -3.21
N GLY A 529 28.37 14.83 -3.36
CA GLY A 529 27.73 15.62 -4.43
C GLY A 529 28.62 16.10 -5.58
N GLY A 530 29.86 15.62 -5.72
CA GLY A 530 30.79 16.06 -6.78
C GLY A 530 31.12 14.99 -7.83
N SER A 531 31.32 15.39 -9.10
CA SER A 531 31.72 14.48 -10.19
C SER A 531 33.11 13.83 -10.01
N GLY A 532 33.92 14.32 -9.06
CA GLY A 532 35.20 13.75 -8.64
C GLY A 532 35.12 12.81 -7.42
N ALA A 533 33.92 12.50 -6.91
CA ALA A 533 33.74 11.61 -5.76
C ALA A 533 34.04 10.15 -6.12
N THR A 534 35.29 9.73 -5.92
CA THR A 534 35.76 8.36 -6.22
C THR A 534 35.57 7.37 -5.06
N ARG A 535 34.96 7.81 -3.96
CA ARG A 535 35.00 7.10 -2.67
C ARG A 535 33.64 6.56 -2.28
N HIS A 536 33.69 5.56 -1.40
CA HIS A 536 32.51 4.88 -0.91
C HIS A 536 31.68 5.79 0.01
N VAL A 537 30.37 5.82 -0.20
CA VAL A 537 29.36 6.50 0.63
C VAL A 537 28.51 5.42 1.29
N ALA A 538 28.41 5.41 2.61
CA ALA A 538 27.73 4.37 3.38
C ALA A 538 26.77 4.98 4.40
N GLY A 539 25.47 4.90 4.12
CA GLY A 539 24.45 5.34 5.08
C GLY A 539 24.64 4.65 6.43
N ALA A 540 24.35 5.35 7.52
CA ALA A 540 24.59 4.79 8.85
C ALA A 540 23.47 3.85 9.32
N ASP A 541 23.78 2.93 10.22
CA ASP A 541 22.79 1.96 10.70
C ASP A 541 21.69 2.59 11.57
N GLY A 542 20.50 1.99 11.53
CA GLY A 542 19.42 2.28 12.46
C GLY A 542 19.74 1.79 13.88
N GLY A 543 19.25 2.51 14.88
CA GLY A 543 19.40 2.12 16.28
C GLY A 543 18.58 0.88 16.62
N ALA A 544 19.05 0.06 17.56
CA ALA A 544 18.28 -1.09 18.05
C ALA A 544 17.04 -0.67 18.84
N GLY A 545 15.97 -1.46 18.78
CA GLY A 545 14.81 -1.33 19.64
C GLY A 545 15.11 -1.70 21.08
N GLY A 546 14.47 -1.01 22.03
CA GLY A 546 14.60 -1.28 23.45
C GLY A 546 13.87 -2.56 23.86
N SER A 547 14.46 -3.34 24.75
CA SER A 547 13.80 -4.55 25.27
C SER A 547 12.70 -4.21 26.27
N SER A 548 11.73 -5.10 26.45
CA SER A 548 10.67 -4.96 27.45
C SER A 548 10.52 -6.22 28.32
N VAL A 549 10.30 -6.03 29.62
CA VAL A 549 10.20 -7.15 30.57
C VAL A 549 8.75 -7.68 30.66
N GLY A 550 7.75 -6.81 30.56
CA GLY A 550 6.33 -7.17 30.62
C GLY A 550 5.51 -6.83 29.38
N GLY A 551 6.07 -6.05 28.45
CA GLY A 551 5.37 -5.56 27.26
C GLY A 551 5.90 -6.14 25.94
N VAL A 552 5.65 -5.40 24.86
CA VAL A 552 6.21 -5.68 23.53
C VAL A 552 7.55 -4.95 23.39
N GLY A 553 8.54 -5.58 22.78
CA GLY A 553 9.81 -4.93 22.52
C GLY A 553 9.71 -3.80 21.49
N GLY A 554 10.59 -2.81 21.59
CA GLY A 554 10.59 -1.65 20.69
C GLY A 554 11.01 -2.04 19.27
N ALA A 555 10.50 -1.33 18.26
CA ALA A 555 10.96 -1.53 16.89
C ALA A 555 12.40 -1.01 16.69
N GLY A 556 13.15 -1.65 15.81
CA GLY A 556 14.43 -1.13 15.34
C GLY A 556 14.27 0.11 14.45
N GLY A 557 15.28 0.97 14.44
CA GLY A 557 15.33 2.16 13.59
C GLY A 557 15.68 1.82 12.15
N THR A 558 15.30 2.69 11.21
CA THR A 558 15.66 2.49 9.79
C THR A 558 17.12 2.88 9.54
N GLY A 559 17.80 2.18 8.64
CA GLY A 559 19.11 2.59 8.15
C GLY A 559 19.06 3.88 7.33
N GLY A 560 20.14 4.65 7.35
CA GLY A 560 20.31 5.89 6.61
C GLY A 560 20.54 5.64 5.12
N GLY A 561 20.08 6.56 4.28
CA GLY A 561 20.32 6.49 2.84
C GLY A 561 21.74 6.90 2.45
N ALA A 562 22.21 6.45 1.28
CA ALA A 562 23.47 6.87 0.67
C ALA A 562 23.25 7.38 -0.75
N VAL A 563 23.85 8.52 -1.08
CA VAL A 563 23.84 9.10 -2.43
C VAL A 563 25.26 9.41 -2.89
N ASN A 564 25.67 8.88 -4.04
CA ASN A 564 26.94 9.22 -4.68
C ASN A 564 26.73 9.72 -6.12
N ASN A 565 27.30 10.87 -6.43
CA ASN A 565 27.26 11.47 -7.77
C ASN A 565 28.56 11.25 -8.59
N GLY A 566 29.56 10.54 -8.03
CA GLY A 566 30.84 10.26 -8.66
C GLY A 566 31.09 8.78 -8.98
N SER A 567 32.35 8.38 -9.13
CA SER A 567 32.70 7.00 -9.52
C SER A 567 32.83 5.99 -8.37
N GLY A 568 32.72 6.42 -7.11
CA GLY A 568 32.73 5.52 -5.95
C GLY A 568 31.41 4.76 -5.74
N ASP A 569 31.36 3.84 -4.79
CA ASP A 569 30.16 3.03 -4.49
C ASP A 569 29.22 3.69 -3.46
N ALA A 570 27.93 3.37 -3.48
CA ALA A 570 26.95 3.78 -2.47
C ALA A 570 26.36 2.54 -1.75
N THR A 571 26.37 2.51 -0.41
CA THR A 571 25.70 1.48 0.40
C THR A 571 24.70 2.11 1.36
N GLY A 572 23.47 1.61 1.39
CA GLY A 572 22.50 2.02 2.40
C GLY A 572 22.85 1.44 3.77
N GLY A 573 22.51 2.16 4.84
CA GLY A 573 22.73 1.66 6.20
C GLY A 573 21.83 0.48 6.54
N ALA A 574 22.27 -0.40 7.43
CA ALA A 574 21.42 -1.51 7.89
C ALA A 574 20.30 -0.99 8.79
N GLY A 575 19.17 -1.69 8.79
CA GLY A 575 18.15 -1.50 9.83
C GLY A 575 18.69 -1.87 11.21
N GLY A 576 18.12 -1.26 12.25
CA GLY A 576 18.36 -1.66 13.64
C GLY A 576 17.55 -2.91 14.00
N THR A 577 18.07 -3.77 14.86
CA THR A 577 17.31 -4.93 15.35
C THR A 577 16.12 -4.53 16.19
N GLY A 578 15.06 -5.33 16.20
CA GLY A 578 13.97 -5.17 17.16
C GLY A 578 14.45 -5.40 18.61
N GLY A 579 13.69 -4.90 19.58
CA GLY A 579 13.92 -5.19 20.99
C GLY A 579 13.16 -6.43 21.44
N LEU A 580 13.70 -7.20 22.40
CA LEU A 580 13.00 -8.36 22.96
C LEU A 580 11.76 -7.92 23.75
N GLY A 581 10.70 -8.73 23.80
CA GLY A 581 9.56 -8.46 24.67
C GLY A 581 8.79 -9.70 25.10
N ALA A 582 8.40 -9.74 26.37
CA ALA A 582 7.70 -10.89 26.94
C ALA A 582 6.31 -11.11 26.33
N ALA A 583 5.58 -10.02 26.01
CA ALA A 583 4.27 -10.06 25.35
C ALA A 583 4.37 -10.07 23.81
N GLY A 584 5.54 -9.73 23.26
CA GLY A 584 5.84 -9.82 21.83
C GLY A 584 7.19 -9.22 21.48
N GLY A 585 7.84 -9.74 20.46
CA GLY A 585 9.11 -9.21 19.96
C GLY A 585 8.93 -7.91 19.17
N GLY A 586 9.95 -7.06 19.19
CA GLY A 586 10.01 -5.85 18.40
C GLY A 586 10.31 -6.15 16.94
N ALA A 587 9.72 -5.37 16.03
CA ALA A 587 10.00 -5.47 14.61
C ALA A 587 11.43 -5.00 14.28
N GLY A 588 12.06 -5.61 13.29
CA GLY A 588 13.32 -5.15 12.72
C GLY A 588 13.14 -3.86 11.93
N GLY A 589 14.18 -3.02 11.92
CA GLY A 589 14.22 -1.80 11.13
C GLY A 589 14.49 -2.08 9.65
N ASN A 590 14.00 -1.20 8.78
CA ASN A 590 14.26 -1.30 7.35
C ASN A 590 15.69 -0.84 7.01
N GLY A 591 16.28 -1.42 5.98
CA GLY A 591 17.54 -0.95 5.42
C GLY A 591 17.38 0.37 4.66
N GLY A 592 18.45 1.16 4.61
CA GLY A 592 18.51 2.43 3.90
C GLY A 592 18.65 2.25 2.39
N GLN A 593 18.16 3.22 1.61
CA GLN A 593 18.31 3.21 0.15
C GLN A 593 19.73 3.62 -0.27
N ALA A 594 20.22 3.08 -1.38
CA ALA A 594 21.46 3.50 -2.01
C ALA A 594 21.20 4.03 -3.42
N SER A 595 21.73 5.21 -3.74
CA SER A 595 21.67 5.80 -5.07
C SER A 595 23.06 6.15 -5.56
N ASN A 596 23.41 5.67 -6.75
CA ASN A 596 24.64 6.02 -7.44
C ASN A 596 24.33 6.61 -8.81
N LEU A 597 24.49 7.92 -8.94
CA LEU A 597 24.23 8.68 -10.16
C LEU A 597 25.47 8.78 -11.06
N GLY A 598 26.62 8.29 -10.59
CA GLY A 598 27.87 8.19 -11.36
C GLY A 598 28.17 6.75 -11.79
N SER A 599 29.46 6.37 -11.84
CA SER A 599 29.88 5.10 -12.45
C SER A 599 30.08 3.92 -11.48
N GLY A 600 29.87 4.11 -10.17
CA GLY A 600 30.08 3.07 -9.17
C GLY A 600 28.85 2.20 -8.91
N ASN A 601 28.97 1.28 -7.95
CA ASN A 601 27.90 0.37 -7.54
C ASN A 601 26.91 1.03 -6.58
N ALA A 602 25.71 0.46 -6.48
CA ALA A 602 24.72 0.81 -5.44
C ALA A 602 24.25 -0.47 -4.74
N THR A 603 24.29 -0.49 -3.41
CA THR A 603 23.84 -1.62 -2.59
C THR A 603 22.89 -1.14 -1.52
N GLY A 604 21.63 -1.56 -1.58
CA GLY A 604 20.65 -1.24 -0.56
C GLY A 604 21.04 -1.81 0.81
N GLY A 605 20.70 -1.12 1.88
CA GLY A 605 20.97 -1.57 3.24
C GLY A 605 20.16 -2.81 3.59
N THR A 606 20.69 -3.69 4.43
CA THR A 606 19.96 -4.88 4.87
C THR A 606 18.85 -4.50 5.87
N GLY A 607 17.66 -5.05 5.70
CA GLY A 607 16.63 -5.04 6.74
C GLY A 607 17.07 -5.92 7.92
N ALA A 608 16.75 -5.50 9.13
CA ALA A 608 17.13 -6.23 10.32
C ALA A 608 16.09 -7.27 10.72
N ASP A 609 16.52 -8.29 11.46
CA ASP A 609 15.62 -9.31 11.97
C ASP A 609 14.64 -8.72 13.01
N GLY A 610 13.41 -9.20 12.93
CA GLY A 610 12.46 -9.12 14.02
C GLY A 610 12.92 -10.01 15.17
N THR A 611 12.67 -9.59 16.40
CA THR A 611 13.07 -10.37 17.57
C THR A 611 11.96 -11.29 18.04
N GLY A 612 12.35 -12.32 18.79
CA GLY A 612 11.38 -13.27 19.32
C GLY A 612 10.52 -12.70 20.44
N GLY A 613 9.27 -13.17 20.52
CA GLY A 613 8.42 -12.97 21.69
C GLY A 613 8.84 -13.91 22.82
N GLY A 614 8.50 -13.54 24.06
CA GLY A 614 8.58 -14.47 25.20
C GLY A 614 7.67 -15.69 25.01
N PRO A 615 7.63 -16.63 25.97
CA PRO A 615 6.87 -17.89 25.85
C PRO A 615 5.37 -17.76 25.55
N ALA A 616 4.80 -16.56 25.74
CA ALA A 616 3.40 -16.22 25.47
C ALA A 616 3.22 -15.13 24.39
N GLY A 617 4.31 -14.58 23.84
CA GLY A 617 4.29 -13.42 22.95
C GLY A 617 4.49 -13.76 21.47
N ILE A 618 3.95 -12.91 20.59
CA ILE A 618 4.13 -13.04 19.14
C ILE A 618 5.54 -12.61 18.71
N GLY A 619 6.06 -13.20 17.64
CA GLY A 619 7.32 -12.79 17.04
C GLY A 619 7.22 -11.44 16.32
N GLY A 620 8.27 -10.62 16.40
CA GLY A 620 8.35 -9.35 15.67
C GLY A 620 8.56 -9.55 14.18
N ALA A 621 8.03 -8.68 13.32
CA ALA A 621 8.27 -8.76 11.88
C ALA A 621 9.73 -8.42 11.52
N GLY A 622 10.26 -9.03 10.46
CA GLY A 622 11.53 -8.66 9.85
C GLY A 622 11.44 -7.30 9.14
N GLY A 623 12.53 -6.56 9.13
CA GLY A 623 12.65 -5.29 8.42
C GLY A 623 12.86 -5.51 6.93
N ASN A 624 12.37 -4.57 6.11
CA ASN A 624 12.54 -4.61 4.67
C ASN A 624 13.98 -4.26 4.28
N GLY A 625 14.48 -4.86 3.20
CA GLY A 625 15.71 -4.43 2.56
C GLY A 625 15.56 -3.06 1.89
N GLY A 626 16.66 -2.30 1.83
CA GLY A 626 16.71 -1.02 1.15
C GLY A 626 16.86 -1.19 -0.37
N ASP A 627 16.37 -0.22 -1.13
CA ASP A 627 16.48 -0.25 -2.59
C ASP A 627 17.85 0.22 -3.07
N ALA A 628 18.26 -0.24 -4.26
CA ALA A 628 19.45 0.25 -4.95
C ALA A 628 19.10 0.90 -6.29
N ILE A 629 19.62 2.09 -6.54
CA ILE A 629 19.34 2.90 -7.73
C ILE A 629 20.66 3.26 -8.41
N ILE A 630 20.76 3.00 -9.71
CA ILE A 630 21.92 3.40 -10.53
C ILE A 630 21.48 4.26 -11.71
N GLY A 631 22.12 5.41 -11.87
CA GLY A 631 21.91 6.36 -12.96
C GLY A 631 20.65 7.22 -12.83
N ASP A 632 20.52 8.22 -13.69
CA ASP A 632 19.33 9.06 -13.79
C ASP A 632 18.30 8.39 -14.73
N PRO A 633 17.10 8.02 -14.25
CA PRO A 633 16.02 7.47 -15.09
C PRO A 633 15.56 8.45 -16.19
N GLN A 634 15.78 9.76 -15.99
CA GLN A 634 15.38 10.82 -16.92
C GLN A 634 16.45 11.13 -17.98
N SER A 635 17.67 10.58 -17.85
CA SER A 635 18.76 10.76 -18.82
C SER A 635 19.56 9.48 -19.08
N PRO A 636 19.03 8.53 -19.88
CA PRO A 636 19.64 7.19 -20.09
C PRO A 636 20.97 7.17 -20.87
N GLY A 637 21.56 8.33 -21.20
CA GLY A 637 22.67 8.45 -22.16
C GLY A 637 24.08 8.31 -21.59
N THR A 638 24.26 8.37 -20.28
CA THR A 638 25.56 8.20 -19.61
C THR A 638 25.61 6.84 -18.91
N ALA A 639 25.85 5.78 -19.67
CA ALA A 639 25.87 4.42 -19.16
C ALA A 639 26.93 4.27 -18.04
N SER A 640 26.47 4.11 -16.80
CA SER A 640 27.29 3.62 -15.72
C SER A 640 27.40 2.10 -15.82
N GLY A 641 28.61 1.56 -15.63
CA GLY A 641 28.86 0.12 -15.60
C GLY A 641 28.65 -0.49 -14.21
N GLY A 642 28.09 0.27 -13.26
CA GLY A 642 27.92 -0.15 -11.87
C GLY A 642 26.84 -1.22 -11.70
N THR A 643 27.03 -2.07 -10.70
CA THR A 643 26.08 -3.13 -10.29
C THR A 643 25.13 -2.60 -9.23
N ALA A 644 23.84 -2.85 -9.41
CA ALA A 644 22.80 -2.46 -8.46
C ALA A 644 22.28 -3.69 -7.71
N THR A 645 22.43 -3.71 -6.39
CA THR A 645 22.06 -4.85 -5.54
C THR A 645 21.09 -4.39 -4.45
N GLY A 646 19.87 -4.95 -4.43
CA GLY A 646 18.91 -4.66 -3.37
C GLY A 646 19.42 -5.16 -2.01
N GLY A 647 18.97 -4.52 -0.93
CA GLY A 647 19.27 -4.97 0.43
C GLY A 647 18.52 -6.24 0.80
N LEU A 648 19.18 -7.18 1.48
CA LEU A 648 18.51 -8.38 2.00
C LEU A 648 17.45 -8.00 3.04
N ALA A 649 16.34 -8.71 3.04
CA ALA A 649 15.32 -8.57 4.06
C ALA A 649 15.69 -9.27 5.38
N GLY A 650 15.14 -8.75 6.48
CA GLY A 650 15.24 -9.38 7.80
C GLY A 650 14.28 -10.54 7.98
N ARG A 651 14.67 -11.51 8.81
CA ARG A 651 13.82 -12.64 9.24
C ARG A 651 12.76 -12.16 10.25
N GLY A 652 11.58 -12.77 10.22
CA GLY A 652 10.61 -12.67 11.30
C GLY A 652 11.07 -13.37 12.59
N GLY A 653 10.77 -12.77 13.73
CA GLY A 653 11.10 -13.35 15.03
C GLY A 653 10.24 -14.57 15.39
N ASP A 654 10.77 -15.46 16.21
CA ASP A 654 10.02 -16.61 16.73
C ASP A 654 9.03 -16.19 17.83
N GLY A 655 7.94 -16.91 18.04
CA GLY A 655 6.97 -16.57 19.09
C GLY A 655 5.90 -17.64 19.30
N THR A 656 4.81 -17.31 19.98
CA THR A 656 3.59 -18.14 19.97
C THR A 656 3.06 -18.23 18.54
N THR A 657 2.94 -17.09 17.87
CA THR A 657 2.85 -16.98 16.42
C THR A 657 4.17 -16.40 15.89
N GLY A 658 4.68 -16.95 14.80
CA GLY A 658 5.89 -16.44 14.15
C GLY A 658 5.67 -15.07 13.51
N GLY A 659 6.69 -14.21 13.58
CA GLY A 659 6.68 -12.91 12.91
C GLY A 659 6.83 -13.05 11.40
N GLN A 660 6.28 -12.11 10.65
CA GLN A 660 6.41 -12.07 9.18
C GLN A 660 7.86 -11.78 8.76
N GLY A 661 8.31 -12.37 7.66
CA GLY A 661 9.57 -12.00 7.02
C GLY A 661 9.49 -10.61 6.35
N GLY A 662 10.59 -9.87 6.30
CA GLY A 662 10.64 -8.57 5.61
C GLY A 662 10.66 -8.72 4.08
N ASN A 663 10.33 -7.66 3.35
CA ASN A 663 10.43 -7.68 1.88
C ASN A 663 11.86 -7.36 1.42
N GLY A 664 12.32 -8.02 0.36
CA GLY A 664 13.63 -7.77 -0.25
C GLY A 664 13.70 -6.39 -0.90
N GLY A 665 14.87 -5.76 -0.86
CA GLY A 665 15.12 -4.49 -1.51
C GLY A 665 15.06 -4.59 -3.03
N GLY A 666 14.42 -3.61 -3.67
CA GLY A 666 14.31 -3.49 -5.11
C GLY A 666 15.55 -2.88 -5.75
N VAL A 667 15.57 -2.93 -7.08
CA VAL A 667 16.66 -2.38 -7.89
C VAL A 667 16.11 -1.63 -9.10
N ILE A 668 16.67 -0.45 -9.37
CA ILE A 668 16.44 0.33 -10.58
C ILE A 668 17.79 0.70 -11.19
N THR A 669 17.99 0.47 -12.48
CA THR A 669 19.21 0.93 -13.18
C THR A 669 18.91 1.47 -14.57
N SER A 670 19.62 2.53 -14.98
CA SER A 670 19.73 2.96 -16.37
C SER A 670 21.06 2.56 -17.04
N GLY A 671 21.92 1.82 -16.32
CA GLY A 671 23.25 1.40 -16.77
C GLY A 671 23.32 0.02 -17.42
N ALA A 672 24.56 -0.44 -17.66
CA ALA A 672 24.85 -1.75 -18.28
C ALA A 672 25.31 -2.84 -17.28
N GLY A 673 25.50 -2.49 -16.00
CA GLY A 673 25.94 -3.42 -14.95
C GLY A 673 24.82 -4.31 -14.41
N ASP A 674 25.19 -5.34 -13.66
CA ASP A 674 24.26 -6.38 -13.19
C ASP A 674 23.17 -5.82 -12.25
N ILE A 675 21.98 -6.44 -12.28
CA ILE A 675 20.85 -6.15 -11.39
C ILE A 675 20.56 -7.39 -10.55
N VAL A 676 20.64 -7.25 -9.24
CA VAL A 676 20.30 -8.32 -8.29
C VAL A 676 19.33 -7.78 -7.26
N ALA A 677 18.03 -7.94 -7.49
CA ALA A 677 17.05 -7.65 -6.46
C ALA A 677 17.11 -8.69 -5.33
N ALA A 678 16.82 -8.26 -4.11
CA ALA A 678 17.12 -9.08 -2.94
C ALA A 678 16.02 -10.08 -2.61
N ALA A 679 16.39 -11.16 -1.93
CA ALA A 679 15.43 -12.12 -1.43
C ALA A 679 14.55 -11.55 -0.30
N GLY A 680 13.31 -12.01 -0.23
CA GLY A 680 12.42 -11.81 0.90
C GLY A 680 12.91 -12.56 2.14
N GLY A 681 12.52 -12.05 3.30
CA GLY A 681 12.93 -12.55 4.61
C GLY A 681 12.18 -13.83 4.96
N VAL A 682 12.83 -14.71 5.71
CA VAL A 682 12.19 -15.93 6.21
C VAL A 682 11.18 -15.58 7.30
N GLY A 683 10.01 -16.21 7.30
CA GLY A 683 9.03 -16.10 8.38
C GLY A 683 9.54 -16.75 9.68
N GLY A 684 9.18 -16.16 10.82
CA GLY A 684 9.56 -16.67 12.14
C GLY A 684 8.78 -17.94 12.52
N ASN A 685 9.31 -18.72 13.46
CA ASN A 685 8.65 -19.94 13.91
C ASN A 685 7.59 -19.67 14.98
N GLY A 686 6.43 -20.33 14.86
CA GLY A 686 5.37 -20.38 15.86
C GLY A 686 5.55 -21.60 16.78
N THR A 687 5.63 -21.38 18.09
CA THR A 687 5.82 -22.44 19.09
C THR A 687 4.51 -23.14 19.45
N THR A 688 3.39 -22.41 19.45
CA THR A 688 2.04 -22.93 19.75
C THR A 688 0.99 -22.55 18.71
N GLY A 689 1.21 -21.46 17.98
CA GLY A 689 0.39 -20.96 16.87
C GLY A 689 1.10 -21.15 15.53
N PRO A 690 0.64 -20.48 14.46
CA PRO A 690 1.22 -20.63 13.14
C PRO A 690 2.61 -20.01 13.04
N GLY A 691 3.45 -20.53 12.14
CA GLY A 691 4.65 -19.83 11.67
C GLY A 691 4.27 -18.56 10.91
N GLY A 692 5.17 -17.58 10.86
CA GLY A 692 5.00 -16.38 10.06
C GLY A 692 5.21 -16.66 8.58
N ASP A 693 4.61 -15.88 7.70
CA ASP A 693 4.83 -15.99 6.26
C ASP A 693 6.21 -15.44 5.86
N GLY A 694 6.72 -15.95 4.73
CA GLY A 694 7.89 -15.41 4.09
C GLY A 694 7.62 -14.05 3.44
N GLY A 695 8.61 -13.17 3.45
CA GLY A 695 8.51 -11.86 2.81
C GLY A 695 8.62 -11.94 1.29
N ILE A 696 8.18 -10.89 0.60
CA ILE A 696 8.20 -10.83 -0.87
C ILE A 696 9.62 -10.51 -1.35
N GLY A 697 10.06 -11.12 -2.45
CA GLY A 697 11.32 -10.78 -3.11
C GLY A 697 11.31 -9.37 -3.73
N GLY A 698 12.46 -8.71 -3.78
CA GLY A 698 12.58 -7.36 -4.35
C GLY A 698 12.31 -7.31 -5.85
N SER A 699 11.76 -6.20 -6.34
CA SER A 699 11.54 -5.99 -7.78
C SER A 699 12.78 -5.47 -8.49
N ALA A 700 12.96 -5.82 -9.76
CA ALA A 700 14.06 -5.34 -10.59
C ALA A 700 13.55 -4.56 -11.81
N GLU A 701 14.14 -3.40 -12.07
CA GLU A 701 13.81 -2.54 -13.21
C GLU A 701 15.07 -2.08 -13.95
N SER A 702 15.12 -2.32 -15.26
CA SER A 702 16.25 -1.98 -16.14
C SER A 702 15.82 -1.08 -17.28
N TYR A 703 16.47 0.07 -17.43
CA TYR A 703 16.34 0.97 -18.57
C TYR A 703 17.50 0.84 -19.58
N GLY A 704 18.47 -0.04 -19.30
CA GLY A 704 19.69 -0.24 -20.09
C GLY A 704 19.81 -1.66 -20.67
N SER A 705 21.04 -2.11 -20.91
CA SER A 705 21.30 -3.45 -21.46
C SER A 705 21.35 -4.57 -20.41
N ALA A 706 21.21 -4.23 -19.13
CA ALA A 706 21.29 -5.16 -18.01
C ALA A 706 20.04 -6.05 -17.90
N ASN A 707 20.23 -7.31 -17.48
CA ASN A 707 19.13 -8.21 -17.19
C ASN A 707 18.47 -7.83 -15.86
N ALA A 708 17.16 -7.59 -15.85
CA ALA A 708 16.38 -7.39 -14.63
C ALA A 708 15.99 -8.75 -14.04
N THR A 709 16.51 -9.09 -12.86
CA THR A 709 16.14 -10.33 -12.15
C THR A 709 15.49 -10.01 -10.81
N GLY A 710 14.22 -10.41 -10.65
CA GLY A 710 13.48 -10.26 -9.41
C GLY A 710 14.01 -11.17 -8.29
N GLY A 711 13.88 -10.71 -7.05
CA GLY A 711 14.34 -11.43 -5.87
C GLY A 711 13.49 -12.66 -5.56
N VAL A 712 14.09 -13.68 -4.92
CA VAL A 712 13.36 -14.88 -4.50
C VAL A 712 12.46 -14.56 -3.29
N GLY A 713 11.27 -15.14 -3.24
CA GLY A 713 10.38 -15.03 -2.08
C GLY A 713 10.96 -15.73 -0.83
N GLY A 714 10.70 -15.16 0.34
CA GLY A 714 11.15 -15.73 1.61
C GLY A 714 10.42 -17.03 1.95
N THR A 715 11.06 -17.93 2.71
CA THR A 715 10.40 -19.17 3.13
C THR A 715 9.43 -18.90 4.29
N GLY A 716 8.32 -19.62 4.35
CA GLY A 716 7.41 -19.59 5.49
C GLY A 716 8.06 -20.19 6.75
N GLY A 717 7.65 -19.71 7.92
CA GLY A 717 8.08 -20.19 9.23
C GLY A 717 7.38 -21.48 9.65
N THR A 718 8.04 -22.24 10.53
CA THR A 718 7.47 -23.50 11.05
C THR A 718 6.50 -23.25 12.21
N GLY A 719 5.55 -24.15 12.49
CA GLY A 719 4.74 -24.03 13.70
C GLY A 719 3.63 -25.07 13.87
N ALA A 720 2.62 -24.75 14.69
CA ALA A 720 1.43 -25.60 14.82
C ALA A 720 0.66 -25.61 13.50
N GLY A 721 0.42 -24.41 12.94
CA GLY A 721 0.15 -24.19 11.52
C GLY A 721 1.40 -23.66 10.80
N ALA A 722 1.52 -23.86 9.50
CA ALA A 722 2.66 -23.38 8.72
C ALA A 722 2.41 -21.97 8.20
N GLY A 723 3.46 -21.15 8.17
CA GLY A 723 3.44 -19.92 7.38
C GLY A 723 3.53 -20.24 5.89
N SER A 724 2.94 -19.39 5.05
CA SER A 724 3.11 -19.46 3.60
C SER A 724 4.48 -18.95 3.16
N GLY A 725 4.94 -19.41 2.00
CA GLY A 725 6.10 -18.82 1.35
C GLY A 725 5.78 -17.49 0.69
N GLY A 726 6.72 -16.56 0.71
CA GLY A 726 6.58 -15.24 0.11
C GLY A 726 6.59 -15.29 -1.41
N GLN A 727 6.02 -14.28 -2.06
CA GLN A 727 6.04 -14.20 -3.52
C GLN A 727 7.43 -13.82 -4.05
N GLY A 728 7.78 -14.28 -5.24
CA GLY A 728 8.93 -13.81 -5.98
C GLY A 728 8.75 -12.37 -6.47
N GLY A 729 9.84 -11.61 -6.54
CA GLY A 729 9.82 -10.22 -7.00
C GLY A 729 9.61 -10.10 -8.51
N GLY A 730 8.94 -9.04 -8.95
CA GLY A 730 8.73 -8.76 -10.38
C GLY A 730 9.99 -8.25 -11.08
N ALA A 731 10.03 -8.37 -12.41
CA ALA A 731 11.11 -7.85 -13.24
C ALA A 731 10.57 -7.06 -14.45
N VAL A 732 11.18 -5.92 -14.73
CA VAL A 732 10.86 -5.09 -15.91
C VAL A 732 12.14 -4.68 -16.63
N SER A 733 12.17 -4.86 -17.95
CA SER A 733 13.25 -4.39 -18.82
C SER A 733 12.69 -3.49 -19.91
N TYR A 734 13.27 -2.30 -20.09
CA TYR A 734 12.95 -1.37 -21.17
C TYR A 734 14.03 -1.35 -22.26
N GLY A 735 15.16 -2.02 -22.05
CA GLY A 735 16.29 -2.06 -22.99
C GLY A 735 16.52 -3.46 -23.58
N THR A 736 17.79 -3.80 -23.85
CA THR A 736 18.13 -5.06 -24.53
C THR A 736 18.27 -6.25 -23.60
N GLY A 737 18.29 -6.03 -22.28
CA GLY A 737 18.43 -7.09 -21.28
C GLY A 737 17.13 -7.87 -21.05
N ASN A 738 17.25 -9.09 -20.56
CA ASN A 738 16.11 -9.95 -20.22
C ASN A 738 15.44 -9.50 -18.92
N ALA A 739 14.14 -9.70 -18.79
CA ALA A 739 13.40 -9.62 -17.54
C ALA A 739 13.11 -11.04 -17.03
N VAL A 740 13.51 -11.34 -15.78
CA VAL A 740 13.31 -12.65 -15.15
C VAL A 740 12.66 -12.45 -13.79
N GLY A 741 11.43 -12.92 -13.64
CA GLY A 741 10.70 -12.88 -12.38
C GLY A 741 11.35 -13.76 -11.31
N GLY A 742 11.27 -13.33 -10.06
CA GLY A 742 11.80 -14.08 -8.93
C GLY A 742 11.01 -15.37 -8.67
N VAL A 743 11.68 -16.40 -8.16
CA VAL A 743 11.02 -17.64 -7.75
C VAL A 743 10.25 -17.40 -6.45
N GLY A 744 9.08 -18.02 -6.29
CA GLY A 744 8.35 -18.01 -5.02
C GLY A 744 9.13 -18.65 -3.88
N GLY A 745 8.78 -18.31 -2.64
CA GLY A 745 9.32 -18.93 -1.44
C GLY A 745 8.61 -20.24 -1.11
N ILE A 746 9.30 -21.23 -0.56
CA ILE A 746 8.68 -22.46 -0.07
C ILE A 746 7.85 -22.20 1.20
N GLY A 747 6.74 -22.92 1.34
CA GLY A 747 5.93 -22.89 2.55
C GLY A 747 6.68 -23.34 3.80
N GLY A 748 6.18 -22.97 4.98
CA GLY A 748 6.69 -23.41 6.27
C GLY A 748 6.27 -24.84 6.61
N ILE A 749 6.91 -25.48 7.58
CA ILE A 749 6.58 -26.87 7.99
C ILE A 749 5.72 -26.84 9.24
N ALA A 750 4.66 -27.64 9.31
CA ALA A 750 3.83 -27.69 10.51
C ALA A 750 3.12 -29.03 10.77
N ALA A 751 2.73 -29.22 12.04
CA ALA A 751 2.12 -30.45 12.52
C ALA A 751 0.65 -30.62 12.10
N THR A 752 -0.13 -29.52 12.01
CA THR A 752 -1.56 -29.57 11.70
C THR A 752 -1.92 -29.19 10.26
N GLY A 753 -0.94 -28.83 9.43
CA GLY A 753 -1.14 -28.58 7.99
C GLY A 753 0.06 -27.89 7.35
N GLY A 754 0.46 -28.33 6.16
CA GLY A 754 1.61 -27.80 5.43
C GLY A 754 1.40 -26.38 4.91
N GLY A 755 2.50 -25.63 4.76
CA GLY A 755 2.49 -24.26 4.29
C GLY A 755 2.36 -24.19 2.77
N ALA A 756 1.57 -23.23 2.29
CA ALA A 756 1.49 -22.97 0.85
C ALA A 756 2.81 -22.42 0.30
N GLY A 757 3.19 -22.85 -0.90
CA GLY A 757 4.28 -22.23 -1.64
C GLY A 757 3.88 -20.86 -2.17
N GLY A 758 4.85 -19.95 -2.22
CA GLY A 758 4.68 -18.61 -2.78
C GLY A 758 4.62 -18.63 -4.31
N ALA A 759 3.91 -17.67 -4.88
CA ALA A 759 3.84 -17.47 -6.32
C ALA A 759 5.17 -16.92 -6.88
N GLY A 760 5.47 -17.25 -8.13
CA GLY A 760 6.57 -16.63 -8.87
C GLY A 760 6.26 -15.19 -9.30
N GLY A 761 7.30 -14.37 -9.45
CA GLY A 761 7.17 -12.98 -9.88
C GLY A 761 6.91 -12.83 -11.37
N ASN A 762 6.18 -11.79 -11.77
CA ASN A 762 5.94 -11.49 -13.19
C ASN A 762 7.16 -10.85 -13.85
N ALA A 763 7.31 -11.05 -15.16
CA ALA A 763 8.36 -10.44 -15.98
C ALA A 763 7.78 -9.68 -17.17
N SER A 764 8.28 -8.47 -17.43
CA SER A 764 7.89 -7.65 -18.58
C SER A 764 9.12 -7.13 -19.33
N SER A 765 9.16 -7.28 -20.65
CA SER A 765 10.21 -6.72 -21.50
C SER A 765 9.62 -5.87 -22.62
N HIS A 766 10.00 -4.60 -22.65
CA HIS A 766 9.55 -3.64 -23.67
C HIS A 766 10.59 -3.40 -24.76
N GLY A 767 11.77 -4.02 -24.66
CA GLY A 767 12.84 -3.94 -25.65
C GLY A 767 13.08 -5.28 -26.36
N SER A 768 14.33 -5.57 -26.74
CA SER A 768 14.66 -6.79 -27.47
C SER A 768 14.92 -8.02 -26.60
N GLY A 769 14.95 -7.87 -25.27
CA GLY A 769 15.19 -8.96 -24.33
C GLY A 769 13.96 -9.83 -24.08
N ASN A 770 14.17 -11.05 -23.60
CA ASN A 770 13.10 -11.99 -23.24
C ASN A 770 12.44 -11.61 -21.91
N ALA A 771 11.19 -12.01 -21.70
CA ALA A 771 10.52 -11.94 -20.40
C ALA A 771 10.18 -13.35 -19.91
N THR A 772 10.74 -13.76 -18.78
CA THR A 772 10.51 -15.08 -18.16
C THR A 772 9.91 -14.91 -16.78
N GLY A 773 8.65 -15.28 -16.61
CA GLY A 773 7.99 -15.30 -15.31
C GLY A 773 8.67 -16.28 -14.35
N GLY A 774 8.70 -15.94 -13.07
CA GLY A 774 9.32 -16.75 -12.04
C GLY A 774 8.53 -18.03 -11.75
N ALA A 775 9.21 -19.09 -11.31
CA ALA A 775 8.52 -20.32 -10.93
C ALA A 775 7.78 -20.15 -9.59
N GLY A 776 6.60 -20.77 -9.49
CA GLY A 776 5.91 -20.96 -8.22
C GLY A 776 6.63 -22.00 -7.36
N ALA A 777 6.62 -21.81 -6.04
CA ALA A 777 7.26 -22.74 -5.13
C ALA A 777 6.33 -23.88 -4.70
N ASN A 778 6.91 -25.02 -4.35
CA ASN A 778 6.13 -26.13 -3.81
C ASN A 778 5.53 -25.77 -2.44
N GLY A 779 4.35 -26.33 -2.16
CA GLY A 779 3.87 -26.45 -0.80
C GLY A 779 4.74 -27.42 0.00
N THR A 780 4.53 -27.45 1.32
CA THR A 780 5.21 -28.41 2.20
C THR A 780 4.24 -29.44 2.76
N ASP A 781 4.76 -30.62 3.10
CA ASP A 781 3.93 -31.71 3.60
C ASP A 781 3.26 -31.33 4.94
N GLY A 782 2.00 -31.73 5.08
CA GLY A 782 1.31 -31.71 6.36
C GLY A 782 1.84 -32.82 7.27
N GLY A 783 1.90 -32.55 8.58
CA GLY A 783 2.12 -33.60 9.57
C GLY A 783 1.06 -34.71 9.50
N ALA A 784 1.21 -35.76 10.31
CA ALA A 784 0.37 -36.97 10.28
C ALA A 784 -1.16 -36.74 10.40
N THR A 785 -1.58 -35.55 10.85
CA THR A 785 -2.99 -35.16 11.02
C THR A 785 -3.41 -33.96 10.18
N GLY A 786 -2.51 -33.39 9.36
CA GLY A 786 -2.73 -32.15 8.62
C GLY A 786 -2.80 -32.32 7.11
N ALA A 787 -3.52 -31.44 6.43
CA ALA A 787 -3.53 -31.35 4.96
C ALA A 787 -2.16 -30.91 4.43
N GLY A 788 -1.81 -31.32 3.21
CA GLY A 788 -0.62 -30.82 2.53
C GLY A 788 -0.79 -29.37 2.06
N GLY A 789 0.30 -28.60 2.05
CA GLY A 789 0.30 -27.24 1.54
C GLY A 789 0.09 -27.18 0.03
N ALA A 790 -0.60 -26.15 -0.45
CA ALA A 790 -0.77 -25.91 -1.89
C ALA A 790 0.54 -25.44 -2.54
N GLY A 791 0.75 -25.77 -3.81
CA GLY A 791 1.81 -25.19 -4.63
C GLY A 791 1.48 -23.75 -5.03
N GLY A 792 2.50 -22.91 -5.18
CA GLY A 792 2.37 -21.54 -5.66
C GLY A 792 2.24 -21.46 -7.17
N ASP A 793 1.57 -20.42 -7.66
CA ASP A 793 1.40 -20.18 -9.09
C ASP A 793 2.70 -19.71 -9.75
N GLY A 794 2.87 -20.01 -11.04
CA GLY A 794 3.94 -19.45 -11.86
C GLY A 794 3.66 -17.99 -12.25
N GLY A 795 4.70 -17.17 -12.32
CA GLY A 795 4.60 -15.78 -12.75
C GLY A 795 4.38 -15.66 -14.26
N ALA A 796 3.75 -14.57 -14.71
CA ALA A 796 3.52 -14.29 -16.12
C ALA A 796 4.76 -13.72 -16.81
N GLY A 797 4.91 -14.00 -18.11
CA GLY A 797 5.88 -13.33 -18.99
C GLY A 797 5.15 -12.47 -20.03
N TYR A 798 5.58 -11.21 -20.17
CA TYR A 798 4.99 -10.25 -21.12
C TYR A 798 6.08 -9.56 -21.96
N THR A 799 5.91 -9.50 -23.28
CA THR A 799 6.82 -8.80 -24.18
C THR A 799 6.11 -7.87 -25.16
N THR A 800 6.63 -6.67 -25.40
CA THR A 800 6.15 -5.80 -26.50
C THR A 800 7.15 -5.63 -27.64
N GLY A 801 8.37 -6.18 -27.48
CA GLY A 801 9.42 -6.11 -28.50
C GLY A 801 9.74 -7.48 -29.12
N ALA A 802 10.94 -7.63 -29.66
CA ALA A 802 11.34 -8.85 -30.40
C ALA A 802 11.69 -10.06 -29.51
N GLY A 803 11.76 -9.87 -28.18
CA GLY A 803 12.05 -10.96 -27.24
C GLY A 803 10.85 -11.89 -27.04
N SER A 804 11.12 -13.11 -26.57
CA SER A 804 10.06 -14.10 -26.29
C SER A 804 9.51 -13.95 -24.86
N ALA A 805 8.21 -14.23 -24.71
CA ALA A 805 7.53 -14.32 -23.44
C ALA A 805 7.48 -15.77 -22.97
N THR A 806 7.85 -16.03 -21.73
CA THR A 806 7.79 -17.35 -21.11
C THR A 806 7.12 -17.24 -19.74
N GLY A 807 6.05 -18.01 -19.53
CA GLY A 807 5.40 -18.13 -18.23
C GLY A 807 6.19 -19.05 -17.30
N GLY A 808 6.20 -18.74 -16.00
CA GLY A 808 6.84 -19.57 -15.00
C GLY A 808 6.08 -20.87 -14.75
N GLY A 809 6.79 -21.96 -14.51
CA GLY A 809 6.15 -23.22 -14.06
C GLY A 809 5.59 -23.08 -12.65
N ALA A 810 4.51 -23.79 -12.36
CA ALA A 810 3.90 -23.75 -11.04
C ALA A 810 4.56 -24.72 -10.04
N GLY A 811 4.36 -24.44 -8.76
CA GLY A 811 4.74 -25.32 -7.66
C GLY A 811 3.79 -26.49 -7.50
N SER A 812 4.32 -27.62 -7.03
CA SER A 812 3.51 -28.79 -6.68
C SER A 812 2.87 -28.63 -5.31
N GLY A 813 1.66 -29.16 -5.18
CA GLY A 813 1.01 -29.39 -3.90
C GLY A 813 1.70 -30.52 -3.13
N ALA A 814 1.65 -30.44 -1.81
CA ALA A 814 2.36 -31.34 -0.93
C ALA A 814 1.46 -32.42 -0.33
N SER A 815 2.07 -33.43 0.27
CA SER A 815 1.34 -34.57 0.83
C SER A 815 0.78 -34.27 2.22
N GLY A 816 -0.30 -34.94 2.61
CA GLY A 816 -0.91 -34.79 3.93
C GLY A 816 -2.04 -35.79 4.15
N THR A 817 -2.93 -35.53 5.11
CA THR A 817 -4.17 -36.32 5.26
C THR A 817 -5.04 -36.20 4.02
N THR A 818 -5.18 -34.98 3.51
CA THR A 818 -5.60 -34.67 2.14
C THR A 818 -4.41 -34.05 1.41
N GLY A 819 -4.25 -34.37 0.13
CA GLY A 819 -3.20 -33.77 -0.68
C GLY A 819 -3.44 -32.29 -0.93
N GLY A 820 -2.38 -31.49 -0.94
CA GLY A 820 -2.42 -30.09 -1.34
C GLY A 820 -2.60 -29.94 -2.85
N GLN A 821 -3.25 -28.86 -3.29
CA GLN A 821 -3.43 -28.58 -4.71
C GLN A 821 -2.13 -28.13 -5.38
N GLY A 822 -1.93 -28.48 -6.65
CA GLY A 822 -0.87 -27.89 -7.47
C GLY A 822 -1.21 -26.46 -7.91
N GLY A 823 -0.20 -25.60 -8.05
CA GLY A 823 -0.38 -24.23 -8.52
C GLY A 823 -0.66 -24.13 -10.03
N GLY A 824 -1.19 -23.01 -10.49
CA GLY A 824 -1.40 -22.71 -11.90
C GLY A 824 -0.12 -22.26 -12.60
N GLY A 825 0.06 -22.68 -13.86
CA GLY A 825 1.17 -22.25 -14.70
C GLY A 825 1.05 -20.78 -15.12
N GLY A 826 2.17 -20.08 -15.23
CA GLY A 826 2.21 -18.68 -15.62
C GLY A 826 1.84 -18.47 -17.09
N THR A 827 1.15 -17.37 -17.39
CA THR A 827 0.78 -17.01 -18.77
C THR A 827 1.98 -16.45 -19.53
N ALA A 828 1.97 -16.58 -20.86
CA ALA A 828 2.94 -15.96 -21.75
C ALA A 828 2.21 -15.11 -22.79
N HIS A 829 2.61 -13.85 -22.91
CA HIS A 829 1.96 -12.89 -23.80
C HIS A 829 2.99 -12.06 -24.56
N THR A 830 2.86 -11.96 -25.89
CA THR A 830 3.68 -11.07 -26.71
C THR A 830 2.84 -10.22 -27.67
N ASP A 831 3.06 -8.91 -27.60
CA ASP A 831 2.59 -7.92 -28.59
C ASP A 831 3.64 -7.62 -29.67
N GLY A 832 4.82 -8.27 -29.59
CA GLY A 832 5.89 -8.17 -30.58
C GLY A 832 6.21 -9.50 -31.26
N SER A 833 7.31 -9.55 -32.01
CA SER A 833 7.65 -10.65 -32.92
C SER A 833 8.25 -11.91 -32.25
N GLY A 834 8.28 -11.98 -30.92
CA GLY A 834 8.77 -13.13 -30.16
C GLY A 834 7.77 -14.30 -30.08
N ALA A 835 8.21 -15.42 -29.50
CA ALA A 835 7.34 -16.56 -29.18
C ALA A 835 6.65 -16.36 -27.81
N ALA A 836 5.51 -17.03 -27.60
CA ALA A 836 4.86 -17.11 -26.30
C ALA A 836 4.82 -18.58 -25.83
N VAL A 837 5.49 -18.89 -24.72
CA VAL A 837 5.52 -20.24 -24.15
C VAL A 837 5.06 -20.19 -22.69
N ALA A 838 3.86 -20.68 -22.41
CA ALA A 838 3.30 -20.60 -21.07
C ALA A 838 3.82 -21.71 -20.15
N GLY A 839 3.73 -21.47 -18.84
CA GLY A 839 4.21 -22.39 -17.81
C GLY A 839 3.27 -23.57 -17.59
N ALA A 840 3.81 -24.73 -17.22
CA ALA A 840 3.02 -25.88 -16.83
C ALA A 840 2.40 -25.73 -15.42
N GLY A 841 1.23 -26.33 -15.23
CA GLY A 841 0.57 -26.46 -13.93
C GLY A 841 1.28 -27.47 -13.01
N GLY A 842 1.18 -27.24 -11.71
CA GLY A 842 1.84 -28.04 -10.68
C GLY A 842 1.07 -29.32 -10.39
N SER A 843 1.78 -30.38 -9.97
CA SER A 843 1.13 -31.61 -9.55
C SER A 843 0.43 -31.46 -8.19
N GLY A 844 -0.67 -32.18 -7.99
CA GLY A 844 -1.34 -32.29 -6.70
C GLY A 844 -0.61 -33.27 -5.77
N GLY A 845 -0.68 -33.01 -4.47
CA GLY A 845 0.00 -33.80 -3.46
C GLY A 845 -0.74 -35.08 -3.06
N THR A 846 -0.08 -35.96 -2.32
CA THR A 846 -0.68 -37.25 -1.93
C THR A 846 -1.55 -37.13 -0.67
N GLY A 847 -2.75 -37.73 -0.70
CA GLY A 847 -3.66 -37.86 0.44
C GLY A 847 -3.49 -39.21 1.13
N THR A 848 -2.82 -39.24 2.26
CA THR A 848 -2.50 -40.48 2.99
C THR A 848 -3.71 -41.14 3.65
N ASN A 849 -4.70 -40.34 4.06
CA ASN A 849 -5.93 -40.81 4.73
C ASN A 849 -7.22 -40.37 4.02
N GLY A 850 -7.13 -39.45 3.07
CA GLY A 850 -8.24 -38.83 2.36
C GLY A 850 -7.94 -38.68 0.87
N GLU A 851 -8.49 -37.64 0.25
CA GLU A 851 -8.37 -37.40 -1.19
C GLU A 851 -6.98 -36.90 -1.57
N GLY A 852 -6.50 -37.28 -2.75
CA GLY A 852 -5.32 -36.67 -3.36
C GLY A 852 -5.62 -35.24 -3.84
N GLY A 853 -4.60 -34.39 -3.90
CA GLY A 853 -4.76 -33.02 -4.39
C GLY A 853 -4.99 -32.99 -5.90
N SER A 854 -5.78 -32.06 -6.41
CA SER A 854 -5.87 -31.76 -7.83
C SER A 854 -4.59 -31.13 -8.37
N GLY A 855 -4.25 -31.47 -9.62
CA GLY A 855 -3.23 -30.74 -10.37
C GLY A 855 -3.70 -29.35 -10.79
N GLY A 856 -2.76 -28.43 -10.94
CA GLY A 856 -3.04 -27.06 -11.36
C GLY A 856 -3.21 -26.91 -12.87
N ARG A 857 -3.88 -25.83 -13.30
CA ARG A 857 -4.07 -25.53 -14.73
C ARG A 857 -2.77 -25.10 -15.39
N GLY A 858 -2.55 -25.46 -16.65
CA GLY A 858 -1.45 -24.92 -17.46
C GLY A 858 -1.70 -23.46 -17.89
N GLY A 859 -0.65 -22.67 -18.07
CA GLY A 859 -0.78 -21.26 -18.44
C GLY A 859 -1.22 -21.05 -19.88
N ASP A 860 -1.85 -19.91 -20.15
CA ASP A 860 -2.28 -19.52 -21.49
C ASP A 860 -1.16 -18.81 -22.28
N ALA A 861 -1.15 -18.95 -23.60
CA ALA A 861 -0.15 -18.37 -24.49
C ALA A 861 -0.78 -17.49 -25.59
N PHE A 862 -0.29 -16.26 -25.72
CA PHE A 862 -0.82 -15.25 -26.67
C PHE A 862 0.30 -14.63 -27.50
N VAL A 863 0.17 -14.70 -28.84
CA VAL A 863 0.97 -13.94 -29.81
C VAL A 863 0.02 -13.04 -30.58
N LEU A 864 0.07 -11.72 -30.33
CA LEU A 864 -0.88 -10.75 -30.89
C LEU A 864 -0.35 -9.98 -32.11
N ASP A 865 0.96 -10.01 -32.35
CA ASP A 865 1.56 -9.38 -33.53
C ASP A 865 1.27 -10.20 -34.79
N THR A 866 0.49 -9.62 -35.71
CA THR A 866 0.15 -10.25 -37.01
C THR A 866 1.37 -10.44 -37.92
N ALA A 867 2.46 -9.73 -37.68
CA ALA A 867 3.72 -9.90 -38.41
C ALA A 867 4.63 -11.00 -37.82
N SER A 868 4.30 -11.57 -36.65
CA SER A 868 5.12 -12.59 -36.00
C SER A 868 5.13 -13.91 -36.80
N ASP A 869 6.26 -14.60 -36.79
CA ASP A 869 6.46 -15.94 -37.35
C ASP A 869 6.64 -17.02 -36.28
N LYS A 870 6.33 -16.68 -35.01
CA LYS A 870 6.59 -17.51 -33.84
C LYS A 870 5.33 -18.14 -33.28
N ASP A 871 5.54 -19.25 -32.57
CA ASP A 871 4.48 -20.06 -32.03
C ASP A 871 3.93 -19.52 -30.70
N ALA A 872 2.64 -19.79 -30.47
CA ALA A 872 1.98 -19.68 -29.18
C ALA A 872 1.80 -21.10 -28.61
N VAL A 873 2.54 -21.43 -27.55
CA VAL A 873 2.53 -22.76 -26.94
C VAL A 873 2.02 -22.64 -25.50
N ALA A 874 0.83 -23.16 -25.25
CA ALA A 874 0.22 -23.13 -23.93
C ALA A 874 0.77 -24.22 -23.01
N GLY A 875 0.64 -23.99 -21.70
CA GLY A 875 1.15 -24.87 -20.67
C GLY A 875 0.29 -26.12 -20.49
N SER A 876 0.91 -27.23 -20.12
CA SER A 876 0.19 -28.44 -19.72
C SER A 876 -0.40 -28.33 -18.32
N GLY A 877 -1.53 -28.99 -18.09
CA GLY A 877 -2.10 -29.18 -16.76
C GLY A 877 -1.27 -30.13 -15.90
N GLY A 878 -1.25 -29.89 -14.59
CA GLY A 878 -0.55 -30.72 -13.62
C GLY A 878 -1.28 -32.03 -13.32
N ALA A 879 -0.53 -33.06 -12.92
CA ALA A 879 -1.11 -34.34 -12.53
C ALA A 879 -1.90 -34.24 -11.20
N GLY A 880 -2.98 -34.99 -11.08
CA GLY A 880 -3.66 -35.22 -9.80
C GLY A 880 -2.84 -36.13 -8.88
N GLY A 881 -2.89 -35.84 -7.58
CA GLY A 881 -2.20 -36.61 -6.54
C GLY A 881 -2.93 -37.90 -6.18
N THR A 882 -2.19 -38.89 -5.69
CA THR A 882 -2.79 -40.14 -5.21
C THR A 882 -3.51 -39.93 -3.89
N GLY A 883 -4.69 -40.52 -3.69
CA GLY A 883 -5.39 -40.47 -2.40
C GLY A 883 -5.81 -41.85 -1.91
N ALA A 884 -5.92 -41.97 -0.58
CA ALA A 884 -6.37 -43.20 0.06
C ALA A 884 -7.84 -43.48 -0.26
N THR A 885 -8.69 -42.44 -0.21
CA THR A 885 -10.15 -42.56 -0.47
C THR A 885 -10.51 -42.23 -1.91
N SER A 886 -9.83 -41.29 -2.55
CA SER A 886 -10.06 -40.90 -3.93
C SER A 886 -8.82 -40.23 -4.50
N GLY A 887 -8.51 -40.48 -5.76
CA GLY A 887 -7.44 -39.76 -6.45
C GLY A 887 -7.84 -38.32 -6.75
N GLY A 888 -6.88 -37.39 -6.72
CA GLY A 888 -7.10 -36.00 -7.12
C GLY A 888 -7.28 -35.87 -8.63
N SER A 889 -8.01 -34.85 -9.07
CA SER A 889 -8.21 -34.62 -10.50
C SER A 889 -6.96 -34.07 -11.18
N GLY A 890 -6.74 -34.43 -12.44
CA GLY A 890 -5.74 -33.75 -13.26
C GLY A 890 -6.15 -32.31 -13.60
N GLY A 891 -5.18 -31.42 -13.80
CA GLY A 891 -5.40 -30.03 -14.20
C GLY A 891 -5.75 -29.92 -15.69
N SER A 892 -6.44 -28.84 -16.10
CA SER A 892 -6.68 -28.57 -17.52
C SER A 892 -5.44 -28.00 -18.21
N GLY A 893 -5.37 -28.18 -19.53
CA GLY A 893 -4.40 -27.45 -20.35
C GLY A 893 -4.70 -25.95 -20.43
N GLY A 894 -3.69 -25.16 -20.76
CA GLY A 894 -3.85 -23.75 -21.10
C GLY A 894 -4.25 -23.53 -22.55
N ASP A 895 -4.87 -22.40 -22.85
CA ASP A 895 -5.32 -22.03 -24.19
C ASP A 895 -4.21 -21.28 -24.96
N ALA A 896 -4.15 -21.48 -26.29
CA ALA A 896 -3.19 -20.82 -27.17
C ALA A 896 -3.88 -19.98 -28.24
N VAL A 897 -3.43 -18.74 -28.44
CA VAL A 897 -3.92 -17.84 -29.49
C VAL A 897 -2.75 -17.23 -30.26
N ASN A 898 -2.77 -17.35 -31.58
CA ASN A 898 -1.75 -16.78 -32.46
C ASN A 898 -2.37 -15.96 -33.60
N PHE A 899 -2.06 -14.66 -33.65
CA PHE A 899 -2.47 -13.77 -34.73
C PHE A 899 -1.47 -13.70 -35.90
N GLY A 900 -0.25 -14.19 -35.70
CA GLY A 900 0.81 -14.25 -36.69
C GLY A 900 0.79 -15.53 -37.54
N SER A 901 1.90 -15.79 -38.21
CA SER A 901 2.12 -16.93 -39.12
C SER A 901 2.66 -18.20 -38.46
N GLY A 902 3.00 -18.15 -37.17
CA GLY A 902 3.41 -19.33 -36.40
C GLY A 902 2.22 -20.16 -35.92
N ASP A 903 2.51 -21.31 -35.31
CA ASP A 903 1.49 -22.26 -34.85
C ASP A 903 0.85 -21.81 -33.52
N ALA A 904 -0.38 -22.28 -33.25
CA ALA A 904 -1.04 -22.20 -31.96
C ALA A 904 -1.24 -23.63 -31.41
N ALA A 905 -0.66 -23.93 -30.25
CA ALA A 905 -0.70 -25.25 -29.64
C ALA A 905 -1.29 -25.18 -28.22
N GLY A 906 -2.50 -25.74 -28.06
CA GLY A 906 -3.18 -25.86 -26.78
C GLY A 906 -2.45 -26.82 -25.85
N GLY A 907 -2.51 -26.55 -24.54
CA GLY A 907 -1.83 -27.36 -23.55
C GLY A 907 -2.51 -28.71 -23.33
N MET A 908 -1.74 -29.77 -23.07
CA MET A 908 -2.33 -31.06 -22.67
C MET A 908 -2.96 -30.94 -21.27
N SER A 909 -4.03 -31.68 -21.00
CA SER A 909 -4.49 -31.85 -19.61
C SER A 909 -3.53 -32.73 -18.81
N GLY A 910 -3.61 -32.65 -17.49
CA GLY A 910 -2.84 -33.49 -16.57
C GLY A 910 -3.56 -34.80 -16.27
N PRO A 911 -2.83 -35.90 -15.98
CA PRO A 911 -3.43 -37.20 -15.64
C PRO A 911 -4.08 -37.17 -14.26
N GLY A 912 -5.09 -38.02 -14.07
CA GLY A 912 -5.79 -38.17 -12.79
C GLY A 912 -4.98 -39.00 -11.78
N GLY A 913 -5.12 -38.69 -10.50
CA GLY A 913 -4.44 -39.40 -9.42
C GLY A 913 -5.08 -40.75 -9.10
N ALA A 914 -4.32 -41.69 -8.54
CA ALA A 914 -4.85 -43.00 -8.15
C ALA A 914 -5.64 -42.92 -6.82
N GLY A 915 -6.75 -43.68 -6.72
CA GLY A 915 -7.50 -43.92 -5.49
C GLY A 915 -7.23 -45.31 -4.93
N ILE A 916 -6.56 -45.43 -3.78
CA ILE A 916 -6.13 -46.75 -3.28
C ILE A 916 -7.33 -47.63 -2.90
N THR A 917 -8.26 -47.09 -2.12
CA THR A 917 -9.45 -47.83 -1.65
C THR A 917 -10.75 -47.37 -2.29
N GLY A 918 -10.79 -46.16 -2.86
CA GLY A 918 -11.96 -45.65 -3.59
C GLY A 918 -11.70 -45.41 -5.06
N THR A 919 -12.25 -44.31 -5.62
CA THR A 919 -12.22 -44.05 -7.06
C THR A 919 -10.95 -43.32 -7.48
N GLY A 920 -10.45 -43.61 -8.69
CA GLY A 920 -9.40 -42.81 -9.30
C GLY A 920 -9.91 -41.41 -9.66
N GLY A 921 -9.02 -40.42 -9.65
CA GLY A 921 -9.34 -39.05 -10.02
C GLY A 921 -9.61 -38.93 -11.52
N GLY A 922 -10.60 -38.13 -11.90
CA GLY A 922 -10.84 -37.77 -13.31
C GLY A 922 -9.82 -36.75 -13.83
N THR A 923 -9.93 -36.43 -15.10
CA THR A 923 -9.10 -35.41 -15.75
C THR A 923 -9.97 -34.36 -16.42
N LEU A 924 -9.42 -33.16 -16.53
CA LEU A 924 -10.06 -32.03 -17.22
C LEU A 924 -9.67 -32.02 -18.70
N ASN A 925 -10.12 -30.99 -19.42
CA ASN A 925 -9.92 -30.87 -20.85
C ASN A 925 -8.49 -30.43 -21.21
N GLY A 926 -8.00 -30.90 -22.35
CA GLY A 926 -6.91 -30.23 -23.07
C GLY A 926 -7.32 -28.80 -23.47
N GLY A 927 -6.34 -27.93 -23.59
CA GLY A 927 -6.51 -26.53 -23.92
C GLY A 927 -6.84 -26.30 -25.38
N ASN A 928 -7.56 -25.23 -25.66
CA ASN A 928 -7.95 -24.86 -27.02
C ASN A 928 -6.81 -24.17 -27.76
N ALA A 929 -6.85 -24.23 -29.09
CA ALA A 929 -5.93 -23.50 -29.96
C ALA A 929 -6.67 -22.69 -31.00
N THR A 930 -6.29 -21.42 -31.14
CA THR A 930 -6.84 -20.51 -32.14
C THR A 930 -5.72 -19.86 -32.94
N ALA A 931 -5.71 -20.05 -34.27
CA ALA A 931 -4.76 -19.41 -35.17
C ALA A 931 -5.50 -18.48 -36.15
N TYR A 932 -5.00 -17.26 -36.38
CA TYR A 932 -5.56 -16.32 -37.36
C TYR A 932 -4.70 -16.14 -38.61
N GLY A 933 -3.41 -16.46 -38.57
CA GLY A 933 -2.51 -16.36 -39.73
C GLY A 933 -2.25 -17.70 -40.42
N ALA A 934 -1.07 -17.85 -41.01
CA ALA A 934 -0.75 -19.01 -41.85
C ALA A 934 -0.42 -20.31 -41.09
N GLY A 935 -0.18 -20.24 -39.78
CA GLY A 935 0.19 -21.39 -38.96
C GLY A 935 -0.99 -22.29 -38.62
N ASN A 936 -0.68 -23.44 -38.02
CA ASN A 936 -1.64 -24.47 -37.64
C ASN A 936 -2.23 -24.21 -36.24
N ALA A 937 -3.49 -24.60 -36.03
CA ALA A 937 -4.09 -24.69 -34.71
C ALA A 937 -4.16 -26.16 -34.29
N THR A 938 -3.56 -26.50 -33.14
CA THR A 938 -3.58 -27.85 -32.59
C THR A 938 -4.12 -27.83 -31.16
N GLY A 939 -5.30 -28.41 -30.95
CA GLY A 939 -5.90 -28.55 -29.63
C GLY A 939 -5.08 -29.48 -28.75
N GLY A 940 -5.03 -29.21 -27.44
CA GLY A 940 -4.27 -30.00 -26.50
C GLY A 940 -4.92 -31.36 -26.24
N ASP A 941 -4.10 -32.40 -26.01
CA ASP A 941 -4.63 -33.73 -25.72
C ASP A 941 -5.27 -33.84 -24.32
N GLY A 942 -6.28 -34.69 -24.23
CA GLY A 942 -6.78 -35.24 -22.99
C GLY A 942 -5.75 -36.15 -22.32
N ALA A 943 -5.84 -36.30 -21.00
CA ALA A 943 -4.99 -37.20 -20.24
C ALA A 943 -5.81 -38.32 -19.58
N ALA A 944 -5.15 -39.44 -19.28
CA ALA A 944 -5.82 -40.60 -18.72
C ALA A 944 -6.33 -40.33 -17.30
N GLY A 945 -7.51 -40.87 -17.00
CA GLY A 945 -8.02 -40.92 -15.63
C GLY A 945 -7.13 -41.75 -14.71
N GLY A 946 -7.24 -41.52 -13.41
CA GLY A 946 -6.53 -42.28 -12.40
C GLY A 946 -7.15 -43.65 -12.15
N THR A 947 -6.35 -44.63 -11.73
CA THR A 947 -6.86 -45.96 -11.36
C THR A 947 -7.51 -45.94 -9.98
N GLY A 948 -8.48 -46.82 -9.72
CA GLY A 948 -9.08 -46.92 -8.39
C GLY A 948 -9.75 -48.25 -8.09
N ALA A 949 -9.64 -48.70 -6.84
CA ALA A 949 -10.20 -49.98 -6.40
C ALA A 949 -11.73 -50.02 -6.46
N ALA A 950 -12.41 -48.91 -6.15
CA ALA A 950 -13.87 -48.79 -6.23
C ALA A 950 -14.37 -48.24 -7.58
N GLY A 951 -13.48 -47.76 -8.44
CA GLY A 951 -13.80 -47.33 -9.81
C GLY A 951 -12.65 -46.56 -10.46
N GLY A 952 -12.52 -46.68 -11.78
CA GLY A 952 -11.55 -45.91 -12.56
C GLY A 952 -12.00 -44.47 -12.79
N GLY A 953 -11.06 -43.55 -12.88
CA GLY A 953 -11.30 -42.15 -13.24
C GLY A 953 -11.61 -41.99 -14.72
N ALA A 954 -12.44 -41.01 -15.06
CA ALA A 954 -12.72 -40.64 -16.45
C ALA A 954 -11.47 -40.04 -17.13
N GLY A 955 -11.27 -40.36 -18.41
CA GLY A 955 -10.26 -39.74 -19.26
C GLY A 955 -10.68 -38.36 -19.75
N GLY A 956 -9.70 -37.52 -20.07
CA GLY A 956 -9.90 -36.10 -20.37
C GLY A 956 -10.28 -35.92 -21.82
N SER A 957 -11.12 -34.93 -22.10
CA SER A 957 -11.44 -34.56 -23.47
C SER A 957 -10.28 -33.79 -24.11
N GLY A 958 -10.09 -33.97 -25.41
CA GLY A 958 -9.18 -33.16 -26.20
C GLY A 958 -9.70 -31.74 -26.41
N GLY A 959 -8.80 -30.78 -26.53
CA GLY A 959 -9.08 -29.37 -26.78
C GLY A 959 -9.51 -29.11 -28.22
N SER A 960 -10.31 -28.06 -28.41
CA SER A 960 -10.77 -27.64 -29.74
C SER A 960 -9.68 -26.86 -30.48
N ALA A 961 -9.66 -26.98 -31.81
CA ALA A 961 -8.78 -26.22 -32.69
C ALA A 961 -9.59 -25.37 -33.67
N ILE A 962 -9.29 -24.08 -33.75
CA ILE A 962 -9.93 -23.15 -34.69
C ILE A 962 -8.84 -22.45 -35.49
N ASN A 963 -8.94 -22.49 -36.82
CA ASN A 963 -8.05 -21.76 -37.72
C ASN A 963 -8.85 -20.79 -38.60
N TYR A 964 -8.58 -19.50 -38.46
CA TYR A 964 -9.19 -18.45 -39.27
C TYR A 964 -8.36 -18.07 -40.51
N GLY A 965 -7.15 -18.63 -40.64
CA GLY A 965 -6.21 -18.36 -41.72
C GLY A 965 -6.08 -19.52 -42.71
N SER A 966 -4.85 -19.80 -43.16
CA SER A 966 -4.60 -20.79 -44.23
C SER A 966 -4.03 -22.13 -43.74
N GLY A 967 -3.72 -22.25 -42.45
CA GLY A 967 -3.12 -23.45 -41.87
C GLY A 967 -4.14 -24.55 -41.56
N ASN A 968 -3.66 -25.65 -40.98
CA ASN A 968 -4.52 -26.77 -40.57
C ASN A 968 -5.19 -26.48 -39.21
N ALA A 969 -6.28 -27.20 -38.93
CA ALA A 969 -6.90 -27.28 -37.61
C ALA A 969 -6.95 -28.76 -37.18
N THR A 970 -6.33 -29.10 -36.06
CA THR A 970 -6.32 -30.46 -35.53
C THR A 970 -6.83 -30.46 -34.09
N GLY A 971 -8.00 -31.05 -33.87
CA GLY A 971 -8.55 -31.21 -32.53
C GLY A 971 -7.69 -32.17 -31.68
N GLY A 972 -7.58 -31.88 -30.40
CA GLY A 972 -6.82 -32.74 -29.48
C GLY A 972 -7.46 -34.11 -29.30
N THR A 973 -6.67 -35.13 -29.01
CA THR A 973 -7.19 -36.48 -28.77
C THR A 973 -7.82 -36.58 -27.38
N GLY A 974 -8.95 -37.29 -27.27
CA GLY A 974 -9.53 -37.70 -26.00
C GLY A 974 -8.76 -38.89 -25.42
N ALA A 975 -8.61 -38.91 -24.10
CA ALA A 975 -7.84 -39.96 -23.43
C ALA A 975 -8.70 -41.09 -22.89
N ASN A 976 -8.07 -42.25 -22.73
CA ASN A 976 -8.74 -43.44 -22.20
C ASN A 976 -9.18 -43.23 -20.74
N GLY A 977 -10.35 -43.76 -20.42
CA GLY A 977 -10.79 -43.95 -19.03
C GLY A 977 -9.93 -45.01 -18.34
N ALA A 978 -9.69 -44.83 -17.05
CA ALA A 978 -8.90 -45.78 -16.29
C ALA A 978 -9.69 -47.05 -15.97
N HIS A 979 -8.97 -48.15 -15.82
CA HIS A 979 -9.55 -49.41 -15.36
C HIS A 979 -9.98 -49.30 -13.89
N GLY A 980 -11.16 -49.85 -13.58
CA GLY A 980 -11.60 -50.10 -12.22
C GLY A 980 -10.91 -51.33 -11.63
N GLY A 981 -10.78 -51.37 -10.31
CA GLY A 981 -10.37 -52.57 -9.59
C GLY A 981 -11.41 -53.70 -9.71
N PHE A 982 -11.12 -54.88 -9.14
CA PHE A 982 -11.99 -56.06 -9.20
C PHE A 982 -13.45 -55.84 -8.75
N ALA A 983 -13.72 -54.78 -7.99
CA ALA A 983 -15.05 -54.42 -7.50
C ALA A 983 -15.61 -53.11 -8.10
N GLY A 984 -14.83 -52.37 -8.88
CA GLY A 984 -15.17 -51.03 -9.36
C GLY A 984 -15.53 -50.96 -10.84
N ALA A 985 -16.37 -50.00 -11.23
CA ALA A 985 -16.65 -49.72 -12.65
C ALA A 985 -15.43 -49.11 -13.35
N GLY A 986 -15.31 -49.32 -14.66
CA GLY A 986 -14.32 -48.64 -15.47
C GLY A 986 -14.68 -47.17 -15.70
N GLY A 987 -13.67 -46.31 -15.83
CA GLY A 987 -13.88 -44.90 -16.14
C GLY A 987 -14.29 -44.66 -17.59
N ASN A 988 -15.03 -43.60 -17.87
CA ASN A 988 -15.40 -43.24 -19.24
C ASN A 988 -14.19 -42.71 -20.03
N GLY A 989 -14.15 -42.96 -21.33
CA GLY A 989 -13.20 -42.33 -22.25
C GLY A 989 -13.55 -40.86 -22.49
N GLY A 990 -12.52 -40.04 -22.70
CA GLY A 990 -12.68 -38.63 -23.03
C GLY A 990 -13.05 -38.43 -24.50
N SER A 991 -13.81 -37.38 -24.80
CA SER A 991 -14.17 -37.03 -26.16
C SER A 991 -12.98 -36.44 -26.93
N GLY A 992 -12.96 -36.63 -28.24
CA GLY A 992 -12.06 -35.92 -29.14
C GLY A 992 -12.40 -34.44 -29.24
N GLY A 993 -11.38 -33.60 -29.45
CA GLY A 993 -11.55 -32.17 -29.70
C GLY A 993 -12.06 -31.90 -31.11
N SER A 994 -12.89 -30.86 -31.27
CA SER A 994 -13.36 -30.43 -32.58
C SER A 994 -12.28 -29.67 -33.34
N ALA A 995 -12.36 -29.67 -34.68
CA ALA A 995 -11.51 -28.89 -35.56
C ALA A 995 -12.35 -28.04 -36.51
N THR A 996 -12.12 -26.73 -36.52
CA THR A 996 -12.86 -25.79 -37.36
C THR A 996 -11.89 -24.93 -38.17
N ILE A 997 -12.14 -24.79 -39.47
CA ILE A 997 -11.46 -23.83 -40.33
C ILE A 997 -12.50 -22.85 -40.89
N GLU A 998 -12.36 -21.57 -40.53
CA GLU A 998 -13.29 -20.50 -40.94
C GLU A 998 -12.50 -19.44 -41.72
N THR A 999 -12.55 -19.47 -43.05
CA THR A 999 -11.71 -18.56 -43.87
C THR A 999 -12.44 -17.25 -44.17
N THR A 1000 -11.73 -16.11 -44.13
CA THR A 1000 -12.28 -14.80 -44.52
C THR A 1000 -12.55 -14.65 -46.02
N SER A 1001 -12.18 -15.66 -46.82
CA SER A 1001 -12.46 -15.75 -48.26
C SER A 1001 -12.73 -17.21 -48.62
N PRO A 1002 -13.98 -17.57 -48.95
CA PRO A 1002 -14.32 -18.92 -49.39
C PRO A 1002 -13.53 -19.28 -50.66
N GLY A 1003 -12.81 -20.41 -50.66
CA GLY A 1003 -12.13 -20.93 -51.86
C GLY A 1003 -10.61 -20.76 -51.96
N THR A 1004 -9.93 -20.10 -51.01
CA THR A 1004 -8.47 -19.85 -51.07
C THR A 1004 -7.63 -20.54 -49.99
N GLY A 1005 -8.26 -21.15 -48.98
CA GLY A 1005 -7.58 -21.90 -47.91
C GLY A 1005 -7.58 -23.41 -48.16
N GLY A 1006 -6.38 -24.01 -48.25
CA GLY A 1006 -6.18 -25.46 -48.48
C GLY A 1006 -5.90 -26.28 -47.21
N GLY A 1007 -6.06 -25.70 -46.01
CA GLY A 1007 -5.80 -26.35 -44.74
C GLY A 1007 -6.76 -27.52 -44.45
N THR A 1008 -6.28 -28.55 -43.77
CA THR A 1008 -7.05 -29.75 -43.40
C THR A 1008 -7.65 -29.58 -42.00
N ALA A 1009 -8.95 -29.84 -41.85
CA ALA A 1009 -9.62 -29.92 -40.56
C ALA A 1009 -9.68 -31.40 -40.12
N THR A 1010 -9.05 -31.73 -38.99
CA THR A 1010 -8.99 -33.09 -38.45
C THR A 1010 -9.52 -33.10 -37.03
N GLY A 1011 -10.66 -33.76 -36.81
CA GLY A 1011 -11.20 -33.98 -35.47
C GLY A 1011 -10.29 -34.89 -34.65
N GLY A 1012 -10.24 -34.68 -33.34
CA GLY A 1012 -9.42 -35.47 -32.43
C GLY A 1012 -10.00 -36.86 -32.18
N ALA A 1013 -9.16 -37.90 -32.15
CA ALA A 1013 -9.60 -39.26 -31.83
C ALA A 1013 -10.17 -39.34 -30.41
N ALA A 1014 -11.21 -40.13 -30.19
CA ALA A 1014 -11.77 -40.31 -28.86
C ALA A 1014 -11.05 -41.38 -28.02
N GLY A 1015 -11.17 -41.24 -26.70
CA GLY A 1015 -10.62 -42.17 -25.74
C GLY A 1015 -11.50 -43.41 -25.53
N ARG A 1016 -10.87 -44.55 -25.29
CA ARG A 1016 -11.54 -45.80 -24.93
C ARG A 1016 -12.08 -45.77 -23.49
N GLY A 1017 -13.23 -46.38 -23.24
CA GLY A 1017 -13.71 -46.65 -21.89
C GLY A 1017 -12.85 -47.67 -21.15
N GLY A 1018 -12.63 -47.46 -19.86
CA GLY A 1018 -11.86 -48.36 -19.00
C GLY A 1018 -12.60 -49.66 -18.70
N ASP A 1019 -11.87 -50.75 -18.49
CA ASP A 1019 -12.45 -52.03 -18.06
C ASP A 1019 -12.81 -52.01 -16.56
N GLY A 1020 -13.82 -52.78 -16.14
CA GLY A 1020 -14.23 -52.87 -14.73
C GLY A 1020 -15.31 -53.91 -14.46
N THR A 1021 -16.02 -53.80 -13.35
CA THR A 1021 -17.21 -54.63 -13.08
C THR A 1021 -18.30 -54.31 -14.10
N VAL A 1022 -18.55 -53.03 -14.33
CA VAL A 1022 -19.22 -52.48 -15.52
C VAL A 1022 -18.16 -51.77 -16.35
N GLY A 1023 -18.14 -52.00 -17.66
CA GLY A 1023 -17.22 -51.30 -18.56
C GLY A 1023 -17.58 -49.83 -18.71
N GLY A 1024 -16.56 -48.96 -18.77
CA GLY A 1024 -16.75 -47.53 -19.03
C GLY A 1024 -17.21 -47.26 -20.46
N VAL A 1025 -17.94 -46.16 -20.67
CA VAL A 1025 -18.39 -45.75 -22.00
C VAL A 1025 -17.21 -45.15 -22.79
N GLY A 1026 -17.09 -45.45 -24.09
CA GLY A 1026 -16.12 -44.81 -24.96
C GLY A 1026 -16.48 -43.35 -25.27
N GLY A 1027 -15.48 -42.49 -25.47
CA GLY A 1027 -15.72 -41.08 -25.76
C GLY A 1027 -16.21 -40.85 -27.20
N ASP A 1028 -16.84 -39.70 -27.45
CA ASP A 1028 -17.26 -39.32 -28.80
C ASP A 1028 -16.09 -38.75 -29.61
N GLY A 1029 -16.03 -39.07 -30.90
CA GLY A 1029 -15.02 -38.57 -31.84
C GLY A 1029 -15.17 -37.08 -32.12
N GLY A 1030 -14.05 -36.38 -32.32
CA GLY A 1030 -14.07 -34.96 -32.62
C GLY A 1030 -14.69 -34.67 -34.00
N SER A 1031 -15.58 -33.68 -34.05
CA SER A 1031 -16.15 -33.19 -35.31
C SER A 1031 -15.16 -32.30 -36.06
N ALA A 1032 -15.28 -32.25 -37.38
CA ALA A 1032 -14.43 -31.45 -38.24
C ALA A 1032 -15.28 -30.61 -39.21
N VAL A 1033 -14.97 -29.31 -39.32
CA VAL A 1033 -15.73 -28.35 -40.14
C VAL A 1033 -14.77 -27.46 -40.92
N THR A 1034 -15.06 -27.19 -42.19
CA THR A 1034 -14.34 -26.17 -42.98
C THR A 1034 -15.27 -25.38 -43.89
N ASP A 1035 -14.98 -24.09 -44.06
CA ASP A 1035 -15.54 -23.25 -45.13
C ASP A 1035 -14.57 -23.14 -46.35
N GLY A 1036 -13.42 -23.81 -46.29
CA GLY A 1036 -12.36 -23.80 -47.30
C GLY A 1036 -12.33 -25.03 -48.23
N THR A 1037 -11.32 -25.14 -49.10
CA THR A 1037 -11.15 -26.24 -50.09
C THR A 1037 -10.32 -27.41 -49.56
N GLY A 1038 -10.20 -27.51 -48.24
CA GLY A 1038 -9.39 -28.52 -47.57
C GLY A 1038 -10.07 -29.89 -47.46
N THR A 1039 -9.34 -30.85 -46.89
CA THR A 1039 -9.92 -32.15 -46.48
C THR A 1039 -10.53 -32.01 -45.08
N VAL A 1040 -11.67 -32.67 -44.84
CA VAL A 1040 -12.35 -32.72 -43.53
C VAL A 1040 -12.42 -34.17 -43.07
N VAL A 1041 -11.68 -34.49 -42.01
CA VAL A 1041 -11.66 -35.83 -41.42
C VAL A 1041 -12.16 -35.72 -39.99
N ALA A 1042 -13.39 -36.18 -39.76
CA ALA A 1042 -13.85 -36.34 -38.40
C ALA A 1042 -13.27 -37.62 -37.78
N ALA A 1043 -13.19 -37.64 -36.46
CA ALA A 1043 -12.54 -38.73 -35.74
C ALA A 1043 -13.51 -39.84 -35.34
N ALA A 1044 -12.98 -41.05 -35.20
CA ALA A 1044 -13.74 -42.17 -34.70
C ALA A 1044 -14.08 -42.03 -33.20
N GLY A 1045 -15.25 -42.56 -32.83
CA GLY A 1045 -15.65 -42.77 -31.45
C GLY A 1045 -14.81 -43.83 -30.76
N GLY A 1046 -14.68 -43.71 -29.45
CA GLY A 1046 -13.87 -44.58 -28.62
C GLY A 1046 -14.57 -45.90 -28.37
N ASP A 1047 -13.81 -46.99 -28.29
CA ASP A 1047 -14.37 -48.28 -27.91
C ASP A 1047 -14.87 -48.27 -26.45
N GLY A 1048 -15.89 -49.06 -26.15
CA GLY A 1048 -16.35 -49.33 -24.80
C GLY A 1048 -15.37 -50.19 -24.00
N GLY A 1049 -15.39 -50.03 -22.68
CA GLY A 1049 -14.62 -50.84 -21.74
C GLY A 1049 -15.23 -52.22 -21.51
N ALA A 1050 -14.43 -53.21 -21.16
CA ALA A 1050 -14.91 -54.55 -20.86
C ALA A 1050 -15.55 -54.64 -19.46
N GLY A 1051 -16.65 -55.39 -19.37
CA GLY A 1051 -17.35 -55.73 -18.13
C GLY A 1051 -16.98 -57.13 -17.62
N THR A 1052 -16.50 -57.23 -16.38
CA THR A 1052 -16.11 -58.52 -15.78
C THR A 1052 -17.26 -59.20 -15.02
N ALA A 1053 -18.26 -58.44 -14.57
CA ALA A 1053 -19.40 -58.97 -13.81
C ALA A 1053 -20.76 -58.38 -14.24
N GLY A 1054 -20.76 -57.14 -14.75
CA GLY A 1054 -21.92 -56.42 -15.28
C GLY A 1054 -21.78 -56.16 -16.78
N ALA A 1055 -22.52 -55.18 -17.30
CA ALA A 1055 -22.53 -54.88 -18.73
C ALA A 1055 -21.16 -54.39 -19.24
N GLY A 1056 -20.86 -54.69 -20.50
CA GLY A 1056 -19.81 -53.99 -21.24
C GLY A 1056 -20.20 -52.53 -21.48
N GLY A 1057 -19.22 -51.64 -21.61
CA GLY A 1057 -19.47 -50.22 -21.87
C GLY A 1057 -19.92 -49.99 -23.31
N ALA A 1058 -20.76 -48.98 -23.55
CA ALA A 1058 -21.12 -48.59 -24.91
C ALA A 1058 -19.92 -47.97 -25.65
N GLY A 1059 -19.86 -48.16 -26.97
CA GLY A 1059 -18.95 -47.41 -27.84
C GLY A 1059 -19.43 -45.98 -28.05
N GLY A 1060 -18.49 -45.03 -28.17
CA GLY A 1060 -18.81 -43.62 -28.42
C GLY A 1060 -19.20 -43.33 -29.86
N ALA A 1061 -19.88 -42.23 -30.10
CA ALA A 1061 -20.26 -41.81 -31.44
C ALA A 1061 -19.04 -41.36 -32.26
N GLY A 1062 -19.07 -41.56 -33.58
CA GLY A 1062 -18.12 -40.94 -34.50
C GLY A 1062 -18.42 -39.45 -34.67
N GLY A 1063 -17.39 -38.64 -34.92
CA GLY A 1063 -17.55 -37.20 -35.13
C GLY A 1063 -18.17 -36.85 -36.49
N ASP A 1064 -18.83 -35.70 -36.55
CA ASP A 1064 -19.44 -35.20 -37.78
C ASP A 1064 -18.43 -34.46 -38.66
N ALA A 1065 -18.57 -34.58 -39.98
CA ALA A 1065 -17.71 -33.90 -40.97
C ALA A 1065 -18.54 -32.99 -41.89
N ALA A 1066 -18.28 -31.68 -41.87
CA ALA A 1066 -19.01 -30.72 -42.69
C ALA A 1066 -18.08 -29.82 -43.54
N ILE A 1067 -18.45 -29.63 -44.81
CA ILE A 1067 -17.87 -28.61 -45.70
C ILE A 1067 -18.98 -27.63 -46.10
N HIS A 1068 -18.86 -26.35 -45.70
CA HIS A 1068 -19.82 -25.32 -46.08
C HIS A 1068 -19.36 -24.56 -47.34
N GLY A 1069 -20.28 -24.29 -48.28
CA GLY A 1069 -20.04 -23.49 -49.49
C GLY A 1069 -19.61 -24.25 -50.76
N ASP A 1070 -19.24 -23.52 -51.82
CA ASP A 1070 -18.85 -24.04 -53.15
C ASP A 1070 -17.41 -24.58 -53.21
N ALA A 1071 -16.95 -25.23 -52.15
CA ALA A 1071 -15.58 -25.68 -52.01
C ALA A 1071 -15.36 -27.11 -52.54
N SER A 1072 -14.19 -27.35 -53.14
CA SER A 1072 -13.74 -28.70 -53.54
C SER A 1072 -13.06 -29.40 -52.36
N GLY A 1073 -13.43 -30.65 -52.05
CA GLY A 1073 -12.83 -31.41 -50.94
C GLY A 1073 -13.46 -32.80 -50.73
N THR A 1074 -13.12 -33.45 -49.61
CA THR A 1074 -13.77 -34.69 -49.15
C THR A 1074 -14.10 -34.59 -47.67
N ALA A 1075 -15.36 -34.83 -47.32
CA ALA A 1075 -15.84 -34.94 -45.95
C ALA A 1075 -16.02 -36.41 -45.59
N VAL A 1076 -15.39 -36.85 -44.50
CA VAL A 1076 -15.49 -38.22 -44.00
C VAL A 1076 -15.94 -38.18 -42.55
N GLY A 1077 -17.15 -38.67 -42.30
CA GLY A 1077 -17.70 -38.85 -40.95
C GLY A 1077 -16.92 -39.93 -40.20
N GLY A 1078 -16.78 -39.73 -38.89
CA GLY A 1078 -16.05 -40.64 -38.03
C GLY A 1078 -16.76 -41.97 -37.84
N ALA A 1079 -16.03 -43.08 -37.74
CA ALA A 1079 -16.65 -44.36 -37.38
C ALA A 1079 -17.12 -44.35 -35.91
N GLY A 1080 -18.24 -45.01 -35.62
CA GLY A 1080 -18.68 -45.27 -34.25
C GLY A 1080 -17.75 -46.27 -33.55
N GLY A 1081 -17.52 -46.07 -32.26
CA GLY A 1081 -16.70 -46.96 -31.44
C GLY A 1081 -17.38 -48.30 -31.20
N ARG A 1082 -16.60 -49.37 -30.98
CA ARG A 1082 -17.18 -50.70 -30.70
C ARG A 1082 -17.68 -50.79 -29.26
N GLY A 1083 -18.74 -51.55 -29.03
CA GLY A 1083 -19.22 -51.91 -27.70
C GLY A 1083 -18.23 -52.82 -26.96
N GLY A 1084 -18.14 -52.63 -25.65
CA GLY A 1084 -17.27 -53.41 -24.77
C GLY A 1084 -17.78 -54.83 -24.55
N ALA A 1085 -16.87 -55.79 -24.48
CA ALA A 1085 -17.22 -57.18 -24.19
C ALA A 1085 -17.59 -57.39 -22.71
N SER A 1086 -18.42 -58.40 -22.41
CA SER A 1086 -18.77 -58.79 -21.04
C SER A 1086 -18.62 -60.29 -20.79
N THR A 1087 -18.00 -60.64 -19.66
CA THR A 1087 -17.85 -62.04 -19.21
C THR A 1087 -18.86 -62.46 -18.14
N GLY A 1088 -19.67 -61.53 -17.63
CA GLY A 1088 -20.68 -61.78 -16.59
C GLY A 1088 -22.06 -61.16 -16.85
N GLY A 1089 -22.23 -60.38 -17.91
CA GLY A 1089 -23.43 -59.63 -18.24
C GLY A 1089 -23.68 -59.52 -19.74
N ILE A 1090 -24.42 -58.47 -20.14
CA ILE A 1090 -24.65 -58.15 -21.57
C ILE A 1090 -23.45 -57.42 -22.15
N GLY A 1091 -23.13 -57.65 -23.42
CA GLY A 1091 -22.17 -56.82 -24.15
C GLY A 1091 -22.68 -55.40 -24.35
N GLY A 1092 -21.78 -54.43 -24.48
CA GLY A 1092 -22.14 -53.02 -24.69
C GLY A 1092 -22.59 -52.74 -26.12
N ASP A 1093 -23.41 -51.72 -26.31
CA ASP A 1093 -23.86 -51.30 -27.65
C ASP A 1093 -22.72 -50.62 -28.43
N GLY A 1094 -22.70 -50.80 -29.75
CA GLY A 1094 -21.81 -50.08 -30.66
C GLY A 1094 -22.26 -48.64 -30.89
N GLY A 1095 -21.30 -47.74 -31.07
CA GLY A 1095 -21.53 -46.32 -31.28
C GLY A 1095 -22.07 -46.00 -32.67
N VAL A 1096 -22.77 -44.87 -32.78
CA VAL A 1096 -23.30 -44.38 -34.07
C VAL A 1096 -22.16 -43.80 -34.90
N GLY A 1097 -22.13 -44.07 -36.21
CA GLY A 1097 -21.21 -43.42 -37.14
C GLY A 1097 -21.59 -41.95 -37.38
N GLY A 1098 -20.59 -41.09 -37.50
CA GLY A 1098 -20.79 -39.65 -37.66
C GLY A 1098 -21.33 -39.27 -39.03
N ASP A 1099 -22.12 -38.20 -39.08
CA ASP A 1099 -22.71 -37.70 -40.31
C ASP A 1099 -21.69 -36.94 -41.15
N SER A 1100 -21.92 -36.88 -42.46
CA SER A 1100 -21.09 -36.11 -43.40
C SER A 1100 -21.94 -35.25 -44.32
N SER A 1101 -21.57 -33.98 -44.48
CA SER A 1101 -22.28 -33.03 -45.36
C SER A 1101 -21.36 -32.16 -46.21
N THR A 1102 -21.78 -31.86 -47.45
CA THR A 1102 -21.03 -30.99 -48.38
C THR A 1102 -21.95 -30.07 -49.20
N GLY A 1103 -21.45 -28.88 -49.55
CA GLY A 1103 -22.22 -27.82 -50.23
C GLY A 1103 -22.48 -27.98 -51.74
N THR A 1104 -21.58 -28.51 -52.59
CA THR A 1104 -21.88 -28.72 -54.04
C THR A 1104 -21.03 -29.76 -54.81
N THR A 1105 -19.69 -29.76 -54.73
CA THR A 1105 -18.82 -30.59 -55.61
C THR A 1105 -17.94 -31.62 -54.91
N ALA A 1106 -17.97 -31.66 -53.57
CA ALA A 1106 -17.14 -32.53 -52.74
C ALA A 1106 -17.79 -33.92 -52.52
N ASN A 1107 -16.97 -34.92 -52.15
CA ASN A 1107 -17.48 -36.24 -51.76
C ASN A 1107 -17.82 -36.25 -50.26
N ALA A 1108 -18.97 -36.82 -49.90
CA ALA A 1108 -19.41 -37.02 -48.52
C ALA A 1108 -19.48 -38.52 -48.22
N THR A 1109 -18.77 -38.97 -47.20
CA THR A 1109 -18.82 -40.37 -46.74
C THR A 1109 -19.25 -40.39 -45.29
N GLY A 1110 -20.42 -40.95 -45.01
CA GLY A 1110 -20.89 -41.16 -43.65
C GLY A 1110 -20.03 -42.19 -42.92
N GLY A 1111 -19.84 -42.01 -41.61
CA GLY A 1111 -19.05 -42.92 -40.80
C GLY A 1111 -19.72 -44.28 -40.61
N HIS A 1112 -18.95 -45.36 -40.51
CA HIS A 1112 -19.50 -46.68 -40.20
C HIS A 1112 -20.00 -46.74 -38.75
N GLY A 1113 -21.10 -47.44 -38.49
CA GLY A 1113 -21.55 -47.75 -37.13
C GLY A 1113 -20.62 -48.75 -36.45
N GLY A 1114 -20.44 -48.62 -35.14
CA GLY A 1114 -19.59 -49.50 -34.34
C GLY A 1114 -20.24 -50.87 -34.10
N ASP A 1115 -19.44 -51.92 -34.04
CA ASP A 1115 -19.93 -53.26 -33.70
C ASP A 1115 -20.34 -53.33 -32.21
N GLY A 1116 -21.41 -54.06 -31.89
CA GLY A 1116 -21.81 -54.38 -30.52
C GLY A 1116 -20.85 -55.37 -29.86
N GLY A 1117 -20.69 -55.26 -28.54
CA GLY A 1117 -19.80 -56.12 -27.76
C GLY A 1117 -20.39 -57.50 -27.49
N ASP A 1118 -19.53 -58.50 -27.34
CA ASP A 1118 -19.92 -59.87 -26.98
C ASP A 1118 -20.32 -59.98 -25.51
N GLY A 1119 -21.26 -60.87 -25.17
CA GLY A 1119 -21.72 -61.02 -23.78
C GLY A 1119 -22.24 -62.40 -23.41
N THR A 1120 -21.91 -62.88 -22.21
CA THR A 1120 -22.39 -64.17 -21.71
C THR A 1120 -23.90 -64.18 -21.42
N ALA A 1121 -24.50 -63.03 -21.10
CA ALA A 1121 -25.94 -62.87 -20.90
C ALA A 1121 -26.69 -62.33 -22.14
N GLY A 1122 -25.97 -62.07 -23.24
CA GLY A 1122 -26.48 -61.50 -24.50
C GLY A 1122 -25.48 -60.49 -25.09
N GLY A 1123 -25.32 -60.45 -26.41
CA GLY A 1123 -24.49 -59.44 -27.08
C GLY A 1123 -25.17 -58.08 -27.16
N GLY A 1124 -24.38 -57.02 -27.30
CA GLY A 1124 -24.87 -55.65 -27.50
C GLY A 1124 -25.36 -55.40 -28.92
N ALA A 1125 -26.15 -54.35 -29.12
CA ALA A 1125 -26.60 -53.94 -30.44
C ALA A 1125 -25.46 -53.30 -31.24
N GLY A 1126 -25.46 -53.47 -32.56
CA GLY A 1126 -24.58 -52.71 -33.45
C GLY A 1126 -25.09 -51.28 -33.62
N GLY A 1127 -24.18 -50.33 -33.77
CA GLY A 1127 -24.50 -48.92 -33.98
C GLY A 1127 -25.01 -48.63 -35.39
N ALA A 1128 -25.82 -47.59 -35.54
CA ALA A 1128 -26.24 -47.11 -36.85
C ALA A 1128 -25.06 -46.48 -37.61
N GLY A 1129 -25.03 -46.62 -38.93
CA GLY A 1129 -24.11 -45.86 -39.78
C GLY A 1129 -24.54 -44.41 -39.94
N GLY A 1130 -23.56 -43.53 -40.19
CA GLY A 1130 -23.75 -42.11 -40.40
C GLY A 1130 -24.36 -41.79 -41.76
N LYS A 1131 -25.13 -40.71 -41.81
CA LYS A 1131 -25.76 -40.21 -43.03
C LYS A 1131 -24.75 -39.40 -43.84
N ALA A 1132 -24.91 -39.41 -45.16
CA ALA A 1132 -24.16 -38.56 -46.07
C ALA A 1132 -25.14 -37.68 -46.87
N GLY A 1133 -24.93 -36.36 -46.87
CA GLY A 1133 -25.76 -35.41 -47.59
C GLY A 1133 -24.95 -34.46 -48.47
N ALA A 1134 -25.29 -34.36 -49.75
CA ALA A 1134 -24.87 -33.25 -50.60
C ALA A 1134 -26.10 -32.35 -50.81
N ASP A 1135 -26.05 -31.09 -50.37
CA ASP A 1135 -27.20 -30.19 -50.52
C ASP A 1135 -27.17 -29.52 -51.90
N GLU A 1136 -28.26 -29.66 -52.66
CA GLU A 1136 -28.44 -28.94 -53.92
C GLU A 1136 -28.94 -27.53 -53.61
N ASN A 1137 -28.03 -26.56 -53.49
CA ASN A 1137 -28.40 -25.15 -53.38
C ASN A 1137 -28.95 -24.64 -54.73
N GLY A 1138 -30.18 -25.02 -55.07
CA GLY A 1138 -31.20 -24.28 -55.83
C GLY A 1138 -30.90 -23.76 -57.25
N THR A 1139 -29.66 -23.77 -57.76
CA THR A 1139 -29.31 -23.27 -59.08
C THR A 1139 -28.42 -24.25 -59.81
N SER A 1140 -29.07 -25.20 -60.50
CA SER A 1140 -28.64 -25.84 -61.75
C SER A 1140 -27.15 -25.71 -62.08
N ASN A 1141 -26.30 -26.43 -61.36
CA ASN A 1141 -25.03 -26.87 -61.92
C ASN A 1141 -24.75 -28.27 -61.38
N ILE A 1142 -24.58 -29.22 -62.29
CA ILE A 1142 -24.39 -30.65 -62.00
C ILE A 1142 -23.06 -30.79 -61.26
N GLY A 1143 -23.09 -30.80 -59.93
CA GLY A 1143 -21.96 -31.16 -59.09
C GLY A 1143 -21.66 -32.64 -59.26
N THR A 1144 -20.39 -32.99 -59.44
CA THR A 1144 -19.91 -34.38 -59.64
C THR A 1144 -19.61 -35.12 -58.32
N GLY A 1145 -20.03 -34.57 -57.17
CA GLY A 1145 -19.75 -35.15 -55.85
C GLY A 1145 -20.54 -36.42 -55.57
N SER A 1146 -19.94 -37.40 -54.89
CA SER A 1146 -20.56 -38.67 -54.49
C SER A 1146 -20.88 -38.65 -52.99
N ALA A 1147 -22.13 -38.97 -52.63
CA ALA A 1147 -22.56 -39.19 -51.24
C ALA A 1147 -22.73 -40.69 -50.98
N THR A 1148 -22.01 -41.22 -49.99
CA THR A 1148 -22.09 -42.62 -49.58
C THR A 1148 -22.37 -42.68 -48.08
N GLY A 1149 -23.54 -43.21 -47.71
CA GLY A 1149 -23.87 -43.43 -46.29
C GLY A 1149 -22.95 -44.49 -45.67
N GLY A 1150 -22.79 -44.43 -44.35
CA GLY A 1150 -22.03 -45.43 -43.62
C GLY A 1150 -22.83 -46.71 -43.42
N ASP A 1151 -22.14 -47.85 -43.45
CA ASP A 1151 -22.73 -49.14 -43.06
C ASP A 1151 -23.02 -49.19 -41.55
N GLY A 1152 -24.06 -49.92 -41.16
CA GLY A 1152 -24.35 -50.21 -39.75
C GLY A 1152 -23.41 -51.26 -39.16
N GLY A 1153 -23.17 -51.17 -37.85
CA GLY A 1153 -22.37 -52.13 -37.10
C GLY A 1153 -23.08 -53.47 -36.90
N LYS A 1154 -22.30 -54.52 -36.69
CA LYS A 1154 -22.81 -55.86 -36.37
C LYS A 1154 -23.23 -55.93 -34.90
N GLY A 1155 -24.25 -56.72 -34.57
CA GLY A 1155 -24.55 -57.06 -33.18
C GLY A 1155 -23.52 -58.04 -32.61
N GLY A 1156 -23.31 -58.00 -31.29
CA GLY A 1156 -22.39 -58.91 -30.59
C GLY A 1156 -22.95 -60.32 -30.41
N ASP A 1157 -22.06 -61.28 -30.17
CA ASP A 1157 -22.44 -62.68 -29.96
C ASP A 1157 -22.92 -62.93 -28.51
N GLY A 1158 -24.02 -63.67 -28.39
CA GLY A 1158 -24.49 -64.18 -27.11
C GLY A 1158 -23.82 -65.53 -26.78
N GLY A 1159 -23.45 -65.74 -25.52
CA GLY A 1159 -23.02 -67.06 -25.03
C GLY A 1159 -24.02 -68.19 -25.35
N PRO A 1160 -23.67 -69.47 -25.13
CA PRO A 1160 -24.38 -70.66 -25.67
C PRO A 1160 -25.86 -70.82 -25.30
N THR A 1161 -26.42 -69.93 -24.47
CA THR A 1161 -27.81 -69.92 -24.01
C THR A 1161 -28.65 -68.71 -24.48
N GLY A 1162 -28.08 -67.70 -25.15
CA GLY A 1162 -28.78 -66.47 -25.56
C GLY A 1162 -29.03 -66.38 -27.08
N LYS A 1163 -30.24 -65.99 -27.51
CA LYS A 1163 -30.55 -65.80 -28.93
C LYS A 1163 -29.80 -64.59 -29.50
N GLY A 1164 -29.22 -64.77 -30.68
CA GLY A 1164 -28.31 -63.84 -31.36
C GLY A 1164 -28.89 -62.44 -31.59
N GLY A 1165 -28.00 -61.45 -31.51
CA GLY A 1165 -28.32 -60.03 -31.65
C GLY A 1165 -28.96 -59.68 -32.98
N THR A 1166 -29.93 -58.77 -32.94
CA THR A 1166 -30.55 -58.21 -34.14
C THR A 1166 -29.57 -57.25 -34.81
N GLY A 1167 -29.18 -57.56 -36.05
CA GLY A 1167 -28.31 -56.71 -36.86
C GLY A 1167 -28.92 -55.32 -37.11
N GLY A 1168 -28.06 -54.29 -37.07
CA GLY A 1168 -28.47 -52.90 -37.32
C GLY A 1168 -29.06 -52.72 -38.72
N ASN A 1169 -30.15 -51.97 -38.81
CA ASN A 1169 -30.72 -51.57 -40.10
C ASN A 1169 -29.71 -50.67 -40.83
N GLY A 1170 -29.31 -51.09 -42.03
CA GLY A 1170 -28.41 -50.34 -42.91
C GLY A 1170 -29.00 -48.98 -43.29
N GLY A 1171 -28.13 -47.97 -43.41
CA GLY A 1171 -28.50 -46.58 -43.65
C GLY A 1171 -29.31 -46.40 -44.93
N ASP A 1172 -30.43 -45.69 -44.82
CA ASP A 1172 -31.19 -45.21 -45.97
C ASP A 1172 -30.34 -44.18 -46.74
N THR A 1173 -29.87 -44.58 -47.92
CA THR A 1173 -29.40 -43.66 -48.95
C THR A 1173 -30.60 -42.86 -49.48
N ASN A 1174 -30.88 -41.69 -48.91
CA ASN A 1174 -31.78 -40.73 -49.56
C ASN A 1174 -31.03 -40.07 -50.71
N ASN A 1175 -30.96 -40.75 -51.85
CA ASN A 1175 -30.75 -40.10 -53.13
C ASN A 1175 -32.07 -39.42 -53.50
N TYR A 1176 -32.24 -38.14 -53.15
CA TYR A 1176 -33.38 -37.35 -53.60
C TYR A 1176 -33.20 -37.06 -55.09
N GLY A 1177 -33.61 -38.02 -55.93
CA GLY A 1177 -33.40 -37.91 -57.37
C GLY A 1177 -33.94 -39.08 -58.17
N ASP A 1178 -35.20 -39.48 -57.99
CA ASP A 1178 -36.06 -39.76 -59.14
C ASP A 1178 -37.54 -39.77 -58.76
N GLY A 1179 -38.34 -38.94 -59.42
CA GLY A 1179 -39.79 -38.89 -59.25
C GLY A 1179 -40.49 -39.77 -60.28
N ALA A 1180 -41.24 -40.79 -59.83
CA ALA A 1180 -42.48 -41.25 -60.47
C ALA A 1180 -43.30 -42.27 -59.63
N THR A 1181 -44.43 -41.79 -59.10
CA THR A 1181 -45.78 -42.42 -59.02
C THR A 1181 -46.10 -43.68 -58.18
N ASN A 1182 -47.31 -43.60 -57.57
CA ASN A 1182 -48.14 -44.56 -56.81
C ASN A 1182 -47.76 -44.80 -55.33
N GLY A 1183 -48.63 -44.74 -54.33
CA GLY A 1183 -50.10 -44.61 -54.28
C GLY A 1183 -50.71 -45.71 -53.37
N GLY A 1184 -51.33 -45.34 -52.25
CA GLY A 1184 -52.10 -46.21 -51.31
C GLY A 1184 -51.22 -47.11 -50.42
N ASP A 1185 -51.43 -47.28 -49.12
CA ASP A 1185 -52.67 -47.27 -48.35
C ASP A 1185 -52.47 -46.69 -46.94
N GLY A 1186 -53.51 -46.02 -46.44
CA GLY A 1186 -53.62 -45.60 -45.04
C GLY A 1186 -54.27 -46.66 -44.14
N GLY A 1187 -54.15 -46.46 -42.83
CA GLY A 1187 -54.96 -47.18 -41.84
C GLY A 1187 -54.38 -47.24 -40.43
N ASP A 1188 -54.58 -46.15 -39.68
CA ASP A 1188 -54.91 -46.02 -38.24
C ASP A 1188 -54.03 -46.64 -37.15
N GLY A 1189 -53.71 -45.81 -36.14
CA GLY A 1189 -53.29 -46.30 -34.83
C GLY A 1189 -52.84 -45.32 -33.74
N GLY A 1190 -53.42 -44.12 -33.62
CA GLY A 1190 -53.66 -43.45 -32.32
C GLY A 1190 -52.48 -42.92 -31.48
N ASP A 1191 -52.35 -41.59 -31.49
CA ASP A 1191 -52.15 -40.67 -30.36
C ASP A 1191 -51.37 -41.08 -29.09
N GLY A 1192 -50.33 -40.28 -28.84
CA GLY A 1192 -49.71 -40.07 -27.53
C GLY A 1192 -48.60 -39.02 -27.59
N GLY A 1193 -48.98 -37.74 -27.74
CA GLY A 1193 -48.07 -36.58 -27.63
C GLY A 1193 -47.40 -36.47 -26.25
N ALA A 1194 -46.42 -35.60 -26.01
CA ALA A 1194 -46.04 -34.35 -26.66
C ALA A 1194 -44.53 -34.12 -26.39
N GLY A 1195 -43.74 -33.59 -27.33
CA GLY A 1195 -43.61 -32.15 -27.65
C GLY A 1195 -42.32 -31.64 -26.97
N GLY A 1196 -41.24 -31.25 -27.66
CA GLY A 1196 -41.16 -30.32 -28.79
C GLY A 1196 -40.93 -28.91 -28.23
N GLY A 1197 -39.88 -28.16 -28.54
CA GLY A 1197 -38.80 -28.39 -29.48
C GLY A 1197 -37.75 -27.28 -29.43
N ASN A 1198 -36.64 -27.55 -30.11
CA ASN A 1198 -35.72 -26.56 -30.66
C ASN A 1198 -36.44 -25.64 -31.65
N GLY A 1199 -35.87 -24.45 -31.86
CA GLY A 1199 -36.09 -23.76 -33.13
C GLY A 1199 -35.61 -22.31 -33.17
N GLY A 1200 -34.50 -22.08 -33.86
CA GLY A 1200 -34.48 -21.07 -34.92
C GLY A 1200 -33.65 -19.82 -34.66
N HIS A 1201 -32.44 -19.81 -35.22
CA HIS A 1201 -31.82 -18.58 -35.74
C HIS A 1201 -32.42 -18.25 -37.12
N GLY A 1202 -32.64 -16.96 -37.36
CA GLY A 1202 -33.01 -16.41 -38.66
C GLY A 1202 -33.31 -14.91 -38.55
N GLY A 1203 -32.37 -14.08 -38.98
CA GLY A 1203 -32.52 -12.63 -38.99
C GLY A 1203 -33.38 -12.12 -40.17
N GLN A 1204 -34.06 -10.99 -39.98
CA GLN A 1204 -33.91 -9.76 -40.76
C GLN A 1204 -34.95 -8.69 -40.33
N ALA A 1205 -34.43 -7.46 -40.17
CA ALA A 1205 -35.04 -6.13 -40.16
C ALA A 1205 -36.58 -5.95 -40.16
N ALA A 1206 -37.10 -5.29 -39.11
CA ALA A 1206 -38.06 -4.18 -39.24
C ALA A 1206 -38.17 -3.38 -37.94
N LYS A 1207 -38.45 -2.08 -38.13
CA LYS A 1207 -38.44 -0.96 -37.18
C LYS A 1207 -39.79 -0.87 -36.42
N TRP A 1208 -39.78 -0.12 -35.31
CA TRP A 1208 -40.89 0.49 -34.52
C TRP A 1208 -41.32 -0.17 -33.19
N GLY A 1209 -41.13 0.58 -32.09
CA GLY A 1209 -42.28 1.02 -31.27
C GLY A 1209 -42.49 0.41 -29.87
N LEU A 1210 -41.89 1.05 -28.86
CA LEU A 1210 -42.39 1.35 -27.50
C LEU A 1210 -43.67 0.63 -26.98
N THR A 1211 -43.57 -0.08 -25.85
CA THR A 1211 -44.22 0.17 -24.52
C THR A 1211 -44.56 -1.11 -23.72
N GLY A 1212 -44.07 -1.17 -22.47
CA GLY A 1212 -44.92 -1.47 -21.31
C GLY A 1212 -44.99 -2.88 -20.71
N ALA A 1213 -44.29 -3.04 -19.56
CA ALA A 1213 -44.80 -3.53 -18.27
C ALA A 1213 -44.62 -5.00 -17.79
N LEU A 1214 -43.69 -5.14 -16.81
CA LEU A 1214 -43.76 -5.80 -15.47
C LEU A 1214 -44.11 -7.32 -15.35
N PRO A 1215 -43.82 -8.03 -14.23
CA PRO A 1215 -42.85 -7.87 -13.12
C PRO A 1215 -42.08 -9.18 -12.75
N ILE A 1216 -41.07 -9.10 -11.87
CA ILE A 1216 -40.41 -10.25 -11.23
C ILE A 1216 -40.77 -10.22 -9.72
N GLY A 1217 -41.37 -11.30 -9.19
CA GLY A 1217 -41.52 -11.56 -7.73
C GLY A 1217 -40.22 -12.14 -7.15
N GLY A 1218 -39.84 -11.93 -5.90
CA GLY A 1218 -40.60 -11.95 -4.63
C GLY A 1218 -40.14 -13.21 -3.86
N ASP A 1219 -39.14 -13.10 -2.98
CA ASP A 1219 -39.22 -13.13 -1.50
C ASP A 1219 -38.71 -14.51 -0.98
N GLY A 1220 -38.01 -14.69 0.13
CA GLY A 1220 -37.60 -13.82 1.24
C GLY A 1220 -36.90 -14.69 2.31
N GLY A 1221 -36.26 -14.06 3.30
CA GLY A 1221 -35.68 -14.78 4.44
C GLY A 1221 -34.77 -13.95 5.36
N ASP A 1222 -35.30 -12.84 5.91
CA ASP A 1222 -34.66 -12.07 6.98
C ASP A 1222 -34.71 -12.80 8.34
N GLY A 1223 -33.74 -12.47 9.20
CA GLY A 1223 -33.80 -12.77 10.63
C GLY A 1223 -32.81 -11.97 11.48
N GLY A 1224 -33.22 -10.78 11.97
CA GLY A 1224 -32.91 -10.37 13.34
C GLY A 1224 -32.15 -9.06 13.60
N ASN A 1225 -32.87 -7.94 13.58
CA ASN A 1225 -32.90 -6.82 14.55
C ASN A 1225 -31.62 -6.22 15.15
N GLY A 1226 -31.54 -4.88 15.08
CA GLY A 1226 -30.92 -4.08 16.15
C GLY A 1226 -30.50 -2.66 15.79
N LEU A 1227 -31.46 -1.73 15.66
CA LEU A 1227 -31.18 -0.29 15.70
C LEU A 1227 -30.57 0.11 17.05
N GLY A 1228 -29.43 0.79 17.02
CA GLY A 1228 -28.78 1.37 18.19
C GLY A 1228 -27.81 2.49 17.79
N LEU A 1229 -28.32 3.72 17.77
CA LEU A 1229 -27.50 4.93 17.75
C LEU A 1229 -26.75 5.06 19.09
N THR A 1230 -25.43 4.86 19.10
CA THR A 1230 -24.52 5.44 20.10
C THR A 1230 -23.13 5.66 19.51
N SER A 1231 -22.54 6.76 19.94
CA SER A 1231 -21.26 7.39 19.61
C SER A 1231 -19.97 6.60 19.92
N ASN A 1232 -18.89 7.07 19.28
CA ASN A 1232 -17.44 6.89 19.52
C ASN A 1232 -16.71 5.71 18.85
N GLY A 1233 -15.93 6.07 17.82
CA GLY A 1233 -14.46 6.11 17.89
C GLY A 1233 -13.69 4.79 17.79
N GLY A 1234 -12.91 4.64 16.72
CA GLY A 1234 -11.77 3.72 16.65
C GLY A 1234 -11.70 2.91 15.35
N ASP A 1235 -10.52 2.91 14.74
CA ASP A 1235 -9.97 1.95 13.78
C ASP A 1235 -10.32 2.09 12.29
N GLY A 1236 -9.36 2.66 11.54
CA GLY A 1236 -9.30 2.62 10.09
C GLY A 1236 -8.22 1.64 9.62
N GLY A 1237 -8.60 0.70 8.75
CA GLY A 1237 -7.72 -0.23 8.07
C GLY A 1237 -8.17 -0.47 6.62
N TYR A 1238 -7.25 -0.16 5.70
CA TYR A 1238 -7.01 -0.67 4.34
C TYR A 1238 -8.05 -0.57 3.21
N GLY A 1239 -7.52 -0.14 2.04
CA GLY A 1239 -7.93 -0.63 0.71
C GLY A 1239 -8.14 0.47 -0.33
N GLY A 1240 -7.15 0.72 -1.19
CA GLY A 1240 -7.32 1.62 -2.34
C GLY A 1240 -6.03 2.01 -3.03
N SER A 1241 -5.47 1.09 -3.81
CA SER A 1241 -4.40 1.30 -4.77
C SER A 1241 -4.82 2.29 -5.87
N GLY A 1242 -4.12 3.43 -5.95
CA GLY A 1242 -4.25 4.42 -7.01
C GLY A 1242 -2.87 4.85 -7.51
N HIS A 1243 -2.59 4.56 -8.77
CA HIS A 1243 -1.40 4.98 -9.51
C HIS A 1243 -1.19 6.50 -9.39
N ARG A 1244 0.00 6.94 -8.97
CA ARG A 1244 0.39 8.35 -8.94
C ARG A 1244 1.41 8.67 -10.02
N PHE A 1245 0.95 9.47 -10.97
CA PHE A 1245 1.71 10.27 -11.92
C PHE A 1245 2.41 11.41 -11.15
N PHE A 1246 3.74 11.49 -11.21
CA PHE A 1246 4.52 12.55 -10.54
C PHE A 1246 4.68 13.77 -11.46
N ILE A 1247 4.12 14.92 -11.05
CA ILE A 1247 4.57 16.25 -11.50
C ILE A 1247 5.35 16.87 -10.35
N THR A 1248 6.63 17.13 -10.59
CA THR A 1248 7.57 17.85 -9.73
C THR A 1248 7.24 19.35 -9.72
N GLY A 1249 6.77 19.86 -8.59
CA GLY A 1249 6.69 21.29 -8.28
C GLY A 1249 7.53 21.58 -7.03
N GLY A 1250 8.67 22.21 -7.22
CA GLY A 1250 9.60 22.55 -6.15
C GLY A 1250 9.01 23.55 -5.14
N ILE A 1251 9.24 23.29 -3.86
CA ILE A 1251 9.01 24.24 -2.78
C ILE A 1251 10.35 24.46 -2.09
N GLY A 1252 10.89 25.66 -2.23
CA GLY A 1252 12.01 26.16 -1.42
C GLY A 1252 11.76 27.64 -1.13
N GLY A 1253 11.89 28.02 0.14
CA GLY A 1253 12.06 29.42 0.53
C GLY A 1253 11.06 29.97 1.54
N SER A 1254 11.36 29.75 2.82
CA SER A 1254 10.93 30.59 3.94
C SER A 1254 11.56 31.98 3.88
N GLY A 1255 10.82 33.04 4.25
CA GLY A 1255 11.43 34.35 4.50
C GLY A 1255 10.41 35.37 5.01
N GLY A 1256 10.37 35.58 6.32
CA GLY A 1256 9.68 36.71 6.94
C GLY A 1256 10.68 37.76 7.44
N GLN A 1257 10.35 39.03 7.17
CA GLN A 1257 10.55 40.26 7.96
C GLN A 1257 11.35 41.39 7.31
N GLY A 1258 10.79 42.61 7.41
CA GLY A 1258 11.53 43.88 7.37
C GLY A 1258 10.97 44.92 6.39
N GLY A 1259 10.10 45.81 6.87
CA GLY A 1259 9.61 46.96 6.10
C GLY A 1259 10.48 48.20 6.26
N LEU A 1260 10.62 49.00 5.20
CA LEU A 1260 10.95 50.43 5.22
C LEU A 1260 10.35 51.15 3.99
N GLY A 1261 9.52 52.18 4.25
CA GLY A 1261 9.30 53.45 3.50
C GLY A 1261 9.01 53.47 1.98
N GLY A 1262 7.83 53.98 1.58
CA GLY A 1262 7.48 54.41 0.20
C GLY A 1262 8.10 55.76 -0.24
N PRO A 1263 7.63 56.48 -1.29
CA PRO A 1263 6.38 56.29 -2.08
C PRO A 1263 6.48 56.46 -3.63
N SER A 1264 5.34 56.18 -4.29
CA SER A 1264 4.81 56.75 -5.55
C SER A 1264 5.31 56.27 -6.93
N GLY A 1265 4.35 55.90 -7.80
CA GLY A 1265 4.52 55.89 -9.27
C GLY A 1265 3.87 54.72 -10.03
N ASN A 1266 2.54 54.75 -10.22
CA ASN A 1266 1.83 54.03 -11.30
C ASN A 1266 2.15 54.73 -12.65
N PRO A 1267 2.29 54.07 -13.83
CA PRO A 1267 1.14 53.49 -14.57
C PRO A 1267 1.44 52.26 -15.47
N GLY A 1268 0.41 51.47 -15.83
CA GLY A 1268 0.32 50.82 -17.16
C GLY A 1268 0.05 49.31 -17.22
N SER A 1269 -1.22 48.96 -17.46
CA SER A 1269 -1.71 47.69 -18.06
C SER A 1269 -1.34 47.61 -19.56
N PRO A 1270 -1.68 46.57 -20.39
CA PRO A 1270 -1.73 45.10 -20.28
C PRO A 1270 -0.90 44.41 -21.42
N GLY A 1271 -0.78 43.07 -21.44
CA GLY A 1271 -0.31 42.37 -22.65
C GLY A 1271 -0.20 40.85 -22.53
N ALA A 1272 -0.92 40.15 -23.41
CA ALA A 1272 -1.11 38.70 -23.48
C ALA A 1272 -0.03 37.95 -24.30
N HIS A 1273 -0.14 36.61 -24.25
CA HIS A 1273 0.38 35.57 -25.15
C HIS A 1273 1.73 34.92 -24.85
N GLY A 1274 1.72 33.58 -24.86
CA GLY A 1274 2.88 32.69 -24.89
C GLY A 1274 2.62 31.41 -24.13
#